data_AF-A0A2D4ZU52-F1
#
_entry.id   AF-A0A2D4ZU52-F1
#
_cell.length_a   1.000
_cell.length_b   1.000
_cell.length_c   1.000
_cell.angle_alpha   90.00
_cell.angle_beta   90.00
_cell.angle_gamma   90.00
#
_symmetry.space_group_name_H-M   'P 1'
#
loop_
_entity.id
_entity.type
_entity.pdbx_description
1 polymer ?
#
loop_
_entity_poly.entity_id
_entity_poly.type
_entity_poly.pdbx_seq_one_letter_code
_entity_poly.pdbx_strand_id
1 'polypeptide(L)'
;MNRNKLNNCSLFIFLVVALFPVFLGAQDYVPSDERSSFEDRKKSTMDANRLRASYFNTGHAGRRNSSSLDELIYEFPRNTNREYMYFMSVHFGTEVQAQNSSDVLQIVNVASYKTNRDGSQNWSLNPIEGYSRDDSKEIARSDRGPSSPLGNTWPNTWPDKFEDGGDGWAGSWNGFFGRDQFNADLEFYYKAGDDNYNRYSNSGAFRPDDTDPTRGGLGIVMDTRILAWSQILINSVHFNIFEITNDGSYDYPRMSFGLWIADFVAGGGPTDQPVFDNLRAIAYLTDTDRNNAPSSFDGLPIGEMGLSFLETPGNAGDGIDNDGDSDTYDSENADFYDPDNVDLFSLLLEANGGFYSSTTLRDTVVREFEAADFDSRTINVGDKIVLIDVDGTRIVREYDGNSFVSQGITYNLGASFTVQEELLPLSDPNFGVHIDGLDNDFDGLIDENTPNHLEKTTFVNGNSITKPVRFVNYLYFNDGDSLKKGLIVSNQEIRARMSSDQDFADLVNDTYDGRFQNHFTSAPMIDEGRGDLFDNDNDWNENFDDVGIQGDPETASEGQGDGKATSGAGTTFPGEPNIDKTDVSETDLIGVSRAIIFSAGALQVSLDSDIWFNYLIPGEFDVIGNPGTDQDIYVSSGLFPLAVGESQSFAVAISAAASTSPTGSALQDRNQLNDNLDQARVAYEADYQFAVAPDPPILTAVPGDGKVTLYWQTNSESSFDRYLNNISGNGFDFEGYKIYRSTDPSFEDIFNVTDAFGNATYYSDIAIFDKDNGIQGLHPVDVNGVKFDLGNDSGLQRSFVDTDVVNGKTYYYAVTGFDFGYVPAGISPSESPIQISQGPDGSITFGVNVVEVRPTRSQAGYIAPDQPQATIVQGSPGGSVIVDIIDPFELKADNLYEVTFEDTLIDGGTDPDTLRTENFTLRNITDGANDTLIARSPNVNGGNNPITEGFSISMNNVETFGVNASRSGWNETGDPKPHQYFFATQSVSKVSDYRIVIGENIGFGRSTEREIEVGTGTFLTAPSIDTNFKVFNIYTNEEVDFAYFDLNRDGATIRAQSCDPSGNNAPKDPQQPDSVYQAPPQGVFSSVSSITGQCSDLVYVIEDAREFQDTLTYRFELRTLISNNILTTRNPEFGDTLEVFTTKPFSRNDRFQFRMDPENLPSVDSDSAKNALDEILVIPNPYKVSSIYEQEAAGGSRQQNREIHFTGLPVPSTLRIFTSSGVLVREIEVTSSNTQGENGGTYIWDLLTKDNLEISYGIYIYHVEARGVGNKTGKFAVIK
;
A
#
# COMPACT_ATOMS: atom_id res chain seq x y z
N MET A 1 0.15 34.23 30.48
CA MET A 1 -0.85 34.86 31.37
C MET A 1 -1.13 33.93 32.56
N ASN A 2 -0.98 34.45 33.79
CA ASN A 2 -1.41 33.95 35.10
C ASN A 2 -1.67 32.43 35.33
N ARG A 3 -0.69 31.74 35.94
CA ARG A 3 -0.91 30.56 36.80
C ARG A 3 -0.96 31.01 38.27
N ASN A 4 -2.07 30.74 38.95
CA ASN A 4 -2.23 30.96 40.39
C ASN A 4 -2.27 29.62 41.15
N LYS A 5 -1.58 29.63 42.29
CA LYS A 5 -1.32 28.58 43.29
C LYS A 5 -2.59 28.08 44.01
N LEU A 6 -2.57 26.84 44.55
CA LEU A 6 -2.44 26.56 46.01
C LEU A 6 -2.48 25.05 46.38
N ASN A 7 -1.43 24.62 47.10
CA ASN A 7 -1.35 23.81 48.33
C ASN A 7 -1.80 22.34 48.44
N ASN A 8 -0.77 21.47 48.52
CA ASN A 8 -0.37 20.62 49.67
C ASN A 8 -1.43 20.13 50.68
N CYS A 9 -1.59 18.80 50.74
CA CYS A 9 -1.61 18.05 52.00
C CYS A 9 -0.84 16.73 51.85
N SER A 10 0.28 16.65 52.57
CA SER A 10 1.17 15.49 52.68
C SER A 10 0.55 14.39 53.52
N LEU A 11 0.63 13.14 53.05
CA LEU A 11 0.60 11.95 53.91
C LEU A 11 1.89 11.16 53.64
N PHE A 12 2.87 11.34 54.54
CA PHE A 12 4.12 10.57 54.57
C PHE A 12 3.80 9.18 55.14
N ILE A 13 3.96 8.14 54.32
CA ILE A 13 4.22 6.78 54.80
C ILE A 13 5.63 6.43 54.34
N PHE A 14 6.52 6.23 55.31
CA PHE A 14 7.87 5.72 55.13
C PHE A 14 7.79 4.29 54.55
N LEU A 15 8.19 4.10 53.29
CA LEU A 15 8.63 2.80 52.80
C LEU A 15 10.16 2.86 52.65
N VAL A 16 10.84 2.05 53.45
CA VAL A 16 12.29 1.84 53.38
C VAL A 16 12.56 1.10 52.06
N VAL A 17 13.08 1.81 51.06
CA VAL A 17 13.65 1.19 49.85
C VAL A 17 14.98 0.58 50.26
N ALA A 18 15.00 -0.74 50.45
CA ALA A 18 16.24 -1.48 50.45
C ALA A 18 16.73 -1.55 49.00
N LEU A 19 17.81 -0.82 48.71
CA LEU A 19 18.64 -1.02 47.53
C LEU A 19 19.24 -2.44 47.61
N PHE A 20 18.61 -3.39 46.93
CA PHE A 20 19.27 -4.63 46.53
C PHE A 20 19.69 -4.45 45.07
N PRO A 21 20.95 -4.76 44.70
CA PRO A 21 21.30 -4.95 43.31
C PRO A 21 20.48 -6.13 42.80
N VAL A 22 19.67 -5.90 41.77
CA VAL A 22 19.06 -6.96 40.99
C VAL A 22 20.21 -7.62 40.23
N PHE A 23 20.70 -8.74 40.74
CA PHE A 23 21.42 -9.69 39.91
C PHE A 23 20.36 -10.33 39.01
N LEU A 24 20.32 -9.95 37.73
CA LEU A 24 19.71 -10.76 36.68
C LEU A 24 20.58 -12.02 36.56
N GLY A 25 20.17 -13.09 37.24
CA GLY A 25 20.59 -14.43 36.85
C GLY A 25 19.72 -14.85 35.68
N ALA A 26 20.27 -15.63 34.75
CA ALA A 26 19.55 -16.25 33.63
C ALA A 26 18.17 -16.73 34.11
N GLN A 27 17.12 -16.13 33.56
CA GLN A 27 15.76 -16.55 33.81
C GLN A 27 15.63 -17.93 33.15
N ASP A 28 15.26 -18.96 33.91
CA ASP A 28 14.96 -20.27 33.33
C ASP A 28 13.84 -20.05 32.30
N TYR A 29 14.15 -20.18 31.00
CA TYR A 29 13.17 -20.06 29.94
C TYR A 29 12.06 -21.09 30.17
N VAL A 30 10.81 -20.65 30.02
CA VAL A 30 9.64 -21.50 30.22
C VAL A 30 8.97 -21.66 28.86
N PRO A 31 8.91 -22.90 28.33
CA PRO A 31 8.12 -23.22 27.15
C PRO A 31 6.72 -22.61 27.19
N SER A 32 6.29 -22.07 26.06
CA SER A 32 4.99 -21.45 25.88
C SER A 32 3.82 -22.43 26.00
N ASP A 33 2.62 -21.90 26.21
CA ASP A 33 1.36 -22.65 26.17
C ASP A 33 0.83 -22.84 24.73
N GLU A 34 1.56 -22.40 23.69
CA GLU A 34 1.14 -22.48 22.29
C GLU A 34 1.07 -23.93 21.79
N ARG A 35 -0.03 -24.34 21.14
CA ARG A 35 -0.23 -25.71 20.64
C ARG A 35 -0.78 -25.71 19.22
N SER A 36 -0.35 -26.69 18.42
CA SER A 36 -0.78 -26.81 17.04
C SER A 36 -2.03 -27.66 16.86
N SER A 37 -2.81 -27.33 15.82
CA SER A 37 -4.09 -27.98 15.53
C SER A 37 -4.23 -28.32 14.06
N PHE A 38 -4.51 -29.59 13.78
CA PHE A 38 -4.74 -30.05 12.41
C PHE A 38 -5.98 -29.39 11.75
N GLU A 39 -6.98 -29.03 12.56
CA GLU A 39 -8.25 -28.46 12.07
C GLU A 39 -8.09 -26.99 11.62
N ASP A 40 -7.04 -26.29 12.06
CA ASP A 40 -6.79 -24.88 11.76
C ASP A 40 -5.98 -24.65 10.48
N ARG A 41 -5.82 -25.68 9.65
CA ARG A 41 -5.13 -25.59 8.36
C ARG A 41 -5.89 -24.70 7.39
N LYS A 42 -5.22 -23.62 6.95
CA LYS A 42 -5.75 -22.62 6.03
C LYS A 42 -4.84 -22.47 4.83
N LYS A 43 -5.40 -21.90 3.77
CA LYS A 43 -4.73 -21.63 2.51
C LYS A 43 -5.10 -20.24 2.03
N SER A 44 -4.11 -19.50 1.54
CA SER A 44 -4.32 -18.24 0.83
C SER A 44 -3.57 -18.28 -0.50
N THR A 45 -3.97 -17.43 -1.44
CA THR A 45 -3.24 -17.23 -2.70
C THR A 45 -2.46 -15.93 -2.60
N MET A 46 -1.15 -15.98 -2.79
CA MET A 46 -0.32 -14.78 -2.94
C MET A 46 -0.45 -14.28 -4.39
N ASP A 47 -1.01 -13.09 -4.56
CA ASP A 47 -1.38 -12.51 -5.87
C ASP A 47 -1.14 -10.99 -5.98
N ALA A 48 -0.34 -10.42 -5.08
CA ALA A 48 -0.04 -8.98 -5.10
C ALA A 48 0.72 -8.54 -6.36
N ASN A 49 1.56 -9.42 -6.92
CA ASN A 49 2.41 -9.10 -8.05
C ASN A 49 2.26 -10.13 -9.18
N ARG A 50 3.21 -10.19 -10.13
CA ARG A 50 3.10 -11.02 -11.33
C ARG A 50 3.35 -12.51 -11.07
N LEU A 51 3.95 -12.88 -9.94
CA LEU A 51 4.08 -14.25 -9.49
C LEU A 51 2.83 -14.63 -8.68
N ARG A 52 2.38 -15.89 -8.78
CA ARG A 52 1.33 -16.39 -7.90
C ARG A 52 1.55 -17.83 -7.48
N ALA A 53 1.12 -18.17 -6.26
CA ALA A 53 1.09 -19.54 -5.75
C ALA A 53 0.10 -19.67 -4.57
N SER A 54 -0.29 -20.90 -4.26
CA SER A 54 -1.00 -21.20 -3.01
C SER A 54 -0.02 -21.35 -1.84
N TYR A 55 -0.32 -20.74 -0.71
CA TYR A 55 0.44 -20.85 0.53
C TYR A 55 -0.40 -21.49 1.62
N PHE A 56 0.24 -22.31 2.46
CA PHE A 56 -0.40 -22.99 3.60
C PHE A 56 0.28 -22.56 4.89
N ASN A 57 -0.49 -22.46 5.97
CA ASN A 57 0.01 -22.11 7.30
C ASN A 57 0.78 -23.26 8.00
N THR A 58 1.63 -23.96 7.26
CA THR A 58 2.43 -25.10 7.74
C THR A 58 3.88 -25.08 7.25
N GLY A 59 4.32 -24.05 6.51
CA GLY A 59 5.63 -24.02 5.83
C GLY A 59 5.65 -24.69 4.45
N HIS A 60 4.49 -24.91 3.84
CA HIS A 60 4.35 -25.48 2.50
C HIS A 60 3.72 -24.46 1.55
N ALA A 61 4.13 -24.48 0.29
CA ALA A 61 3.53 -23.64 -0.75
C ALA A 61 3.55 -24.35 -2.10
N GLY A 62 2.57 -24.06 -2.97
CA GLY A 62 2.32 -24.77 -4.22
C GLY A 62 1.14 -25.74 -4.11
N ARG A 63 1.21 -26.86 -4.84
CA ARG A 63 0.17 -27.89 -4.86
C ARG A 63 0.61 -29.12 -4.08
N ARG A 64 -0.22 -29.58 -3.14
CA ARG A 64 0.11 -30.74 -2.29
C ARG A 64 -0.01 -32.07 -2.99
N ASN A 65 -0.89 -32.20 -3.96
CA ASN A 65 -1.05 -33.42 -4.75
C ASN A 65 -1.87 -33.18 -6.02
N SER A 66 -1.81 -34.12 -6.95
CA SER A 66 -2.48 -34.03 -8.25
C SER A 66 -4.01 -34.05 -8.20
N SER A 67 -4.61 -34.38 -7.05
CA SER A 67 -6.07 -34.33 -6.85
C SER A 67 -6.56 -33.05 -6.16
N SER A 68 -5.67 -32.25 -5.59
CA SER A 68 -5.97 -30.92 -5.03
C SER A 68 -6.08 -29.88 -6.14
N LEU A 69 -7.12 -30.01 -6.97
CA LEU A 69 -7.30 -29.15 -8.14
C LEU A 69 -7.63 -27.70 -7.78
N ASP A 70 -7.99 -27.39 -6.53
CA ASP A 70 -8.23 -26.03 -6.05
C ASP A 70 -6.96 -25.32 -5.55
N GLU A 71 -5.79 -25.97 -5.62
CA GLU A 71 -4.49 -25.42 -5.22
C GLU A 71 -3.68 -25.01 -6.45
N LEU A 72 -3.02 -23.86 -6.36
CA LEU A 72 -2.18 -23.29 -7.41
C LEU A 72 -0.74 -23.76 -7.27
N ILE A 73 -0.16 -24.10 -8.41
CA ILE A 73 1.28 -24.27 -8.62
C ILE A 73 1.91 -22.88 -8.75
N TYR A 74 3.22 -22.75 -8.59
CA TYR A 74 3.90 -21.49 -8.90
C TYR A 74 3.76 -21.17 -10.38
N GLU A 75 3.15 -20.03 -10.65
CA GLU A 75 2.76 -19.64 -11.98
C GLU A 75 3.23 -18.22 -12.29
N PHE A 76 3.82 -18.05 -13.48
CA PHE A 76 4.31 -16.77 -13.95
C PHE A 76 4.16 -16.61 -15.48
N PRO A 77 3.59 -15.50 -15.97
CA PRO A 77 2.87 -14.49 -15.21
C PRO A 77 1.57 -15.06 -14.63
N ARG A 78 1.05 -14.42 -13.58
CA ARG A 78 -0.23 -14.80 -12.95
C ARG A 78 -1.38 -14.90 -13.95
N ASN A 79 -2.32 -15.81 -13.69
CA ASN A 79 -3.53 -16.08 -14.49
C ASN A 79 -3.27 -16.53 -15.95
N THR A 80 -2.08 -17.01 -16.29
CA THR A 80 -1.71 -17.53 -17.62
C THR A 80 -1.71 -19.06 -17.72
N ASN A 81 -1.75 -19.78 -16.60
CA ASN A 81 -1.50 -21.23 -16.49
C ASN A 81 -0.09 -21.67 -16.97
N ARG A 82 0.90 -20.77 -16.89
CA ARG A 82 2.32 -21.09 -17.15
C ARG A 82 2.97 -21.53 -15.84
N GLU A 83 3.05 -22.84 -15.66
CA GLU A 83 3.49 -23.50 -14.43
C GLU A 83 5.00 -23.75 -14.42
N TYR A 84 5.66 -23.52 -13.27
CA TYR A 84 7.12 -23.62 -13.11
C TYR A 84 7.58 -24.50 -11.94
N MET A 85 7.01 -24.35 -10.75
CA MET A 85 7.40 -25.11 -9.55
C MET A 85 6.18 -25.73 -8.88
N TYR A 86 6.18 -27.06 -8.71
CA TYR A 86 5.04 -27.80 -8.14
C TYR A 86 4.76 -27.38 -6.70
N PHE A 87 5.80 -27.39 -5.86
CA PHE A 87 5.76 -26.88 -4.49
C PHE A 87 7.15 -26.55 -3.96
N MET A 88 7.18 -25.85 -2.81
CA MET A 88 8.28 -25.89 -1.86
C MET A 88 7.80 -26.46 -0.51
N SER A 89 8.71 -27.01 0.29
CA SER A 89 8.42 -27.55 1.62
C SER A 89 9.58 -27.34 2.58
N VAL A 90 9.35 -26.64 3.70
CA VAL A 90 10.32 -26.39 4.77
C VAL A 90 10.55 -27.62 5.64
N HIS A 91 11.82 -27.98 5.81
CA HIS A 91 12.30 -29.08 6.63
C HIS A 91 13.38 -28.58 7.59
N PHE A 92 13.42 -29.10 8.81
CA PHE A 92 14.51 -28.85 9.74
C PHE A 92 14.66 -30.02 10.70
N GLY A 93 15.83 -30.22 11.28
CA GLY A 93 16.05 -31.32 12.20
C GLY A 93 17.35 -31.23 12.97
N THR A 94 17.47 -32.12 13.94
CA THR A 94 18.64 -32.21 14.82
C THR A 94 18.83 -33.63 15.35
N GLU A 95 19.95 -33.84 16.02
CA GLU A 95 20.28 -35.04 16.79
C GLU A 95 20.06 -34.80 18.28
N VAL A 96 19.33 -35.70 18.93
CA VAL A 96 19.06 -35.63 20.37
C VAL A 96 19.48 -36.91 21.07
N GLN A 97 20.01 -36.79 22.29
CA GLN A 97 20.27 -37.95 23.13
C GLN A 97 18.94 -38.54 23.63
N ALA A 98 18.72 -39.83 23.40
CA ALA A 98 17.54 -40.50 23.93
C ALA A 98 17.53 -40.42 25.47
N GLN A 99 16.39 -40.05 26.06
CA GLN A 99 16.21 -39.92 27.51
C GLN A 99 16.11 -41.28 28.22
N ASN A 100 15.77 -42.35 27.47
CA ASN A 100 15.57 -43.69 28.00
C ASN A 100 16.68 -44.70 27.63
N SER A 101 17.68 -44.29 26.84
CA SER A 101 18.77 -45.15 26.37
C SER A 101 20.03 -44.33 26.08
N SER A 102 21.12 -44.97 25.65
CA SER A 102 22.33 -44.28 25.19
C SER A 102 22.31 -43.97 23.70
N ASP A 103 21.20 -44.22 23.00
CA ASP A 103 21.11 -44.03 21.56
C ASP A 103 20.96 -42.53 21.22
N VAL A 104 21.51 -42.11 20.09
CA VAL A 104 21.28 -40.79 19.50
C VAL A 104 20.14 -40.92 18.49
N LEU A 105 19.16 -40.03 18.58
CA LEU A 105 17.97 -40.02 17.73
C LEU A 105 18.04 -38.84 16.76
N GLN A 106 17.79 -39.11 15.48
CA GLN A 106 17.55 -38.07 14.48
C GLN A 106 16.06 -37.76 14.47
N ILE A 107 15.71 -36.48 14.70
CA ILE A 107 14.34 -35.98 14.64
C ILE A 107 14.30 -34.89 13.58
N VAL A 108 13.48 -35.09 12.55
CA VAL A 108 13.36 -34.16 11.42
C VAL A 108 11.90 -33.76 11.25
N ASN A 109 11.61 -32.47 11.36
CA ASN A 109 10.32 -31.88 11.09
C ASN A 109 10.19 -31.53 9.60
N VAL A 110 8.96 -31.63 9.11
CA VAL A 110 8.62 -31.32 7.71
C VAL A 110 7.27 -30.64 7.64
N ALA A 111 7.12 -29.70 6.71
CA ALA A 111 5.90 -28.93 6.51
C ALA A 111 4.69 -29.76 6.06
N SER A 112 4.90 -30.89 5.35
CA SER A 112 3.80 -31.70 4.80
C SER A 112 4.17 -33.18 4.65
N TYR A 113 3.17 -34.01 4.32
CA TYR A 113 3.28 -35.45 3.97
C TYR A 113 3.68 -36.45 5.06
N LYS A 114 4.10 -36.01 6.24
CA LYS A 114 4.52 -36.91 7.32
C LYS A 114 3.34 -37.39 8.14
N THR A 115 3.25 -38.71 8.31
CA THR A 115 2.17 -39.36 9.07
C THR A 115 2.72 -40.54 9.87
N ASN A 116 1.93 -41.02 10.82
CA ASN A 116 2.21 -42.28 11.49
C ASN A 116 2.06 -43.48 10.53
N ARG A 117 2.52 -44.67 10.96
CA ARG A 117 2.61 -45.85 10.09
C ARG A 117 1.28 -46.29 9.46
N ASP A 118 0.15 -46.04 10.11
CA ASP A 118 -1.19 -46.39 9.60
C ASP A 118 -1.93 -45.20 8.96
N GLY A 119 -1.30 -44.02 8.90
CA GLY A 119 -1.84 -42.80 8.32
C GLY A 119 -2.95 -42.13 9.14
N SER A 120 -3.21 -42.60 10.37
CA SER A 120 -4.26 -42.04 11.23
C SER A 120 -3.88 -40.74 11.94
N GLN A 121 -2.59 -40.43 12.03
CA GLN A 121 -2.07 -39.21 12.66
C GLN A 121 -1.15 -38.47 11.69
N ASN A 122 -1.35 -37.15 11.60
CA ASN A 122 -0.42 -36.27 10.91
C ASN A 122 0.75 -35.93 11.86
N TRP A 123 1.97 -36.02 11.34
CA TRP A 123 3.22 -35.73 12.05
C TRP A 123 4.02 -34.63 11.33
N SER A 124 3.39 -33.87 10.44
CA SER A 124 3.95 -32.65 9.87
C SER A 124 3.73 -31.47 10.81
N LEU A 125 4.33 -30.33 10.50
CA LEU A 125 3.99 -29.06 11.14
C LEU A 125 2.48 -28.79 10.98
N ASN A 126 1.88 -28.30 12.05
CA ASN A 126 0.48 -27.86 12.07
C ASN A 126 0.40 -26.41 12.54
N PRO A 127 -0.61 -25.65 12.11
CA PRO A 127 -0.78 -24.27 12.53
C PRO A 127 -0.98 -24.16 14.04
N ILE A 128 -0.41 -23.14 14.66
CA ILE A 128 -0.70 -22.79 16.06
C ILE A 128 -2.07 -22.10 16.12
N GLU A 129 -2.89 -22.51 17.09
CA GLU A 129 -4.25 -21.98 17.25
C GLU A 129 -4.23 -20.47 17.55
N GLY A 130 -5.19 -19.71 16.99
CA GLY A 130 -5.37 -18.29 17.30
C GLY A 130 -4.63 -17.28 16.40
N TYR A 131 -3.80 -17.73 15.46
CA TYR A 131 -3.07 -16.85 14.52
C TYR A 131 -3.84 -16.48 13.24
N SER A 132 -5.10 -16.88 13.16
CA SER A 132 -5.98 -16.53 12.05
C SER A 132 -7.43 -16.64 12.51
N ARG A 133 -8.33 -15.93 11.84
CA ARG A 133 -9.73 -15.87 12.26
C ARG A 133 -10.46 -17.21 12.10
N ASP A 134 -11.12 -17.71 13.14
CA ASP A 134 -11.81 -19.02 13.13
C ASP A 134 -12.86 -19.20 12.01
N ASP A 135 -13.55 -18.13 11.63
CA ASP A 135 -14.58 -18.14 10.58
C ASP A 135 -14.01 -17.87 9.17
N SER A 136 -12.69 -17.61 9.05
CA SER A 136 -11.97 -17.46 7.79
C SER A 136 -11.39 -18.79 7.31
N LYS A 137 -11.40 -18.98 5.99
CA LYS A 137 -10.71 -20.10 5.31
C LYS A 137 -9.29 -19.74 4.85
N GLU A 138 -8.94 -18.46 4.94
CA GLU A 138 -7.67 -17.90 4.54
C GLU A 138 -6.76 -17.68 5.76
N ILE A 139 -5.45 -17.74 5.51
CA ILE A 139 -4.40 -17.28 6.43
C ILE A 139 -4.63 -15.79 6.72
N ALA A 140 -4.12 -15.26 7.83
CA ALA A 140 -4.16 -13.81 8.06
C ALA A 140 -3.39 -13.08 6.96
N ARG A 141 -4.00 -12.04 6.37
CA ARG A 141 -3.46 -11.25 5.25
C ARG A 141 -3.53 -9.76 5.57
N SER A 142 -2.48 -8.99 5.30
CA SER A 142 -2.46 -7.55 5.59
C SER A 142 -3.58 -6.76 4.90
N ASP A 143 -4.03 -7.20 3.71
CA ASP A 143 -5.11 -6.57 2.92
C ASP A 143 -6.54 -6.90 3.41
N ARG A 144 -6.68 -7.74 4.45
CA ARG A 144 -7.95 -8.29 4.93
C ARG A 144 -8.19 -8.02 6.42
N GLY A 145 -8.08 -6.76 6.83
CA GLY A 145 -8.38 -6.33 8.19
C GLY A 145 -9.87 -6.12 8.51
N PRO A 146 -10.21 -5.73 9.75
CA PRO A 146 -11.60 -5.50 10.19
C PRO A 146 -12.38 -4.46 9.38
N SER A 147 -11.68 -3.50 8.77
CA SER A 147 -12.24 -2.46 7.91
C SER A 147 -12.30 -2.84 6.41
N SER A 148 -11.69 -3.97 6.02
CA SER A 148 -11.59 -4.37 4.62
C SER A 148 -12.95 -4.77 4.05
N PRO A 149 -13.36 -4.24 2.88
CA PRO A 149 -14.61 -4.63 2.23
C PRO A 149 -14.57 -6.07 1.68
N LEU A 150 -13.39 -6.69 1.63
CA LEU A 150 -13.20 -8.06 1.15
C LEU A 150 -13.27 -9.11 2.28
N GLY A 151 -13.61 -8.69 3.50
CA GLY A 151 -13.69 -9.53 4.69
C GLY A 151 -12.43 -9.47 5.55
N ASN A 152 -12.56 -9.98 6.78
CA ASN A 152 -11.51 -9.97 7.79
C ASN A 152 -10.90 -11.36 7.96
N THR A 153 -9.58 -11.50 7.82
CA THR A 153 -8.83 -12.74 8.08
C THR A 153 -8.05 -12.70 9.39
N TRP A 154 -7.94 -11.53 10.03
CA TRP A 154 -7.18 -11.33 11.25
C TRP A 154 -7.90 -11.99 12.44
N PRO A 155 -7.16 -12.62 13.37
CA PRO A 155 -7.74 -13.05 14.63
C PRO A 155 -8.28 -11.84 15.40
N ASN A 156 -9.13 -12.07 16.40
CA ASN A 156 -9.66 -10.96 17.21
C ASN A 156 -8.54 -10.26 18.00
N THR A 157 -7.50 -11.02 18.36
CA THR A 157 -6.30 -10.63 19.09
C THR A 157 -5.17 -11.58 18.69
N TRP A 158 -3.93 -11.11 18.67
CA TRP A 158 -2.74 -11.91 18.42
C TRP A 158 -2.24 -12.55 19.73
N PRO A 159 -2.21 -13.90 19.85
CA PRO A 159 -1.92 -14.58 21.12
C PRO A 159 -0.59 -14.19 21.77
N ASP A 160 0.49 -14.17 20.98
CA ASP A 160 1.84 -13.75 21.38
C ASP A 160 1.87 -12.31 21.90
N LYS A 161 1.05 -11.42 21.36
CA LYS A 161 1.07 -10.00 21.72
C LYS A 161 0.39 -9.68 23.07
N PHE A 162 0.02 -10.69 23.86
CA PHE A 162 -0.38 -10.51 25.27
C PHE A 162 0.78 -10.68 26.26
N GLU A 163 1.87 -11.27 25.80
CA GLU A 163 3.07 -11.46 26.60
C GLU A 163 3.84 -10.14 26.70
N ASP A 164 4.86 -10.09 27.56
CA ASP A 164 5.77 -8.94 27.70
C ASP A 164 5.09 -7.57 27.92
N GLY A 165 3.88 -7.56 28.49
CA GLY A 165 3.12 -6.34 28.78
C GLY A 165 2.21 -5.85 27.65
N GLY A 166 2.01 -6.65 26.60
CA GLY A 166 1.15 -6.33 25.46
C GLY A 166 -0.36 -6.39 25.72
N ASP A 167 -1.13 -5.79 24.79
CA ASP A 167 -2.60 -5.71 24.81
C ASP A 167 -3.27 -6.65 23.79
N GLY A 168 -2.50 -7.54 23.15
CA GLY A 168 -2.98 -8.49 22.14
C GLY A 168 -3.25 -7.86 20.77
N TRP A 169 -2.90 -6.58 20.55
CA TRP A 169 -3.00 -5.87 19.26
C TRP A 169 -4.37 -6.05 18.58
N ALA A 170 -5.44 -5.89 19.35
CA ALA A 170 -6.81 -6.16 18.90
C ALA A 170 -7.23 -5.21 17.76
N GLY A 171 -7.51 -5.77 16.58
CA GLY A 171 -7.93 -4.99 15.40
C GLY A 171 -6.78 -4.28 14.68
N SER A 172 -5.53 -4.55 15.06
CA SER A 172 -4.31 -4.07 14.41
C SER A 172 -3.61 -5.20 13.66
N TRP A 173 -2.86 -4.86 12.62
CA TRP A 173 -2.00 -5.80 11.90
C TRP A 173 -0.76 -6.15 12.73
N ASN A 174 -0.39 -7.43 12.72
CA ASN A 174 0.89 -7.90 13.28
C ASN A 174 1.96 -7.82 12.18
N GLY A 175 2.43 -6.60 11.89
CA GLY A 175 3.44 -6.33 10.87
C GLY A 175 4.83 -6.81 11.29
N PHE A 176 5.70 -7.05 10.31
CA PHE A 176 7.10 -7.43 10.56
C PHE A 176 7.82 -6.41 11.45
N PHE A 177 7.59 -5.12 11.20
CA PHE A 177 8.19 -4.00 11.93
C PHE A 177 7.35 -3.43 13.08
N GLY A 178 6.26 -4.10 13.47
CA GLY A 178 5.42 -3.62 14.57
C GLY A 178 3.94 -3.53 14.29
N ARG A 179 3.24 -2.96 15.26
CA ARG A 179 1.78 -2.77 15.21
C ARG A 179 1.40 -1.84 14.07
N ASP A 180 0.47 -2.29 13.22
CA ASP A 180 -0.04 -1.53 12.07
C ASP A 180 1.08 -1.01 11.13
N GLN A 181 2.18 -1.77 11.02
CA GLN A 181 3.25 -1.52 10.05
C GLN A 181 3.05 -2.35 8.79
N PHE A 182 2.84 -1.67 7.66
CA PHE A 182 2.51 -2.25 6.36
C PHE A 182 3.62 -1.95 5.34
N ASN A 183 4.72 -2.72 5.39
CA ASN A 183 5.84 -2.52 4.47
C ASN A 183 5.60 -3.15 3.10
N ALA A 184 4.86 -4.26 3.04
CA ALA A 184 4.51 -4.95 1.80
C ALA A 184 3.07 -4.68 1.35
N ASP A 185 2.87 -4.63 0.04
CA ASP A 185 1.53 -4.55 -0.57
C ASP A 185 0.64 -5.73 -0.16
N LEU A 186 1.25 -6.89 0.06
CA LEU A 186 0.62 -8.04 0.68
C LEU A 186 1.60 -8.81 1.55
N GLU A 187 1.20 -9.01 2.80
CA GLU A 187 1.90 -9.81 3.78
C GLU A 187 0.98 -10.90 4.33
N PHE A 188 1.49 -12.13 4.41
CA PHE A 188 0.88 -13.20 5.18
C PHE A 188 1.64 -13.40 6.48
N TYR A 189 0.93 -13.68 7.57
CA TYR A 189 1.55 -14.06 8.83
C TYR A 189 0.85 -15.27 9.45
N TYR A 190 1.63 -16.23 9.95
CA TYR A 190 1.15 -17.36 10.73
C TYR A 190 2.28 -17.97 11.57
N LYS A 191 1.89 -18.78 12.56
CA LYS A 191 2.78 -19.68 13.29
C LYS A 191 2.41 -21.15 13.07
N ALA A 192 3.40 -22.03 13.10
CA ALA A 192 3.22 -23.48 13.05
C ALA A 192 4.13 -24.20 14.06
N GLY A 193 3.65 -25.31 14.63
CA GLY A 193 4.35 -26.10 15.64
C GLY A 193 4.44 -27.58 15.30
N ASP A 194 5.32 -28.29 16.00
CA ASP A 194 5.59 -29.72 15.81
C ASP A 194 5.10 -30.63 16.95
N ASP A 195 4.35 -30.08 17.90
CA ASP A 195 3.91 -30.75 19.13
C ASP A 195 3.06 -32.01 18.89
N ASN A 196 2.44 -32.14 17.70
CA ASN A 196 1.70 -33.33 17.30
C ASN A 196 2.60 -34.50 16.85
N TYR A 197 3.91 -34.30 16.69
CA TYR A 197 4.86 -35.34 16.25
C TYR A 197 5.24 -36.31 17.38
N ASN A 198 4.31 -37.21 17.71
CA ASN A 198 4.40 -38.07 18.89
C ASN A 198 5.17 -39.41 18.72
N ARG A 199 6.00 -39.58 17.67
CA ARG A 199 6.73 -40.84 17.41
C ARG A 199 7.59 -41.25 18.60
N TYR A 200 8.34 -40.30 19.17
CA TYR A 200 9.31 -40.56 20.22
C TYR A 200 8.75 -40.35 21.63
N SER A 201 7.88 -39.35 21.80
CA SER A 201 7.25 -39.01 23.10
C SER A 201 6.37 -40.14 23.65
N ASN A 202 5.62 -40.84 22.79
CA ASN A 202 4.79 -41.99 23.17
C ASN A 202 5.60 -43.16 23.75
N SER A 203 6.84 -43.35 23.28
CA SER A 203 7.76 -44.38 23.77
C SER A 203 8.60 -43.91 24.97
N GLY A 204 8.55 -42.61 25.30
CA GLY A 204 9.44 -41.97 26.26
C GLY A 204 10.90 -41.94 25.80
N ALA A 205 11.17 -42.05 24.49
CA ALA A 205 12.52 -41.99 23.95
C ALA A 205 13.08 -40.57 23.95
N PHE A 206 12.23 -39.59 23.67
CA PHE A 206 12.54 -38.18 23.77
C PHE A 206 11.26 -37.39 24.03
N ARG A 207 11.33 -36.38 24.90
CA ARG A 207 10.28 -35.40 25.17
C ARG A 207 10.93 -34.03 25.17
N PRO A 208 10.51 -33.11 24.30
CA PRO A 208 11.16 -31.81 24.15
C PRO A 208 10.87 -30.84 25.30
N ASP A 209 9.78 -31.07 26.03
CA ASP A 209 9.29 -30.17 27.08
C ASP A 209 9.12 -30.94 28.39
N ASP A 210 9.87 -30.52 29.41
CA ASP A 210 9.84 -31.12 30.74
C ASP A 210 8.63 -30.65 31.58
N THR A 211 8.00 -29.54 31.17
CA THR A 211 6.81 -28.96 31.80
C THR A 211 5.52 -29.57 31.24
N ASP A 212 5.50 -29.94 29.96
CA ASP A 212 4.40 -30.64 29.28
C ASP A 212 4.87 -31.95 28.58
N PRO A 213 4.79 -33.10 29.28
CA PRO A 213 5.17 -34.39 28.71
C PRO A 213 4.31 -34.89 27.54
N THR A 214 3.22 -34.19 27.20
CA THR A 214 2.35 -34.53 26.07
C THR A 214 2.82 -33.91 24.75
N ARG A 215 3.68 -32.88 24.81
CA ARG A 215 4.30 -32.25 23.65
C ARG A 215 5.23 -33.23 22.92
N GLY A 216 5.00 -33.41 21.63
CA GLY A 216 5.82 -34.21 20.71
C GLY A 216 6.84 -33.36 19.95
N GLY A 217 7.55 -33.99 19.00
CA GLY A 217 8.54 -33.30 18.17
C GLY A 217 9.80 -32.90 18.93
N LEU A 218 10.31 -31.73 18.56
CA LEU A 218 11.43 -30.98 19.13
C LEU A 218 10.95 -29.76 19.96
N GLY A 219 9.66 -29.47 20.01
CA GLY A 219 9.17 -28.30 20.73
C GLY A 219 9.54 -26.99 20.03
N ILE A 220 9.54 -27.01 18.70
CA ILE A 220 9.85 -25.84 17.88
C ILE A 220 8.56 -25.11 17.51
N VAL A 221 8.62 -23.78 17.58
CA VAL A 221 7.63 -22.88 17.00
C VAL A 221 8.27 -22.24 15.76
N MET A 222 7.56 -22.25 14.64
CA MET A 222 7.98 -21.62 13.40
C MET A 222 7.05 -20.45 13.08
N ASP A 223 7.57 -19.24 13.13
CA ASP A 223 6.93 -18.03 12.64
C ASP A 223 7.19 -17.92 11.14
N THR A 224 6.20 -17.45 10.37
CA THR A 224 6.37 -17.34 8.92
C THR A 224 5.70 -16.09 8.38
N ARG A 225 6.44 -15.38 7.53
CA ARG A 225 5.96 -14.24 6.75
C ARG A 225 6.21 -14.44 5.27
N ILE A 226 5.22 -14.08 4.46
CA ILE A 226 5.36 -14.07 3.00
C ILE A 226 5.07 -12.65 2.52
N LEU A 227 6.04 -12.02 1.84
CA LEU A 227 5.96 -10.63 1.40
C LEU A 227 6.00 -10.53 -0.12
N ALA A 228 5.21 -9.62 -0.68
CA ALA A 228 5.20 -9.32 -2.11
C ALA A 228 4.84 -7.85 -2.36
N TRP A 229 5.48 -7.27 -3.38
CA TRP A 229 5.30 -5.87 -3.80
C TRP A 229 4.95 -5.75 -5.29
N SER A 230 4.21 -4.70 -5.64
CA SER A 230 3.94 -4.25 -7.01
C SER A 230 5.11 -3.44 -7.59
N GLN A 231 6.03 -2.97 -6.74
CA GLN A 231 7.23 -2.21 -7.11
C GLN A 231 8.02 -2.91 -8.21
N ILE A 232 8.36 -2.18 -9.27
CA ILE A 232 8.78 -2.75 -10.55
C ILE A 232 10.06 -3.57 -10.50
N LEU A 233 11.00 -3.24 -9.60
CA LEU A 233 12.27 -3.96 -9.44
C LEU A 233 12.09 -5.37 -8.86
N ILE A 234 10.98 -5.61 -8.14
CA ILE A 234 10.70 -6.87 -7.45
C ILE A 234 9.25 -7.36 -7.68
N ASN A 235 8.57 -6.88 -8.73
CA ASN A 235 7.16 -7.21 -9.03
C ASN A 235 6.90 -8.64 -9.53
N SER A 236 7.91 -9.49 -9.41
CA SER A 236 7.90 -10.90 -9.75
C SER A 236 8.64 -11.71 -8.69
N VAL A 237 8.73 -11.18 -7.46
CA VAL A 237 9.42 -11.81 -6.34
C VAL A 237 8.41 -12.11 -5.21
N HIS A 238 8.46 -13.32 -4.67
CA HIS A 238 7.89 -13.63 -3.35
C HIS A 238 9.03 -13.85 -2.35
N PHE A 239 9.00 -13.14 -1.24
CA PHE A 239 9.91 -13.36 -0.12
C PHE A 239 9.23 -14.26 0.89
N ASN A 240 9.95 -15.28 1.36
CA ASN A 240 9.44 -16.25 2.33
C ASN A 240 10.42 -16.25 3.48
N ILE A 241 10.00 -15.66 4.58
CA ILE A 241 10.78 -15.49 5.80
C ILE A 241 10.23 -16.48 6.80
N PHE A 242 11.09 -17.31 7.35
CA PHE A 242 10.74 -18.26 8.38
C PHE A 242 11.70 -18.06 9.55
N GLU A 243 11.17 -18.04 10.75
CA GLU A 243 11.95 -17.98 11.98
C GLU A 243 11.57 -19.21 12.82
N ILE A 244 12.56 -19.95 13.32
CA ILE A 244 12.32 -21.05 14.27
C ILE A 244 12.83 -20.67 15.64
N THR A 245 11.96 -20.83 16.63
CA THR A 245 12.28 -20.65 18.05
C THR A 245 12.35 -22.00 18.73
N ASN A 246 13.38 -22.20 19.55
CA ASN A 246 13.43 -23.34 20.47
C ASN A 246 12.57 -23.08 21.71
N ASP A 247 11.29 -23.41 21.59
CA ASP A 247 10.30 -23.35 22.67
C ASP A 247 10.33 -24.63 23.55
N GLY A 248 11.43 -25.39 23.51
CA GLY A 248 11.65 -26.60 24.29
C GLY A 248 12.37 -26.36 25.62
N SER A 249 12.76 -27.44 26.31
CA SER A 249 13.52 -27.40 27.57
C SER A 249 15.01 -27.74 27.41
N TYR A 250 15.48 -27.95 26.17
CA TYR A 250 16.83 -28.45 25.89
C TYR A 250 17.47 -27.72 24.71
N ASP A 251 18.77 -27.45 24.80
CA ASP A 251 19.55 -26.88 23.70
C ASP A 251 19.74 -27.91 22.57
N TYR A 252 19.83 -27.41 21.34
CA TYR A 252 20.10 -28.20 20.14
C TYR A 252 21.43 -27.77 19.51
N PRO A 253 22.55 -28.44 19.82
CA PRO A 253 23.87 -28.01 19.34
C PRO A 253 24.08 -28.15 17.83
N ARG A 254 23.28 -29.00 17.17
CA ARG A 254 23.44 -29.34 15.74
C ARG A 254 22.09 -29.35 15.05
N MET A 255 21.51 -28.17 14.85
CA MET A 255 20.31 -27.99 14.03
C MET A 255 20.71 -27.82 12.57
N SER A 256 19.81 -28.18 11.65
CA SER A 256 19.96 -27.89 10.22
C SER A 256 18.60 -27.54 9.62
N PHE A 257 18.61 -26.55 8.73
CA PHE A 257 17.46 -26.16 7.93
C PHE A 257 17.62 -26.67 6.49
N GLY A 258 16.51 -27.02 5.84
CA GLY A 258 16.51 -27.36 4.44
C GLY A 258 15.18 -27.11 3.74
N LEU A 259 15.25 -26.96 2.42
CA LEU A 259 14.11 -26.69 1.56
C LEU A 259 14.03 -27.75 0.47
N TRP A 260 12.87 -28.40 0.38
CA TRP A 260 12.55 -29.32 -0.71
C TRP A 260 11.77 -28.57 -1.80
N ILE A 261 12.34 -28.52 -3.00
CA ILE A 261 11.85 -27.80 -4.17
C ILE A 261 11.47 -28.83 -5.24
N ALA A 262 10.19 -28.86 -5.63
CA ALA A 262 9.70 -29.78 -6.65
C ALA A 262 9.62 -29.09 -8.03
N ASP A 263 10.49 -29.51 -8.95
CA ASP A 263 10.54 -29.00 -10.32
C ASP A 263 9.26 -29.40 -11.09
N PHE A 264 8.74 -28.48 -11.91
CA PHE A 264 7.53 -28.74 -12.71
C PHE A 264 7.40 -27.80 -13.90
N VAL A 265 8.52 -27.44 -14.51
CA VAL A 265 8.52 -26.49 -15.62
C VAL A 265 7.67 -27.04 -16.76
N ALA A 266 6.66 -26.26 -17.18
CA ALA A 266 5.76 -26.60 -18.28
C ALA A 266 5.04 -27.96 -18.16
N GLY A 267 4.84 -28.48 -16.94
CA GLY A 267 3.98 -29.64 -16.68
C GLY A 267 4.69 -30.97 -16.41
N GLY A 268 5.98 -30.97 -16.07
CA GLY A 268 6.73 -32.18 -15.69
C GLY A 268 7.21 -32.99 -16.90
N GLY A 269 7.83 -32.31 -17.87
CA GLY A 269 8.21 -32.89 -19.16
C GLY A 269 9.46 -33.77 -19.09
N PRO A 270 9.73 -34.63 -20.10
CA PRO A 270 10.98 -35.37 -20.22
C PRO A 270 12.14 -34.48 -20.69
N THR A 271 12.06 -33.16 -20.47
CA THR A 271 13.06 -32.17 -20.90
C THR A 271 13.42 -31.19 -19.78
N ASP A 272 12.71 -31.24 -18.66
CA ASP A 272 12.99 -30.52 -17.42
C ASP A 272 14.41 -30.90 -16.92
N GLN A 273 15.16 -29.89 -16.49
CA GLN A 273 16.53 -30.03 -16.01
C GLN A 273 16.81 -28.97 -14.94
N PRO A 274 16.65 -29.30 -13.65
CA PRO A 274 17.01 -28.38 -12.58
C PRO A 274 18.53 -28.16 -12.54
N VAL A 275 18.95 -26.97 -12.11
CA VAL A 275 20.36 -26.55 -11.99
C VAL A 275 20.55 -25.79 -10.68
N PHE A 276 21.61 -26.07 -9.95
CA PHE A 276 21.99 -25.30 -8.76
C PHE A 276 23.28 -24.52 -9.02
N ASP A 277 23.23 -23.18 -8.86
CA ASP A 277 24.41 -22.32 -8.88
C ASP A 277 24.86 -22.08 -7.44
N ASN A 278 25.90 -22.82 -7.02
CA ASN A 278 26.47 -22.70 -5.69
C ASN A 278 26.96 -21.28 -5.38
N LEU A 279 27.47 -20.56 -6.38
CA LEU A 279 28.10 -19.26 -6.14
C LEU A 279 27.08 -18.15 -5.84
N ARG A 280 25.86 -18.26 -6.37
CA ARG A 280 24.75 -17.36 -6.03
C ARG A 280 23.77 -17.95 -5.02
N ALA A 281 23.97 -19.21 -4.62
CA ALA A 281 22.98 -19.99 -3.88
C ALA A 281 21.58 -20.01 -4.55
N ILE A 282 21.54 -20.15 -5.89
CA ILE A 282 20.28 -20.15 -6.65
C ILE A 282 19.96 -21.55 -7.18
N ALA A 283 18.75 -22.02 -6.85
CA ALA A 283 18.13 -23.19 -7.47
C ALA A 283 17.29 -22.76 -8.68
N TYR A 284 17.74 -23.11 -9.89
CA TYR A 284 17.04 -22.84 -11.14
C TYR A 284 16.21 -24.04 -11.59
N LEU A 285 15.00 -23.76 -12.02
CA LEU A 285 14.09 -24.68 -12.66
C LEU A 285 14.01 -24.33 -14.15
N THR A 286 14.44 -25.26 -15.01
CA THR A 286 14.63 -25.01 -16.45
C THR A 286 14.12 -26.14 -17.32
N ASP A 287 13.86 -25.85 -18.60
CA ASP A 287 13.50 -26.83 -19.62
C ASP A 287 14.49 -26.79 -20.80
N THR A 288 15.08 -27.94 -21.12
CA THR A 288 16.04 -28.09 -22.22
C THR A 288 15.42 -27.96 -23.62
N ASP A 289 14.11 -28.14 -23.75
CA ASP A 289 13.31 -28.01 -24.98
C ASP A 289 12.30 -26.87 -24.89
N ARG A 290 12.76 -25.72 -24.38
CA ARG A 290 11.93 -24.52 -24.18
C ARG A 290 11.09 -24.04 -25.37
N ASN A 291 11.41 -24.44 -26.61
CA ASN A 291 10.68 -23.99 -27.79
C ASN A 291 9.46 -24.88 -28.14
N ASN A 292 9.37 -26.09 -27.59
CA ASN A 292 8.23 -26.98 -27.78
C ASN A 292 7.23 -26.84 -26.64
N ALA A 293 6.89 -25.58 -26.31
CA ALA A 293 6.05 -25.25 -25.18
C ALA A 293 4.60 -25.79 -25.33
N PRO A 294 3.94 -26.15 -24.22
CA PRO A 294 2.51 -26.39 -24.20
C PRO A 294 1.69 -25.21 -24.72
N SER A 295 0.41 -25.44 -25.03
CA SER A 295 -0.45 -24.38 -25.57
C SER A 295 -0.65 -23.20 -24.62
N SER A 296 -0.47 -23.36 -23.30
CA SER A 296 -0.56 -22.27 -22.31
C SER A 296 0.55 -21.22 -22.43
N PHE A 297 1.59 -21.49 -23.20
CA PHE A 297 2.66 -20.52 -23.50
C PHE A 297 2.39 -19.74 -24.79
N ASP A 298 1.27 -19.98 -25.49
CA ASP A 298 0.83 -19.21 -26.66
C ASP A 298 1.86 -19.11 -27.80
N GLY A 299 2.75 -20.10 -27.92
CA GLY A 299 3.84 -20.11 -28.89
C GLY A 299 5.07 -19.28 -28.49
N LEU A 300 5.11 -18.75 -27.26
CA LEU A 300 6.31 -18.22 -26.62
C LEU A 300 7.16 -19.36 -26.08
N PRO A 301 8.49 -19.15 -25.98
CA PRO A 301 9.35 -20.13 -25.34
C PRO A 301 9.08 -20.22 -23.83
N ILE A 302 9.34 -21.39 -23.26
CA ILE A 302 9.31 -21.61 -21.81
C ILE A 302 10.42 -20.76 -21.17
N GLY A 303 10.04 -20.02 -20.11
CA GLY A 303 10.96 -19.21 -19.30
C GLY A 303 11.73 -20.04 -18.26
N GLU A 304 12.22 -19.38 -17.22
CA GLU A 304 12.93 -20.01 -16.10
C GLU A 304 12.42 -19.47 -14.76
N MET A 305 12.47 -20.29 -13.72
CA MET A 305 12.19 -19.91 -12.33
C MET A 305 13.44 -20.13 -11.48
N GLY A 306 13.64 -19.27 -10.49
CA GLY A 306 14.79 -19.31 -9.59
C GLY A 306 14.35 -19.08 -8.15
N LEU A 307 15.01 -19.79 -7.23
CA LEU A 307 14.90 -19.59 -5.80
C LEU A 307 16.28 -19.29 -5.25
N SER A 308 16.45 -18.10 -4.66
CA SER A 308 17.68 -17.66 -4.01
C SER A 308 17.53 -17.74 -2.50
N PHE A 309 18.57 -18.24 -1.82
CA PHE A 309 18.70 -18.12 -0.38
C PHE A 309 19.22 -16.71 -0.09
N LEU A 310 18.43 -15.92 0.63
CA LEU A 310 18.79 -14.57 1.07
C LEU A 310 19.43 -14.62 2.45
N GLU A 311 18.85 -15.43 3.34
CA GLU A 311 19.31 -15.63 4.71
C GLU A 311 19.35 -17.13 5.01
N THR A 312 20.43 -17.54 5.66
CA THR A 312 20.56 -18.85 6.30
C THR A 312 20.74 -18.66 7.81
N PRO A 313 20.50 -19.67 8.64
CA PRO A 313 20.79 -19.58 10.06
C PRO A 313 22.20 -19.03 10.34
N GLY A 314 22.29 -18.15 11.33
CA GLY A 314 23.54 -17.52 11.70
C GLY A 314 24.39 -18.40 12.61
N ASN A 315 25.69 -18.13 12.67
CA ASN A 315 26.59 -18.69 13.66
C ASN A 315 27.37 -17.61 14.39
N ALA A 316 26.69 -16.97 15.34
CA ALA A 316 27.31 -15.92 16.11
C ALA A 316 28.50 -16.38 17.00
N GLY A 317 28.81 -17.68 17.08
CA GLY A 317 29.60 -18.26 18.18
C GLY A 317 30.91 -18.92 17.82
N ASP A 318 31.36 -18.92 16.57
CA ASP A 318 32.52 -19.69 16.10
C ASP A 318 33.81 -18.87 15.92
N GLY A 319 33.73 -17.55 15.93
CA GLY A 319 34.85 -16.61 15.78
C GLY A 319 35.21 -16.30 14.33
N ILE A 320 34.36 -16.66 13.35
CA ILE A 320 34.64 -16.65 11.92
C ILE A 320 33.55 -15.87 11.20
N ASP A 321 33.94 -14.96 10.30
CA ASP A 321 33.06 -14.30 9.33
C ASP A 321 32.60 -15.33 8.27
N ASN A 322 31.52 -16.07 8.53
CA ASN A 322 31.17 -17.24 7.71
C ASN A 322 30.74 -16.85 6.29
N ASP A 323 30.03 -15.75 6.10
CA ASP A 323 29.60 -15.25 4.80
C ASP A 323 30.55 -14.23 4.16
N GLY A 324 31.51 -13.72 4.91
CA GLY A 324 32.59 -12.89 4.40
C GLY A 324 32.18 -11.43 4.24
N ASP A 325 31.16 -10.94 4.92
CA ASP A 325 30.59 -9.61 4.72
C ASP A 325 31.34 -8.50 5.49
N SER A 326 32.19 -8.86 6.47
CA SER A 326 33.06 -7.94 7.22
C SER A 326 33.88 -7.00 6.32
N ASP A 327 34.35 -7.50 5.17
CA ASP A 327 35.12 -6.69 4.21
C ASP A 327 34.31 -5.57 3.53
N THR A 328 32.97 -5.62 3.56
CA THR A 328 32.12 -4.55 3.01
C THR A 328 32.21 -3.26 3.83
N TYR A 329 32.72 -3.35 5.07
CA TYR A 329 32.91 -2.24 6.01
C TYR A 329 34.39 -1.79 6.13
N ASP A 330 35.32 -2.35 5.35
CA ASP A 330 36.76 -1.94 5.32
C ASP A 330 37.06 -1.04 4.13
N SER A 331 37.15 0.29 4.35
CA SER A 331 37.46 1.25 3.28
C SER A 331 38.87 1.12 2.68
N GLU A 332 39.79 0.40 3.33
CA GLU A 332 41.10 0.06 2.76
C GLU A 332 40.99 -1.11 1.76
N ASN A 333 39.91 -1.89 1.79
CA ASN A 333 39.64 -3.02 0.89
C ASN A 333 38.74 -2.61 -0.29
N ALA A 334 39.31 -1.82 -1.22
CA ALA A 334 38.57 -1.24 -2.34
C ALA A 334 37.92 -2.24 -3.32
N ASP A 335 38.24 -3.54 -3.23
CA ASP A 335 37.61 -4.57 -4.05
C ASP A 335 36.24 -5.01 -3.48
N PHE A 336 35.98 -4.83 -2.17
CA PHE A 336 34.78 -5.32 -1.48
C PHE A 336 34.01 -4.25 -0.68
N TYR A 337 34.65 -3.12 -0.37
CA TYR A 337 34.02 -2.02 0.38
C TYR A 337 32.74 -1.49 -0.29
N ASP A 338 31.66 -1.43 0.47
CA ASP A 338 30.44 -0.71 0.07
C ASP A 338 30.52 0.74 0.57
N PRO A 339 30.52 1.74 -0.33
CA PRO A 339 30.57 3.15 0.08
C PRO A 339 29.33 3.66 0.82
N ASP A 340 28.22 2.93 0.78
CA ASP A 340 27.00 3.29 1.52
C ASP A 340 27.07 2.83 2.99
N ASN A 341 27.98 1.90 3.31
CA ASN A 341 28.22 1.39 4.68
C ASN A 341 29.14 2.30 5.51
N VAL A 342 28.96 2.24 6.84
CA VAL A 342 29.86 2.87 7.81
C VAL A 342 31.21 2.14 7.84
N ASP A 343 32.33 2.86 7.87
CA ASP A 343 33.65 2.23 8.03
C ASP A 343 33.87 1.77 9.49
N LEU A 344 33.47 0.54 9.78
CA LEU A 344 33.57 -0.07 11.12
C LEU A 344 35.02 -0.32 11.55
N PHE A 345 35.92 -0.64 10.61
CA PHE A 345 37.34 -0.83 10.90
C PHE A 345 37.98 0.46 11.45
N SER A 346 37.57 1.62 10.93
CA SER A 346 38.07 2.90 11.38
C SER A 346 37.76 3.17 12.86
N LEU A 347 36.61 2.73 13.37
CA LEU A 347 36.19 2.94 14.76
C LEU A 347 37.14 2.21 15.73
N LEU A 348 37.67 1.06 15.33
CA LEU A 348 38.58 0.22 16.11
C LEU A 348 40.03 0.74 16.18
N LEU A 349 40.34 1.81 15.45
CA LEU A 349 41.68 2.39 15.42
C LEU A 349 41.95 3.31 16.62
N GLU A 350 43.17 3.26 17.17
CA GLU A 350 43.63 4.12 18.29
C GLU A 350 43.34 5.62 18.04
N ALA A 351 43.42 6.07 16.78
CA ALA A 351 43.17 7.46 16.40
C ALA A 351 41.70 7.89 16.57
N ASN A 352 40.77 6.94 16.48
CA ASN A 352 39.33 7.17 16.57
C ASN A 352 38.76 6.72 17.91
N GLY A 353 39.62 6.34 18.86
CA GLY A 353 39.18 5.88 20.17
C GLY A 353 39.08 4.36 20.28
N GLY A 354 39.57 3.57 19.32
CA GLY A 354 39.73 2.12 19.44
C GLY A 354 41.05 1.70 20.11
N PHE A 355 41.49 0.45 19.88
CA PHE A 355 42.60 -0.19 20.61
C PHE A 355 43.79 -0.60 19.73
N TYR A 356 43.64 -0.51 18.40
CA TYR A 356 44.62 -1.07 17.47
C TYR A 356 45.15 -0.03 16.48
N SER A 357 46.36 -0.25 15.95
CA SER A 357 46.77 0.41 14.70
C SER A 357 46.18 -0.36 13.51
N SER A 358 45.94 0.28 12.35
CA SER A 358 45.18 -0.39 11.27
C SER A 358 45.85 -1.67 10.77
N THR A 359 47.19 -1.67 10.65
CA THR A 359 47.97 -2.88 10.35
C THR A 359 47.81 -3.99 11.39
N THR A 360 47.74 -3.65 12.69
CA THR A 360 47.58 -4.69 13.74
C THR A 360 46.17 -5.26 13.73
N LEU A 361 45.16 -4.40 13.55
CA LEU A 361 43.77 -4.82 13.46
C LEU A 361 43.57 -5.79 12.30
N ARG A 362 43.84 -5.35 11.07
CA ARG A 362 43.54 -6.10 9.84
C ARG A 362 44.46 -7.29 9.62
N ASP A 363 45.76 -7.13 9.87
CA ASP A 363 46.73 -8.16 9.47
C ASP A 363 47.08 -9.12 10.63
N THR A 364 46.50 -8.93 11.83
CA THR A 364 46.84 -9.75 13.01
C THR A 364 45.67 -10.12 13.91
N VAL A 365 44.77 -9.19 14.24
CA VAL A 365 43.68 -9.43 15.21
C VAL A 365 42.44 -9.98 14.52
N VAL A 366 42.00 -9.33 13.44
CA VAL A 366 40.85 -9.71 12.60
C VAL A 366 41.36 -9.93 11.18
N ARG A 367 42.11 -11.03 10.99
CA ARG A 367 42.85 -11.30 9.76
C ARG A 367 42.15 -12.34 8.89
N GLU A 368 42.52 -12.35 7.62
CA GLU A 368 42.13 -13.40 6.67
C GLU A 368 42.81 -14.73 6.98
N PHE A 369 42.10 -15.83 6.69
CA PHE A 369 42.68 -17.17 6.70
C PHE A 369 43.82 -17.32 5.69
N GLU A 370 44.87 -18.04 6.09
CA GLU A 370 45.96 -18.50 5.25
C GLU A 370 45.99 -20.03 5.22
N ALA A 371 46.61 -20.62 4.20
CA ALA A 371 46.70 -22.08 4.08
C ALA A 371 47.37 -22.78 5.27
N ALA A 372 48.20 -22.06 6.05
CA ALA A 372 48.86 -22.61 7.24
C ALA A 372 47.93 -22.72 8.46
N ASP A 373 46.77 -22.07 8.43
CA ASP A 373 45.80 -22.10 9.54
C ASP A 373 45.08 -23.45 9.62
N PHE A 374 44.99 -24.17 8.50
CA PHE A 374 44.38 -25.51 8.43
C PHE A 374 45.41 -26.66 8.62
N ASP A 375 46.70 -26.33 8.81
CA ASP A 375 47.74 -27.33 9.05
C ASP A 375 47.56 -27.97 10.44
N SER A 376 47.81 -29.28 10.56
CA SER A 376 47.75 -29.97 11.85
C SER A 376 48.65 -29.31 12.91
N ARG A 377 48.09 -29.01 14.08
CA ARG A 377 48.79 -28.33 15.17
C ARG A 377 49.30 -29.31 16.22
N THR A 378 50.57 -29.18 16.60
CA THR A 378 51.16 -29.97 17.71
C THR A 378 51.33 -29.09 18.94
N ILE A 379 50.55 -29.35 19.98
CA ILE A 379 50.52 -28.59 21.22
C ILE A 379 51.45 -29.24 22.24
N ASN A 380 52.36 -28.44 22.81
CA ASN A 380 53.32 -28.81 23.84
C ASN A 380 53.09 -27.99 25.11
N VAL A 381 53.64 -28.45 26.25
CA VAL A 381 53.66 -27.63 27.47
C VAL A 381 54.34 -26.29 27.20
N GLY A 382 53.63 -25.20 27.48
CA GLY A 382 54.04 -23.82 27.25
C GLY A 382 53.50 -23.20 25.96
N ASP A 383 52.89 -23.98 25.06
CA ASP A 383 52.16 -23.44 23.91
C ASP A 383 50.82 -22.86 24.37
N LYS A 384 50.37 -21.76 23.75
CA LYS A 384 49.04 -21.21 24.04
C LYS A 384 47.96 -22.15 23.51
N ILE A 385 46.87 -22.24 24.25
CA ILE A 385 45.59 -22.84 23.86
C ILE A 385 44.48 -21.87 24.25
N VAL A 386 43.36 -21.94 23.55
CA VAL A 386 42.14 -21.20 23.87
C VAL A 386 41.11 -22.19 24.39
N LEU A 387 40.52 -21.85 25.53
CA LEU A 387 39.44 -22.63 26.13
C LEU A 387 38.15 -21.85 25.97
N ILE A 388 37.10 -22.50 25.48
CA ILE A 388 35.78 -21.89 25.33
C ILE A 388 34.96 -22.30 26.57
N ASP A 389 34.52 -21.32 27.35
CA ASP A 389 33.62 -21.58 28.50
C ASP A 389 32.19 -21.87 28.02
N VAL A 390 31.32 -22.33 28.92
CA VAL A 390 29.92 -22.68 28.61
C VAL A 390 29.09 -21.49 28.10
N ASP A 391 29.51 -20.26 28.37
CA ASP A 391 28.88 -19.03 27.88
C ASP A 391 29.52 -18.48 26.59
N GLY A 392 30.41 -19.26 25.95
CA GLY A 392 31.13 -18.86 24.75
C GLY A 392 32.33 -17.95 24.99
N THR A 393 32.68 -17.62 26.24
CA THR A 393 33.87 -16.83 26.56
C THR A 393 35.15 -17.58 26.18
N ARG A 394 36.03 -16.95 25.38
CA ARG A 394 37.37 -17.44 25.06
C ARG A 394 38.34 -17.09 26.17
N ILE A 395 39.05 -18.09 26.70
CA ILE A 395 40.05 -17.96 27.77
C ILE A 395 41.39 -18.45 27.25
N VAL A 396 42.33 -17.51 27.09
CA VAL A 396 43.67 -17.83 26.59
C VAL A 396 44.54 -18.34 27.72
N ARG A 397 45.23 -19.46 27.51
CA ARG A 397 46.09 -20.08 28.51
C ARG A 397 47.33 -20.76 27.92
N GLU A 398 48.45 -20.70 28.62
CA GLU A 398 49.59 -21.60 28.35
C GLU A 398 49.30 -23.04 28.83
N TYR A 399 49.38 -24.00 27.92
CA TYR A 399 49.15 -25.41 28.24
C TYR A 399 50.17 -25.93 29.26
N ASP A 400 49.70 -26.45 30.39
CA ASP A 400 50.54 -26.88 31.51
C ASP A 400 50.78 -28.40 31.56
N GLY A 401 50.22 -29.15 30.60
CA GLY A 401 50.29 -30.60 30.51
C GLY A 401 49.28 -31.36 31.40
N ASN A 402 48.39 -30.65 32.11
CA ASN A 402 47.31 -31.23 32.89
C ASN A 402 46.00 -31.28 32.09
N SER A 403 45.00 -31.98 32.64
CA SER A 403 43.64 -31.97 32.07
C SER A 403 43.00 -30.58 32.17
N PHE A 404 42.23 -30.19 31.15
CA PHE A 404 41.48 -28.94 31.10
C PHE A 404 40.05 -29.19 30.63
N VAL A 405 39.21 -28.15 30.67
CA VAL A 405 37.82 -28.17 30.20
C VAL A 405 37.66 -27.10 29.14
N SER A 406 37.06 -27.46 28.01
CA SER A 406 36.62 -26.55 26.93
C SER A 406 35.25 -27.04 26.45
N GLN A 407 34.32 -26.13 26.21
CA GLN A 407 32.92 -26.41 25.80
C GLN A 407 32.24 -27.47 26.71
N GLY A 408 32.56 -27.43 28.02
CA GLY A 408 32.07 -28.42 29.01
C GLY A 408 32.69 -29.83 28.92
N ILE A 409 33.56 -30.09 27.95
CA ILE A 409 34.23 -31.38 27.75
C ILE A 409 35.58 -31.40 28.49
N THR A 410 35.83 -32.46 29.25
CA THR A 410 37.12 -32.66 29.95
C THR A 410 38.11 -33.38 29.05
N TYR A 411 39.20 -32.70 28.70
CA TYR A 411 40.28 -33.24 27.88
C TYR A 411 41.45 -33.73 28.74
N ASN A 412 42.03 -34.89 28.36
CA ASN A 412 43.21 -35.46 29.02
C ASN A 412 44.18 -35.99 27.95
N LEU A 413 44.95 -35.06 27.37
CA LEU A 413 45.75 -35.29 26.16
C LEU A 413 47.25 -35.49 26.46
N GLY A 414 47.69 -35.25 27.70
CA GLY A 414 49.08 -35.46 28.15
C GLY A 414 50.04 -34.34 27.71
N ALA A 415 51.33 -34.46 28.03
CA ALA A 415 52.29 -33.34 27.89
C ALA A 415 52.56 -32.84 26.45
N SER A 416 52.14 -33.58 25.42
CA SER A 416 52.22 -33.18 24.02
C SER A 416 51.24 -34.01 23.20
N PHE A 417 50.50 -33.38 22.30
CA PHE A 417 49.51 -34.02 21.43
C PHE A 417 49.36 -33.25 20.11
N THR A 418 48.84 -33.92 19.08
CA THR A 418 48.60 -33.31 17.77
C THR A 418 47.11 -33.34 17.48
N VAL A 419 46.59 -32.22 17.02
CA VAL A 419 45.19 -31.97 16.65
C VAL A 419 45.11 -31.49 15.21
N GLN A 420 43.91 -31.62 14.64
CA GLN A 420 43.60 -31.19 13.28
C GLN A 420 42.09 -31.04 13.18
N GLU A 421 41.64 -29.89 12.68
CA GLU A 421 40.23 -29.56 12.43
C GLU A 421 39.80 -29.98 11.01
N GLU A 422 40.65 -29.71 10.01
CA GLU A 422 40.32 -29.93 8.60
C GLU A 422 40.28 -31.42 8.18
N LEU A 423 39.10 -31.99 7.89
CA LEU A 423 38.95 -33.31 7.22
C LEU A 423 37.69 -33.44 6.33
N LEU A 424 37.89 -33.38 5.00
CA LEU A 424 36.83 -33.37 3.99
C LEU A 424 36.98 -34.46 2.91
N PRO A 425 37.06 -35.74 3.31
CA PRO A 425 36.31 -36.75 2.54
C PRO A 425 35.49 -37.69 3.44
N LEU A 426 34.25 -38.00 3.02
CA LEU A 426 33.33 -39.00 3.63
C LEU A 426 33.98 -40.38 3.90
N SER A 427 35.09 -40.69 3.21
CA SER A 427 35.85 -41.91 3.39
C SER A 427 36.79 -41.92 4.61
N ASP A 428 37.03 -40.77 5.23
CA ASP A 428 37.90 -40.66 6.41
C ASP A 428 37.18 -41.17 7.67
N PRO A 429 37.82 -42.02 8.51
CA PRO A 429 37.24 -42.48 9.78
C PRO A 429 36.88 -41.36 10.77
N ASN A 430 37.50 -40.19 10.63
CA ASN A 430 37.24 -39.00 11.42
C ASN A 430 36.43 -37.94 10.63
N PHE A 431 35.74 -38.35 9.55
CA PHE A 431 34.82 -37.46 8.85
C PHE A 431 33.78 -36.89 9.82
N GLY A 432 33.56 -35.59 9.72
CA GLY A 432 32.61 -34.86 10.55
C GLY A 432 33.21 -34.13 11.74
N VAL A 433 34.54 -34.12 11.91
CA VAL A 433 35.23 -33.28 12.91
C VAL A 433 34.97 -31.80 12.66
N HIS A 434 35.20 -31.32 11.44
CA HIS A 434 34.89 -29.94 10.98
C HIS A 434 33.41 -29.51 11.01
N ILE A 435 32.50 -30.32 11.59
CA ILE A 435 31.06 -30.04 11.74
C ILE A 435 30.51 -30.68 13.03
N ASP A 436 31.37 -30.94 14.03
CA ASP A 436 30.96 -31.54 15.29
C ASP A 436 30.61 -30.50 16.36
N GLY A 437 30.79 -29.22 16.05
CA GLY A 437 30.49 -28.08 16.90
C GLY A 437 31.56 -27.83 17.96
N LEU A 438 32.76 -28.38 17.78
CA LEU A 438 33.85 -28.27 18.73
C LEU A 438 35.06 -27.50 18.15
N ASP A 439 35.84 -26.92 19.05
CA ASP A 439 37.18 -26.40 18.78
C ASP A 439 38.19 -27.53 19.05
N ASN A 440 38.54 -28.30 18.02
CA ASN A 440 39.36 -29.51 18.18
C ASN A 440 40.86 -29.17 18.14
N ASP A 441 41.20 -28.02 17.59
CA ASP A 441 42.52 -27.46 17.43
C ASP A 441 42.99 -26.62 18.65
N PHE A 442 42.04 -26.13 19.45
CA PHE A 442 42.22 -25.26 20.62
C PHE A 442 42.81 -23.88 20.32
N ASP A 443 42.49 -23.30 19.15
CA ASP A 443 42.82 -21.91 18.82
C ASP A 443 41.66 -20.93 19.07
N GLY A 444 40.49 -21.44 19.44
CA GLY A 444 39.31 -20.65 19.82
C GLY A 444 38.28 -20.50 18.71
N LEU A 445 38.54 -21.08 17.54
CA LEU A 445 37.62 -21.16 16.40
C LEU A 445 36.89 -22.50 16.40
N ILE A 446 35.66 -22.54 15.88
CA ILE A 446 34.83 -23.75 15.85
C ILE A 446 34.57 -24.15 14.39
N ASP A 447 34.69 -25.45 14.08
CA ASP A 447 34.28 -26.04 12.80
C ASP A 447 34.89 -25.39 11.52
N GLU A 448 36.15 -24.95 11.59
CA GLU A 448 36.80 -24.30 10.45
C GLU A 448 37.18 -25.25 9.32
N ASN A 449 36.99 -24.81 8.07
CA ASN A 449 37.30 -25.65 6.92
C ASN A 449 37.72 -24.84 5.69
N THR A 450 38.60 -25.44 4.88
CA THR A 450 39.19 -24.80 3.70
C THR A 450 38.16 -24.33 2.66
N PRO A 451 37.15 -25.14 2.26
CA PRO A 451 36.20 -24.71 1.22
C PRO A 451 35.37 -23.48 1.59
N ASN A 452 34.94 -23.37 2.84
CA ASN A 452 34.07 -22.28 3.28
C ASN A 452 34.85 -21.04 3.73
N HIS A 453 36.07 -21.21 4.26
CA HIS A 453 36.79 -20.11 4.91
C HIS A 453 38.06 -19.65 4.16
N LEU A 454 38.73 -20.51 3.39
CA LEU A 454 39.95 -20.15 2.63
C LEU A 454 39.70 -19.96 1.14
N GLU A 455 38.89 -20.84 0.55
CA GLU A 455 38.62 -20.89 -0.89
C GLU A 455 37.20 -20.39 -1.25
N LYS A 456 36.57 -19.63 -0.34
CA LYS A 456 35.24 -19.06 -0.55
C LYS A 456 35.25 -18.22 -1.82
N THR A 457 34.26 -18.45 -2.68
CA THR A 457 34.11 -17.70 -3.92
C THR A 457 32.84 -16.88 -3.83
N THR A 458 32.88 -15.63 -4.27
CA THR A 458 31.73 -14.70 -4.33
C THR A 458 31.70 -13.96 -5.68
N PHE A 459 30.62 -13.22 -5.95
CA PHE A 459 30.51 -12.31 -7.09
C PHE A 459 30.74 -10.86 -6.67
N VAL A 460 31.70 -10.20 -7.32
CA VAL A 460 31.93 -8.76 -7.19
C VAL A 460 31.87 -8.12 -8.58
N ASN A 461 31.01 -7.12 -8.76
CA ASN A 461 30.85 -6.40 -10.02
C ASN A 461 30.69 -7.33 -11.24
N GLY A 462 29.91 -8.42 -11.08
CA GLY A 462 29.65 -9.42 -12.11
C GLY A 462 30.80 -10.41 -12.38
N ASN A 463 31.88 -10.38 -11.61
CA ASN A 463 33.02 -11.30 -11.73
C ASN A 463 33.11 -12.22 -10.51
N SER A 464 33.42 -13.49 -10.75
CA SER A 464 33.70 -14.45 -9.66
C SER A 464 35.10 -14.22 -9.12
N ILE A 465 35.19 -14.01 -7.79
CA ILE A 465 36.43 -13.77 -7.07
C ILE A 465 36.49 -14.75 -5.89
N THR A 466 37.63 -15.41 -5.72
CA THR A 466 37.91 -16.24 -4.53
C THR A 466 38.61 -15.39 -3.49
N LYS A 467 38.10 -15.38 -2.26
CA LYS A 467 38.69 -14.68 -1.12
C LYS A 467 38.64 -15.58 0.13
N PRO A 468 39.69 -15.57 0.97
CA PRO A 468 39.57 -16.05 2.33
C PRO A 468 38.65 -15.13 3.13
N VAL A 469 37.91 -15.68 4.09
CA VAL A 469 37.13 -14.88 5.05
C VAL A 469 37.97 -14.45 6.24
N ARG A 470 37.45 -13.52 7.06
CA ARG A 470 38.12 -13.04 8.27
C ARG A 470 37.78 -13.90 9.48
N PHE A 471 38.66 -13.85 10.48
CA PHE A 471 38.40 -14.48 11.78
C PHE A 471 39.10 -13.73 12.91
N VAL A 472 38.63 -13.95 14.14
CA VAL A 472 39.27 -13.42 15.35
C VAL A 472 40.44 -14.31 15.77
N ASN A 473 41.67 -13.80 15.67
CA ASN A 473 42.87 -14.54 16.06
C ASN A 473 43.07 -14.55 17.59
N TYR A 474 42.37 -15.45 18.29
CA TYR A 474 42.44 -15.53 19.75
C TYR A 474 43.84 -15.88 20.31
N LEU A 475 44.72 -16.52 19.51
CA LEU A 475 46.10 -16.81 19.92
C LEU A 475 46.99 -15.56 20.03
N TYR A 476 46.53 -14.42 19.50
CA TYR A 476 47.18 -13.12 19.67
C TYR A 476 47.26 -12.70 21.16
N PHE A 477 46.20 -12.91 21.94
CA PHE A 477 46.07 -12.43 23.31
C PHE A 477 46.97 -13.17 24.31
N ASN A 478 47.21 -12.60 25.48
CA ASN A 478 48.16 -13.12 26.45
C ASN A 478 47.56 -14.21 27.34
N ASP A 479 48.43 -15.01 27.97
CA ASP A 479 48.01 -15.97 29.00
C ASP A 479 47.19 -15.27 30.11
N GLY A 480 46.00 -15.81 30.37
CA GLY A 480 45.05 -15.28 31.34
C GLY A 480 44.09 -14.21 30.82
N ASP A 481 44.22 -13.77 29.56
CA ASP A 481 43.22 -12.92 28.92
C ASP A 481 41.92 -13.69 28.70
N SER A 482 40.79 -12.97 28.82
CA SER A 482 39.46 -13.51 28.56
C SER A 482 38.71 -12.56 27.64
N LEU A 483 38.04 -13.10 26.63
CA LEU A 483 37.25 -12.37 25.64
C LEU A 483 35.85 -12.97 25.61
N LYS A 484 34.82 -12.14 25.74
CA LYS A 484 33.45 -12.57 25.47
C LYS A 484 33.26 -12.75 23.96
N LYS A 485 32.22 -13.49 23.58
CA LYS A 485 31.73 -13.64 22.20
C LYS A 485 31.73 -12.28 21.46
N GLY A 486 32.20 -12.26 20.21
CA GLY A 486 32.32 -11.06 19.37
C GLY A 486 33.41 -10.04 19.76
N LEU A 487 34.08 -10.16 20.92
CA LEU A 487 35.09 -9.20 21.34
C LEU A 487 36.46 -9.48 20.72
N ILE A 488 37.09 -8.41 20.24
CA ILE A 488 38.48 -8.42 19.79
C ILE A 488 39.43 -7.75 20.78
N VAL A 489 38.94 -7.30 21.94
CA VAL A 489 39.72 -6.69 23.02
C VAL A 489 39.50 -7.47 24.32
N SER A 490 40.57 -7.75 25.08
CA SER A 490 40.42 -8.50 26.33
C SER A 490 39.63 -7.74 27.39
N ASN A 491 38.83 -8.47 28.17
CA ASN A 491 38.06 -7.94 29.29
C ASN A 491 38.94 -7.12 30.27
N GLN A 492 40.21 -7.50 30.40
CA GLN A 492 41.20 -6.84 31.23
C GLN A 492 41.60 -5.46 30.67
N GLU A 493 41.84 -5.37 29.36
CA GLU A 493 42.26 -4.13 28.70
C GLU A 493 41.11 -3.11 28.65
N ILE A 494 39.88 -3.56 28.36
CA ILE A 494 38.68 -2.70 28.42
C ILE A 494 38.54 -2.07 29.81
N ARG A 495 38.63 -2.89 30.87
CA ARG A 495 38.57 -2.40 32.27
C ARG A 495 39.71 -1.45 32.61
N ALA A 496 40.92 -1.72 32.11
CA ALA A 496 42.06 -0.85 32.32
C ALA A 496 41.81 0.53 31.68
N ARG A 497 41.27 0.55 30.45
CA ARG A 497 40.92 1.79 29.76
C ARG A 497 39.81 2.55 30.47
N MET A 498 38.69 1.91 30.82
CA MET A 498 37.60 2.54 31.60
C MET A 498 38.10 3.16 32.91
N SER A 499 39.15 2.60 33.51
CA SER A 499 39.74 3.16 34.75
C SER A 499 40.59 4.40 34.52
N SER A 500 40.99 4.67 33.27
CA SER A 500 41.93 5.74 32.88
C SER A 500 41.35 6.79 31.95
N ASP A 501 40.26 6.46 31.24
CA ASP A 501 39.56 7.26 30.24
C ASP A 501 38.07 7.32 30.64
N GLN A 502 37.67 8.48 31.16
CA GLN A 502 36.30 8.67 31.66
C GLN A 502 35.29 8.73 30.52
N ASP A 503 35.66 9.26 29.36
CA ASP A 503 34.73 9.40 28.22
C ASP A 503 34.39 8.00 27.67
N PHE A 504 35.38 7.10 27.58
CA PHE A 504 35.15 5.70 27.23
C PHE A 504 34.37 4.95 28.32
N ALA A 505 34.60 5.26 29.61
CA ALA A 505 33.82 4.67 30.69
C ALA A 505 32.36 5.11 30.66
N ASP A 506 32.08 6.37 30.36
CA ASP A 506 30.72 6.91 30.22
C ASP A 506 30.04 6.29 28.99
N LEU A 507 30.73 6.16 27.86
CA LEU A 507 30.23 5.42 26.68
C LEU A 507 29.79 4.00 27.04
N VAL A 508 30.68 3.22 27.67
CA VAL A 508 30.39 1.82 28.02
C VAL A 508 29.23 1.72 29.01
N ASN A 509 29.18 2.57 30.05
CA ASN A 509 28.17 2.45 31.10
C ASN A 509 26.82 3.07 30.72
N ASP A 510 26.82 4.18 29.98
CA ASP A 510 25.62 4.97 29.71
C ASP A 510 25.00 4.59 28.35
N THR A 511 25.80 4.42 27.29
CA THR A 511 25.30 4.05 25.95
C THR A 511 25.08 2.54 25.84
N TYR A 512 26.05 1.72 26.24
CA TYR A 512 25.99 0.25 26.10
C TYR A 512 25.57 -0.47 27.39
N ASP A 513 25.04 0.24 28.39
CA ASP A 513 24.52 -0.31 29.65
C ASP A 513 25.51 -1.22 30.41
N GLY A 514 26.79 -0.88 30.33
CA GLY A 514 27.90 -1.60 30.96
C GLY A 514 28.38 -2.83 30.18
N ARG A 515 27.84 -3.08 28.98
CA ARG A 515 28.32 -4.15 28.09
C ARG A 515 29.68 -3.77 27.52
N PHE A 516 30.57 -4.75 27.49
CA PHE A 516 31.89 -4.58 26.87
C PHE A 516 31.83 -4.65 25.35
N GLN A 517 30.76 -5.21 24.79
CA GLN A 517 30.47 -5.17 23.36
C GLN A 517 30.09 -3.75 22.97
N ASN A 518 30.77 -3.21 21.97
CA ASN A 518 30.56 -1.89 21.36
C ASN A 518 31.49 -1.75 20.14
N HIS A 519 31.21 -0.77 19.30
CA HIS A 519 31.95 -0.43 18.08
C HIS A 519 33.47 -0.18 18.22
N PHE A 520 33.99 0.01 19.44
CA PHE A 520 35.43 0.17 19.68
C PHE A 520 36.14 -1.11 20.13
N THR A 521 35.40 -2.20 20.34
CA THR A 521 35.89 -3.42 20.99
C THR A 521 35.42 -4.72 20.36
N SER A 522 34.36 -4.68 19.56
CA SER A 522 33.80 -5.82 18.83
C SER A 522 34.47 -5.99 17.46
N ALA A 523 34.48 -7.21 16.93
CA ALA A 523 34.82 -7.44 15.53
C ALA A 523 33.72 -6.86 14.62
N PRO A 524 34.05 -6.25 13.47
CA PRO A 524 33.05 -5.85 12.48
C PRO A 524 32.46 -7.07 11.78
N MET A 525 31.14 -7.27 11.87
CA MET A 525 30.41 -8.37 11.22
C MET A 525 31.07 -9.76 11.39
N ILE A 526 31.45 -10.10 12.62
CA ILE A 526 31.91 -11.45 12.96
C ILE A 526 31.22 -11.84 14.25
N ASP A 527 30.76 -13.08 14.33
CA ASP A 527 30.09 -13.61 15.51
C ASP A 527 28.79 -12.85 15.86
N GLU A 528 28.12 -12.29 14.84
CA GLU A 528 26.91 -11.50 15.01
C GLU A 528 25.65 -12.36 14.98
N GLY A 529 24.64 -11.94 15.75
CA GLY A 529 23.36 -12.64 15.73
C GLY A 529 22.23 -11.81 16.25
N ARG A 530 21.04 -12.13 15.73
CA ARG A 530 19.69 -11.54 15.88
C ARG A 530 19.13 -11.36 17.29
N GLY A 531 19.94 -11.49 18.33
CA GLY A 531 19.49 -11.26 19.69
C GLY A 531 20.60 -10.99 20.68
N ASP A 532 21.69 -10.37 20.23
CA ASP A 532 22.79 -9.97 21.11
C ASP A 532 22.66 -8.53 21.64
N LEU A 533 21.60 -7.82 21.22
CA LEU A 533 21.22 -6.46 21.63
C LEU A 533 22.21 -5.40 21.12
N PHE A 534 23.05 -5.72 20.14
CA PHE A 534 24.08 -4.83 19.60
C PHE A 534 23.72 -4.47 18.15
N ASP A 535 23.74 -3.17 17.87
CA ASP A 535 23.71 -2.66 16.50
C ASP A 535 25.11 -2.91 15.92
N ASN A 536 25.25 -3.93 15.10
CA ASN A 536 26.50 -4.51 14.63
C ASN A 536 27.11 -3.70 13.49
N ASP A 537 26.25 -3.19 12.61
CA ASP A 537 26.63 -2.51 11.38
C ASP A 537 26.58 -0.97 11.49
N ASN A 538 26.08 -0.48 12.64
CA ASN A 538 26.00 0.92 13.05
C ASN A 538 25.08 1.76 12.16
N ASP A 539 23.95 1.21 11.73
CA ASP A 539 22.99 1.91 10.88
C ASP A 539 21.76 2.49 11.62
N TRP A 540 21.52 2.08 12.88
CA TRP A 540 20.41 2.56 13.72
C TRP A 540 20.46 4.08 13.99
N ASN A 541 19.33 4.76 13.85
CA ASN A 541 19.22 6.21 14.01
C ASN A 541 18.15 6.67 15.01
N GLU A 542 18.59 7.28 16.12
CA GLU A 542 17.73 7.88 17.16
C GLU A 542 16.59 8.77 16.62
N ASN A 543 16.76 9.45 15.49
CA ASN A 543 15.72 10.37 15.01
C ASN A 543 14.52 9.67 14.35
N PHE A 544 14.71 8.45 13.86
CA PHE A 544 13.74 7.75 13.01
C PHE A 544 13.36 6.37 13.54
N ASP A 545 14.29 5.69 14.20
CA ASP A 545 14.15 4.29 14.58
C ASP A 545 13.77 4.11 16.06
N ASP A 546 13.89 5.17 16.87
CA ASP A 546 13.50 5.19 18.30
C ASP A 546 11.97 5.20 18.50
N VAL A 547 11.32 4.10 18.11
CA VAL A 547 9.87 3.86 18.12
C VAL A 547 9.43 2.91 19.25
N GLY A 548 10.39 2.43 20.03
CA GLY A 548 10.24 1.47 21.12
C GLY A 548 9.91 0.05 20.68
N ILE A 549 9.85 -0.84 21.67
CA ILE A 549 9.82 -2.29 21.51
C ILE A 549 8.67 -2.82 20.63
N GLN A 550 7.55 -2.09 20.53
CA GLN A 550 6.40 -2.51 19.73
C GLN A 550 6.43 -2.05 18.27
N GLY A 551 7.45 -1.29 17.86
CA GLY A 551 7.63 -0.85 16.47
C GLY A 551 6.61 0.17 15.97
N ASP A 552 5.85 0.79 16.89
CA ASP A 552 4.76 1.73 16.56
C ASP A 552 5.09 3.14 17.05
N PRO A 553 5.46 4.08 16.16
CA PRO A 553 5.75 5.45 16.55
C PRO A 553 4.52 6.20 17.08
N GLU A 554 3.30 5.77 16.73
CA GLU A 554 2.06 6.47 17.12
C GLU A 554 1.60 6.06 18.54
N THR A 555 2.01 4.89 19.03
CA THR A 555 1.62 4.36 20.33
C THR A 555 2.82 4.21 21.25
N ALA A 556 2.84 5.01 22.32
CA ALA A 556 3.86 4.95 23.37
C ALA A 556 4.17 3.50 23.82
N SER A 557 5.41 3.06 23.61
CA SER A 557 5.92 1.76 24.06
C SER A 557 7.21 1.89 24.90
N GLU A 558 7.69 0.80 25.50
CA GLU A 558 8.97 0.78 26.23
C GLU A 558 10.13 0.95 25.25
N GLY A 559 11.18 1.68 25.62
CA GLY A 559 12.28 2.06 24.72
C GLY A 559 12.04 3.37 23.96
N GLN A 560 10.79 3.66 23.60
CA GLN A 560 10.48 4.79 22.72
C GLN A 560 10.90 6.17 23.26
N GLY A 561 11.66 6.90 22.44
CA GLY A 561 12.16 8.25 22.67
C GLY A 561 13.24 8.34 23.74
N ASP A 562 13.95 7.24 24.04
CA ASP A 562 14.99 7.21 25.08
C ASP A 562 16.43 7.37 24.54
N GLY A 563 16.58 7.39 23.21
CA GLY A 563 17.85 7.56 22.52
C GLY A 563 18.71 6.30 22.46
N LYS A 564 18.12 5.11 22.63
CA LYS A 564 18.80 3.81 22.57
C LYS A 564 18.01 2.80 21.75
N ALA A 565 18.74 1.99 20.98
CA ALA A 565 18.16 0.88 20.22
C ALA A 565 17.47 -0.14 21.15
N THR A 566 16.23 -0.49 20.79
CA THR A 566 15.40 -1.47 21.50
C THR A 566 15.11 -2.68 20.61
N SER A 567 15.98 -3.68 20.71
CA SER A 567 16.03 -4.90 19.88
C SER A 567 14.76 -5.78 19.81
N GLY A 568 13.98 -5.87 20.89
CA GLY A 568 12.89 -6.86 20.97
C GLY A 568 13.33 -8.33 21.05
N ALA A 569 14.63 -8.64 20.97
CA ALA A 569 15.17 -9.99 21.18
C ALA A 569 14.77 -10.60 22.52
N GLY A 570 14.45 -11.89 22.51
CA GLY A 570 13.93 -12.60 23.69
C GLY A 570 12.53 -12.21 24.13
N THR A 571 11.82 -11.36 23.37
CA THR A 571 10.42 -10.98 23.62
C THR A 571 9.52 -11.43 22.48
N THR A 572 8.21 -11.28 22.64
CA THR A 572 7.21 -11.50 21.58
C THR A 572 7.07 -10.32 20.61
N PHE A 573 7.73 -9.20 20.88
CA PHE A 573 7.68 -8.01 20.04
C PHE A 573 8.85 -7.96 19.04
N PRO A 574 8.69 -7.24 17.91
CA PRO A 574 9.73 -7.15 16.90
C PRO A 574 10.91 -6.28 17.33
N GLY A 575 10.71 -5.26 18.18
CA GLY A 575 11.72 -4.24 18.43
C GLY A 575 11.55 -3.01 17.54
N GLU A 576 12.56 -2.16 17.57
CA GLU A 576 12.74 -1.00 16.71
C GLU A 576 13.37 -1.41 15.37
N PRO A 577 13.14 -0.69 14.25
CA PRO A 577 13.88 -0.89 13.00
C PRO A 577 15.40 -0.90 13.21
N ASN A 578 16.14 -1.54 12.30
CA ASN A 578 17.61 -1.43 12.26
C ASN A 578 18.29 -1.87 13.56
N ILE A 579 17.74 -2.92 14.19
CA ILE A 579 18.37 -3.62 15.30
C ILE A 579 17.85 -5.07 15.35
N ASP A 580 18.77 -6.03 15.50
CA ASP A 580 18.52 -7.45 15.77
C ASP A 580 17.39 -8.08 14.92
N LYS A 581 16.20 -8.31 15.50
CA LYS A 581 15.09 -9.06 14.87
C LYS A 581 14.59 -8.44 13.57
N THR A 582 14.69 -7.12 13.48
CA THR A 582 14.22 -6.33 12.35
C THR A 582 15.34 -5.87 11.43
N ASP A 583 16.60 -6.12 11.81
CA ASP A 583 17.77 -5.85 10.99
C ASP A 583 18.38 -7.14 10.46
N VAL A 584 18.14 -7.39 9.18
CA VAL A 584 18.52 -8.63 8.53
C VAL A 584 19.94 -8.70 8.04
N SER A 585 20.64 -7.58 8.07
CA SER A 585 22.06 -7.48 7.78
C SER A 585 22.94 -7.95 8.94
N GLU A 586 22.42 -8.03 10.16
CA GLU A 586 23.18 -8.33 11.38
C GLU A 586 23.24 -9.83 11.74
N THR A 587 23.48 -10.70 10.76
CA THR A 587 23.60 -12.13 11.01
C THR A 587 24.77 -12.74 10.28
N ASP A 588 25.65 -13.40 11.04
CA ASP A 588 26.81 -14.12 10.51
C ASP A 588 26.36 -15.39 9.77
N LEU A 589 26.06 -15.28 8.48
CA LEU A 589 25.38 -16.34 7.75
C LEU A 589 26.35 -17.50 7.46
N ILE A 590 25.97 -18.71 7.86
CA ILE A 590 26.76 -19.92 7.53
C ILE A 590 26.78 -20.19 6.01
N GLY A 591 25.69 -19.84 5.33
CA GLY A 591 25.47 -20.10 3.91
C GLY A 591 24.96 -21.52 3.61
N VAL A 592 24.78 -21.79 2.31
CA VAL A 592 24.36 -23.10 1.83
C VAL A 592 25.52 -24.08 1.91
N SER A 593 25.31 -25.23 2.55
CA SER A 593 26.33 -26.25 2.77
C SER A 593 26.13 -27.52 1.94
N ARG A 594 24.97 -27.64 1.27
CA ARG A 594 24.63 -28.77 0.42
C ARG A 594 23.50 -28.46 -0.55
N ALA A 595 23.59 -29.01 -1.76
CA ALA A 595 22.47 -29.08 -2.70
C ALA A 595 22.48 -30.43 -3.42
N ILE A 596 21.35 -31.13 -3.46
CA ILE A 596 21.20 -32.44 -4.11
C ILE A 596 20.06 -32.41 -5.09
N ILE A 597 20.27 -33.02 -6.26
CA ILE A 597 19.24 -33.18 -7.28
C ILE A 597 18.90 -34.67 -7.40
N PHE A 598 17.65 -35.03 -7.09
CA PHE A 598 17.23 -36.42 -6.96
C PHE A 598 15.92 -36.68 -7.71
N SER A 599 15.62 -37.95 -8.03
CA SER A 599 14.37 -38.28 -8.73
C SER A 599 13.14 -37.97 -7.86
N ALA A 600 12.12 -37.37 -8.45
CA ALA A 600 10.87 -37.07 -7.78
C ALA A 600 10.29 -38.33 -7.10
N GLY A 601 9.87 -38.17 -5.84
CA GLY A 601 9.36 -39.26 -5.01
C GLY A 601 10.41 -40.22 -4.43
N ALA A 602 11.72 -39.97 -4.63
CA ALA A 602 12.77 -40.76 -3.98
C ALA A 602 12.92 -40.44 -2.48
N LEU A 603 12.65 -39.18 -2.08
CA LEU A 603 12.71 -38.73 -0.69
C LEU A 603 11.69 -39.47 0.18
N GLN A 604 12.15 -40.09 1.28
CA GLN A 604 11.28 -40.79 2.22
C GLN A 604 10.93 -39.90 3.43
N VAL A 605 9.94 -39.02 3.30
CA VAL A 605 9.50 -38.05 4.34
C VAL A 605 9.19 -38.62 5.73
N SER A 606 8.96 -39.93 5.84
CA SER A 606 8.68 -40.60 7.11
C SER A 606 9.92 -41.19 7.80
N LEU A 607 11.10 -41.14 7.18
CA LEU A 607 12.37 -41.66 7.73
C LEU A 607 13.33 -40.51 8.08
N ASP A 608 13.28 -40.06 9.33
CA ASP A 608 14.08 -38.93 9.82
C ASP A 608 15.58 -39.14 9.61
N SER A 609 16.09 -40.36 9.85
CA SER A 609 17.51 -40.68 9.63
C SER A 609 17.92 -40.57 8.15
N ASP A 610 17.01 -40.86 7.22
CA ASP A 610 17.30 -40.74 5.78
C ASP A 610 17.44 -39.27 5.39
N ILE A 611 16.48 -38.43 5.82
CA ILE A 611 16.52 -36.98 5.56
C ILE A 611 17.75 -36.35 6.21
N TRP A 612 18.03 -36.69 7.47
CA TRP A 612 19.18 -36.16 8.21
C TRP A 612 20.50 -36.42 7.48
N PHE A 613 20.87 -37.69 7.25
CA PHE A 613 22.19 -38.02 6.72
C PHE A 613 22.36 -37.76 5.22
N ASN A 614 21.28 -37.88 4.44
CA ASN A 614 21.38 -37.74 2.99
C ASN A 614 21.08 -36.32 2.50
N TYR A 615 20.42 -35.47 3.29
CA TYR A 615 19.94 -34.17 2.81
C TYR A 615 20.26 -32.97 3.71
N LEU A 616 20.30 -33.11 5.04
CA LEU A 616 20.50 -31.98 5.97
C LEU A 616 21.96 -31.81 6.42
N ILE A 617 22.70 -32.90 6.61
CA ILE A 617 24.13 -32.81 6.95
C ILE A 617 24.92 -32.24 5.77
N PRO A 618 25.84 -31.25 5.99
CA PRO A 618 26.72 -30.69 4.96
C PRO A 618 27.35 -31.74 4.05
N GLY A 619 27.55 -31.40 2.77
CA GLY A 619 28.01 -32.39 1.80
C GLY A 619 28.32 -31.84 0.41
N GLU A 620 28.20 -32.71 -0.60
CA GLU A 620 28.51 -32.35 -1.98
C GLU A 620 27.38 -31.55 -2.64
N PHE A 621 27.75 -30.76 -3.66
CA PHE A 621 26.82 -29.99 -4.48
C PHE A 621 26.58 -30.68 -5.83
N ASP A 622 25.34 -31.09 -6.07
CA ASP A 622 24.87 -31.46 -7.41
C ASP A 622 24.53 -30.20 -8.20
N VAL A 623 25.33 -29.92 -9.23
CA VAL A 623 25.19 -28.68 -10.01
C VAL A 623 24.10 -28.78 -11.08
N ILE A 624 23.91 -29.96 -11.69
CA ILE A 624 23.02 -30.13 -12.86
C ILE A 624 22.26 -31.46 -12.77
N GLY A 625 20.94 -31.40 -12.94
CA GLY A 625 20.07 -32.55 -13.06
C GLY A 625 20.26 -33.36 -14.35
N ASN A 626 19.74 -34.58 -14.37
CA ASN A 626 19.69 -35.41 -15.57
C ASN A 626 18.48 -35.00 -16.42
N PRO A 627 18.69 -34.62 -17.69
CA PRO A 627 17.59 -34.20 -18.54
C PRO A 627 16.61 -35.36 -18.77
N GLY A 628 15.32 -35.07 -18.59
CA GLY A 628 14.24 -36.01 -18.88
C GLY A 628 13.94 -37.08 -17.85
N THR A 629 14.40 -36.84 -16.63
CA THR A 629 13.88 -37.46 -15.42
C THR A 629 13.18 -36.39 -14.60
N ASP A 630 11.99 -36.72 -14.11
CA ASP A 630 11.29 -35.91 -13.09
C ASP A 630 12.18 -35.86 -11.84
N GLN A 631 12.65 -34.66 -11.47
CA GLN A 631 13.67 -34.45 -10.44
C GLN A 631 13.33 -33.27 -9.54
N ASP A 632 13.65 -33.41 -8.26
CA ASP A 632 13.52 -32.37 -7.26
C ASP A 632 14.90 -31.87 -6.83
N ILE A 633 14.95 -30.66 -6.27
CA ILE A 633 16.14 -30.09 -5.63
C ILE A 633 15.92 -30.07 -4.12
N TYR A 634 16.92 -30.47 -3.34
CA TYR A 634 16.98 -30.23 -1.91
C TYR A 634 18.19 -29.36 -1.60
N VAL A 635 17.99 -28.27 -0.88
CA VAL A 635 19.06 -27.37 -0.47
C VAL A 635 19.03 -27.25 1.05
N SER A 636 20.19 -27.29 1.72
CA SER A 636 20.28 -27.17 3.18
C SER A 636 21.34 -26.16 3.63
N SER A 637 21.09 -25.57 4.80
CA SER A 637 22.07 -24.74 5.52
C SER A 637 23.19 -25.61 6.10
N GLY A 638 24.24 -24.98 6.60
CA GLY A 638 25.16 -25.62 7.55
C GLY A 638 24.49 -26.03 8.86
N LEU A 639 25.28 -26.62 9.76
CA LEU A 639 24.83 -26.94 11.11
C LEU A 639 24.98 -25.71 11.99
N PHE A 640 23.98 -25.43 12.82
CA PHE A 640 24.00 -24.31 13.75
C PHE A 640 23.51 -24.74 15.14
N PRO A 641 24.02 -24.12 16.22
CA PRO A 641 23.45 -24.29 17.54
C PRO A 641 22.12 -23.52 17.66
N LEU A 642 21.17 -24.05 18.42
CA LEU A 642 19.93 -23.38 18.77
C LEU A 642 19.66 -23.58 20.26
N ALA A 643 20.01 -22.59 21.09
CA ALA A 643 19.80 -22.63 22.53
C ALA A 643 18.31 -22.50 22.88
N VAL A 644 17.95 -22.87 24.10
CA VAL A 644 16.57 -22.70 24.59
C VAL A 644 16.16 -21.22 24.56
N GLY A 645 15.01 -20.94 23.95
CA GLY A 645 14.47 -19.58 23.78
C GLY A 645 15.11 -18.75 22.66
N GLU A 646 16.15 -19.27 22.00
CA GLU A 646 16.78 -18.64 20.85
C GLU A 646 15.92 -18.82 19.58
N SER A 647 15.95 -17.81 18.71
CA SER A 647 15.34 -17.82 17.38
C SER A 647 16.43 -17.78 16.31
N GLN A 648 16.21 -18.49 15.21
CA GLN A 648 17.06 -18.45 14.01
C GLN A 648 16.21 -18.29 12.75
N SER A 649 16.66 -17.43 11.85
CA SER A 649 15.92 -17.01 10.66
C SER A 649 16.46 -17.64 9.38
N PHE A 650 15.58 -17.79 8.40
CA PHE A 650 15.92 -18.20 7.05
C PHE A 650 14.93 -17.57 6.07
N ALA A 651 15.48 -16.96 5.03
CA ALA A 651 14.72 -16.21 4.06
C ALA A 651 15.09 -16.65 2.64
N VAL A 652 14.07 -16.83 1.80
CA VAL A 652 14.25 -17.16 0.39
C VAL A 652 13.42 -16.24 -0.50
N ALA A 653 14.02 -15.79 -1.59
CA ALA A 653 13.36 -15.08 -2.67
C ALA A 653 13.09 -16.01 -3.85
N ILE A 654 11.89 -15.94 -4.40
CA ILE A 654 11.48 -16.73 -5.55
C ILE A 654 11.07 -15.80 -6.66
N SER A 655 11.65 -15.99 -7.83
CA SER A 655 11.31 -15.20 -9.01
C SER A 655 11.24 -16.05 -10.26
N ALA A 656 10.66 -15.50 -11.31
CA ALA A 656 10.60 -16.11 -12.62
C ALA A 656 10.78 -15.06 -13.71
N ALA A 657 11.32 -15.48 -14.84
CA ALA A 657 11.48 -14.65 -16.02
C ALA A 657 11.08 -15.45 -17.27
N ALA A 658 10.38 -14.78 -18.19
CA ALA A 658 9.97 -15.37 -19.45
C ALA A 658 9.90 -14.30 -20.53
N SER A 659 10.58 -14.54 -21.66
CA SER A 659 10.53 -13.62 -22.78
C SER A 659 9.12 -13.48 -23.37
N THR A 660 8.73 -12.24 -23.62
CA THR A 660 7.49 -11.90 -24.33
C THR A 660 7.61 -12.05 -25.86
N SER A 661 8.76 -12.50 -26.35
CA SER A 661 9.04 -12.69 -27.78
C SER A 661 9.17 -14.17 -28.14
N PRO A 662 8.57 -14.63 -29.25
CA PRO A 662 8.82 -15.97 -29.81
C PRO A 662 10.29 -16.23 -30.16
N THR A 663 11.14 -15.19 -30.22
CA THR A 663 12.57 -15.31 -30.48
C THR A 663 13.44 -15.05 -29.25
N GLY A 664 12.85 -14.99 -28.05
CA GLY A 664 13.59 -14.84 -26.80
C GLY A 664 14.60 -15.97 -26.59
N SER A 665 15.72 -15.68 -25.94
CA SER A 665 16.78 -16.65 -25.66
C SER A 665 16.86 -17.01 -24.17
N ALA A 666 17.31 -18.23 -23.84
CA ALA A 666 17.49 -18.65 -22.46
C ALA A 666 18.43 -17.73 -21.67
N LEU A 667 19.46 -17.18 -22.31
CA LEU A 667 20.38 -16.23 -21.66
C LEU A 667 19.67 -14.92 -21.24
N GLN A 668 18.70 -14.45 -22.03
CA GLN A 668 17.93 -13.25 -21.66
C GLN A 668 17.04 -13.52 -20.45
N ASP A 669 16.32 -14.64 -20.45
CA ASP A 669 15.48 -15.02 -19.31
C ASP A 669 16.33 -15.24 -18.05
N ARG A 670 17.49 -15.92 -18.17
CA ARG A 670 18.45 -16.11 -17.08
C ARG A 670 18.97 -14.79 -16.51
N ASN A 671 19.36 -13.84 -17.38
CA ASN A 671 19.85 -12.55 -16.92
C ASN A 671 18.75 -11.78 -16.18
N GLN A 672 17.54 -11.71 -16.73
CA GLN A 672 16.42 -11.04 -16.06
C GLN A 672 16.06 -11.69 -14.72
N LEU A 673 16.09 -13.02 -14.64
CA LEU A 673 15.86 -13.75 -13.40
C LEU A 673 16.93 -13.43 -12.35
N ASN A 674 18.20 -13.39 -12.75
CA ASN A 674 19.29 -13.00 -11.86
C ASN A 674 19.15 -11.56 -11.41
N ASP A 675 18.83 -10.63 -12.32
CA ASP A 675 18.61 -9.23 -11.99
C ASP A 675 17.47 -9.09 -10.97
N ASN A 676 16.35 -9.81 -11.13
CA ASN A 676 15.24 -9.81 -10.17
C ASN A 676 15.66 -10.35 -8.79
N LEU A 677 16.46 -11.41 -8.73
CA LEU A 677 16.94 -12.01 -7.48
C LEU A 677 18.03 -11.15 -6.82
N ASP A 678 18.88 -10.48 -7.59
CA ASP A 678 19.85 -9.50 -7.09
C ASP A 678 19.13 -8.27 -6.49
N GLN A 679 18.07 -7.78 -7.13
CA GLN A 679 17.21 -6.74 -6.55
C GLN A 679 16.48 -7.21 -5.29
N ALA A 680 16.12 -8.50 -5.22
CA ALA A 680 15.56 -9.08 -4.00
C ALA A 680 16.58 -9.12 -2.86
N ARG A 681 17.86 -9.37 -3.14
CA ARG A 681 18.93 -9.29 -2.15
C ARG A 681 19.15 -7.85 -1.67
N VAL A 682 19.16 -6.86 -2.57
CA VAL A 682 19.24 -5.44 -2.16
C VAL A 682 18.06 -5.05 -1.28
N ALA A 683 16.86 -5.56 -1.57
CA ALA A 683 15.69 -5.35 -0.72
C ALA A 683 15.83 -6.05 0.64
N TYR A 684 16.49 -7.20 0.70
CA TYR A 684 16.83 -7.90 1.94
C TYR A 684 17.84 -7.08 2.75
N GLU A 685 18.99 -6.70 2.17
CA GLU A 685 20.04 -5.89 2.81
C GLU A 685 19.56 -4.49 3.24
N ALA A 686 18.38 -4.07 2.80
CA ALA A 686 17.69 -2.86 3.26
C ALA A 686 16.52 -3.18 4.21
N ASP A 687 16.59 -4.29 4.93
CA ASP A 687 15.59 -4.81 5.88
C ASP A 687 14.18 -5.03 5.33
N TYR A 688 13.97 -5.15 4.02
CA TYR A 688 12.63 -5.07 3.42
C TYR A 688 11.95 -3.70 3.63
N GLN A 689 12.73 -2.65 3.85
CA GLN A 689 12.28 -1.27 3.95
C GLN A 689 12.59 -0.52 2.65
N PHE A 690 11.53 -0.10 1.95
CA PHE A 690 11.65 0.80 0.81
C PHE A 690 10.32 1.53 0.61
N ALA A 691 10.30 2.45 -0.35
CA ALA A 691 9.13 3.25 -0.67
C ALA A 691 7.92 2.35 -1.00
N VAL A 692 6.78 2.67 -0.40
CA VAL A 692 5.54 1.89 -0.43
C VAL A 692 4.53 2.59 -1.32
N ALA A 693 3.81 1.81 -2.13
CA ALA A 693 2.79 2.34 -3.01
C ALA A 693 1.59 2.94 -2.25
N PRO A 694 0.86 3.90 -2.85
CA PRO A 694 -0.38 4.37 -2.27
C PRO A 694 -1.41 3.25 -2.07
N ASP A 695 -2.26 3.38 -1.05
CA ASP A 695 -3.34 2.43 -0.79
C ASP A 695 -4.22 2.21 -2.05
N PRO A 696 -4.59 0.97 -2.39
CA PRO A 696 -5.49 0.71 -3.52
C PRO A 696 -6.85 1.45 -3.35
N PRO A 697 -7.28 2.26 -4.34
CA PRO A 697 -8.56 2.95 -4.24
C PRO A 697 -9.72 1.96 -4.38
N ILE A 698 -10.76 2.11 -3.56
CA ILE A 698 -11.94 1.23 -3.65
C ILE A 698 -12.74 1.59 -4.92
N LEU A 699 -12.77 0.69 -5.90
CA LEU A 699 -13.34 0.88 -7.23
C LEU A 699 -14.76 0.33 -7.34
N THR A 700 -15.61 1.03 -8.08
CA THR A 700 -16.93 0.55 -8.50
C THR A 700 -17.15 0.86 -9.99
N ALA A 701 -17.87 -0.02 -10.68
CA ALA A 701 -18.21 0.13 -12.09
C ALA A 701 -19.72 0.02 -12.32
N VAL A 702 -20.26 0.91 -13.15
CA VAL A 702 -21.67 0.94 -13.56
C VAL A 702 -21.75 0.64 -15.06
N PRO A 703 -22.22 -0.56 -15.47
CA PRO A 703 -22.43 -0.90 -16.87
C PRO A 703 -23.54 -0.07 -17.53
N GLY A 704 -23.27 0.46 -18.71
CA GLY A 704 -24.24 1.18 -19.55
C GLY A 704 -24.28 0.68 -20.99
N ASP A 705 -25.20 1.25 -21.78
CA ASP A 705 -25.31 0.98 -23.22
C ASP A 705 -24.15 1.67 -23.98
N GLY A 706 -23.16 0.88 -24.40
CA GLY A 706 -21.97 1.34 -25.11
C GLY A 706 -20.99 2.13 -24.24
N LYS A 707 -21.10 2.01 -22.91
CA LYS A 707 -20.20 2.68 -21.97
C LYS A 707 -20.08 1.94 -20.63
N VAL A 708 -19.02 2.23 -19.90
CA VAL A 708 -18.83 1.85 -18.49
C VAL A 708 -18.47 3.11 -17.73
N THR A 709 -19.16 3.39 -16.62
CA THR A 709 -18.77 4.46 -15.69
C THR A 709 -18.02 3.84 -14.52
N LEU A 710 -16.78 4.23 -14.30
CA LEU A 710 -15.98 3.88 -13.14
C LEU A 710 -16.01 5.03 -12.13
N TYR A 711 -15.98 4.71 -10.84
CA TYR A 711 -15.72 5.69 -9.79
C TYR A 711 -15.08 5.03 -8.58
N TRP A 712 -14.35 5.82 -7.78
CA TRP A 712 -13.56 5.28 -6.68
C TRP A 712 -13.46 6.22 -5.48
N GLN A 713 -13.06 5.65 -4.33
CA GLN A 713 -12.81 6.38 -3.09
C GLN A 713 -11.43 7.04 -3.05
N THR A 714 -11.24 7.97 -2.12
CA THR A 714 -10.06 8.86 -2.05
C THR A 714 -8.99 8.41 -1.05
N ASN A 715 -9.03 7.16 -0.57
CA ASN A 715 -8.13 6.67 0.47
C ASN A 715 -6.64 6.77 0.05
N SER A 716 -6.33 6.51 -1.23
CA SER A 716 -4.99 6.68 -1.80
C SER A 716 -4.45 8.11 -1.67
N GLU A 717 -5.31 9.13 -1.68
CA GLU A 717 -4.86 10.54 -1.63
C GLU A 717 -4.24 10.91 -0.27
N SER A 718 -4.47 10.09 0.76
CA SER A 718 -3.98 10.25 2.12
C SER A 718 -3.03 9.15 2.57
N SER A 719 -2.56 8.29 1.66
CA SER A 719 -1.56 7.28 2.00
C SER A 719 -0.27 7.93 2.48
N PHE A 720 0.40 7.29 3.44
CA PHE A 720 1.62 7.79 4.05
C PHE A 720 2.74 6.76 3.89
N ASP A 721 3.81 7.16 3.23
CA ASP A 721 5.04 6.40 3.09
C ASP A 721 6.03 6.81 4.20
N ARG A 722 6.24 5.90 5.16
CA ARG A 722 7.18 6.15 6.27
C ARG A 722 8.63 6.16 5.81
N TYR A 723 9.01 5.26 4.90
CA TYR A 723 10.37 5.18 4.39
C TYR A 723 10.76 6.50 3.72
N LEU A 724 9.89 7.04 2.85
CA LEU A 724 10.08 8.34 2.24
C LEU A 724 10.07 9.49 3.24
N ASN A 725 9.24 9.41 4.29
CA ASN A 725 9.27 10.39 5.36
C ASN A 725 10.63 10.43 6.07
N ASN A 726 11.24 9.28 6.34
CA ASN A 726 12.52 9.18 7.03
C ASN A 726 13.65 9.81 6.20
N ILE A 727 13.70 9.55 4.90
CA ILE A 727 14.78 10.08 4.04
C ILE A 727 14.54 11.50 3.50
N SER A 728 13.29 11.95 3.36
CA SER A 728 12.95 13.24 2.73
C SER A 728 12.32 14.26 3.67
N GLY A 729 11.80 13.82 4.83
CA GLY A 729 10.98 14.63 5.73
C GLY A 729 9.53 14.82 5.27
N ASN A 730 9.09 14.13 4.21
CA ASN A 730 7.70 14.15 3.72
C ASN A 730 7.26 12.77 3.20
N GLY A 731 6.42 12.07 3.97
CA GLY A 731 5.82 10.79 3.57
C GLY A 731 4.52 10.88 2.76
N PHE A 732 3.98 12.07 2.50
CA PHE A 732 2.79 12.23 1.66
C PHE A 732 3.20 12.60 0.24
N ASP A 733 3.31 11.61 -0.64
CA ASP A 733 3.88 11.73 -1.98
C ASP A 733 2.97 11.22 -3.11
N PHE A 734 1.72 10.83 -2.80
CA PHE A 734 0.68 10.52 -3.80
C PHE A 734 0.62 11.60 -4.90
N GLU A 735 0.57 11.20 -6.17
CA GLU A 735 0.56 12.13 -7.32
C GLU A 735 -0.69 12.01 -8.19
N GLY A 736 -1.26 10.82 -8.37
CA GLY A 736 -2.46 10.67 -9.20
C GLY A 736 -3.05 9.27 -9.29
N TYR A 737 -3.96 9.12 -10.25
CA TYR A 737 -4.62 7.85 -10.58
C TYR A 737 -4.36 7.43 -12.03
N LYS A 738 -4.13 6.14 -12.26
CA LYS A 738 -4.18 5.53 -13.59
C LYS A 738 -5.34 4.55 -13.73
N ILE A 739 -5.87 4.46 -14.94
CA ILE A 739 -6.99 3.58 -15.27
C ILE A 739 -6.56 2.59 -16.33
N TYR A 740 -6.81 1.31 -16.04
CA TYR A 740 -6.49 0.20 -16.92
C TYR A 740 -7.77 -0.50 -17.36
N ARG A 741 -7.74 -1.01 -18.60
CA ARG A 741 -8.80 -1.86 -19.17
C ARG A 741 -8.18 -3.04 -19.88
N SER A 742 -8.45 -4.23 -19.37
CA SER A 742 -8.07 -5.49 -19.99
C SER A 742 -9.30 -6.26 -20.47
N THR A 743 -9.09 -7.15 -21.43
CA THR A 743 -10.08 -8.13 -21.88
C THR A 743 -9.81 -9.54 -21.36
N ASP A 744 -8.75 -9.70 -20.57
CA ASP A 744 -8.24 -10.94 -20.02
C ASP A 744 -7.92 -10.76 -18.52
N PRO A 745 -8.33 -11.69 -17.63
CA PRO A 745 -8.05 -11.56 -16.20
C PRO A 745 -6.55 -11.59 -15.85
N SER A 746 -5.66 -11.97 -16.76
CA SER A 746 -4.20 -11.88 -16.58
C SER A 746 -3.64 -10.47 -16.73
N PHE A 747 -4.37 -9.54 -17.38
CA PHE A 747 -3.87 -8.20 -17.75
C PHE A 747 -2.63 -8.21 -18.67
N GLU A 748 -2.19 -9.38 -19.15
CA GLU A 748 -1.02 -9.50 -20.02
C GLU A 748 -1.28 -8.94 -21.43
N ASP A 749 -2.54 -8.78 -21.85
CA ASP A 749 -2.91 -8.13 -23.12
C ASP A 749 -2.53 -6.64 -23.15
N ILE A 750 -2.44 -6.00 -21.99
CA ILE A 750 -2.06 -4.59 -21.83
C ILE A 750 -0.70 -4.38 -21.16
N PHE A 751 -0.04 -5.43 -20.65
CA PHE A 751 1.34 -5.36 -20.13
C PHE A 751 2.38 -5.35 -21.27
N ASN A 752 2.50 -4.22 -21.96
CA ASN A 752 3.17 -4.14 -23.26
C ASN A 752 4.05 -2.90 -23.46
N VAL A 753 4.21 -2.04 -22.44
CA VAL A 753 5.16 -0.93 -22.46
C VAL A 753 6.53 -1.49 -22.09
N THR A 754 7.52 -1.36 -22.98
CA THR A 754 8.82 -2.02 -22.83
C THR A 754 9.95 -1.08 -22.42
N ASP A 755 10.92 -1.63 -21.68
CA ASP A 755 12.21 -1.00 -21.39
C ASP A 755 13.11 -0.83 -22.64
N ALA A 756 14.32 -0.31 -22.43
CA ALA A 756 15.30 -0.11 -23.51
C ALA A 756 15.82 -1.41 -24.14
N PHE A 757 15.62 -2.56 -23.48
CA PHE A 757 16.04 -3.88 -23.90
C PHE A 757 14.91 -4.70 -24.56
N GLY A 758 13.68 -4.20 -24.51
CA GLY A 758 12.48 -4.82 -25.09
C GLY A 758 11.71 -5.73 -24.12
N ASN A 759 12.02 -5.69 -22.83
CA ASN A 759 11.27 -6.39 -21.80
C ASN A 759 10.03 -5.57 -21.43
N ALA A 760 8.87 -6.20 -21.27
CA ALA A 760 7.67 -5.51 -20.82
C ALA A 760 7.79 -5.10 -19.34
N THR A 761 7.43 -3.85 -19.03
CA THR A 761 7.68 -3.21 -17.73
C THR A 761 6.42 -2.54 -17.17
N TYR A 762 5.63 -1.84 -18.00
CA TYR A 762 4.41 -1.16 -17.56
C TYR A 762 3.17 -1.61 -18.35
N TYR A 763 2.00 -1.41 -17.74
CA TYR A 763 0.71 -1.56 -18.39
C TYR A 763 0.40 -0.32 -19.26
N SER A 764 -0.25 -0.53 -20.40
CA SER A 764 -0.89 0.54 -21.17
C SER A 764 -2.15 1.01 -20.44
N ASP A 765 -2.16 2.27 -20.00
CA ASP A 765 -3.33 2.93 -19.42
C ASP A 765 -4.29 3.44 -20.51
N ILE A 766 -5.53 3.74 -20.10
CA ILE A 766 -6.53 4.43 -20.93
C ILE A 766 -6.80 5.86 -20.45
N ALA A 767 -6.36 6.21 -19.24
CA ALA A 767 -6.45 7.54 -18.67
C ALA A 767 -5.49 7.70 -17.48
N ILE A 768 -4.99 8.93 -17.32
CA ILE A 768 -4.18 9.38 -16.17
C ILE A 768 -4.83 10.66 -15.62
N PHE A 769 -4.99 10.73 -14.30
CA PHE A 769 -5.48 11.91 -13.58
C PHE A 769 -4.54 12.26 -12.44
N ASP A 770 -3.74 13.29 -12.64
CA ASP A 770 -2.69 13.77 -11.76
C ASP A 770 -3.06 15.07 -11.05
N LYS A 771 -2.37 15.39 -9.95
CA LYS A 771 -2.56 16.65 -9.22
C LYS A 771 -2.27 17.85 -10.14
N ASP A 772 -3.06 18.92 -10.01
CA ASP A 772 -2.78 20.21 -10.65
C ASP A 772 -1.78 20.99 -9.76
N ASN A 773 -0.51 20.60 -9.84
CA ASN A 773 0.59 21.08 -9.00
C ASN A 773 1.85 21.47 -9.80
N GLY A 774 1.82 21.35 -11.14
CA GLY A 774 2.93 21.61 -12.05
C GLY A 774 3.84 20.40 -12.34
N ILE A 775 3.58 19.23 -11.74
CA ILE A 775 4.26 17.96 -12.01
C ILE A 775 3.53 17.26 -13.17
N GLN A 776 4.24 16.89 -14.23
CA GLN A 776 3.66 16.26 -15.41
C GLN A 776 4.72 15.64 -16.32
N GLY A 777 4.29 14.80 -17.26
CA GLY A 777 5.12 14.16 -18.26
C GLY A 777 5.94 13.00 -17.69
N LEU A 778 7.08 12.70 -18.34
CA LEU A 778 7.90 11.56 -17.95
C LEU A 778 8.75 11.87 -16.71
N HIS A 779 8.66 11.00 -15.71
CA HIS A 779 9.48 11.08 -14.50
C HIS A 779 11.00 11.06 -14.83
N PRO A 780 11.84 11.83 -14.11
CA PRO A 780 13.27 11.91 -14.38
C PRO A 780 14.04 10.62 -14.11
N VAL A 781 13.65 9.85 -13.08
CA VAL A 781 14.21 8.51 -12.81
C VAL A 781 13.57 7.50 -13.76
N ASP A 782 14.41 6.75 -14.46
CA ASP A 782 14.00 5.64 -15.32
C ASP A 782 14.35 4.29 -14.68
N VAL A 783 13.63 3.26 -15.13
CA VAL A 783 13.87 1.86 -14.76
C VAL A 783 14.30 1.16 -16.05
N ASN A 784 15.56 0.74 -16.14
CA ASN A 784 16.14 0.13 -17.34
C ASN A 784 15.87 0.93 -18.64
N GLY A 785 15.86 2.26 -18.56
CA GLY A 785 15.64 3.17 -19.69
C GLY A 785 14.18 3.51 -20.00
N VAL A 786 13.19 2.91 -19.33
CA VAL A 786 11.78 3.34 -19.43
C VAL A 786 11.40 4.26 -18.28
N LYS A 787 10.68 5.33 -18.62
CA LYS A 787 10.24 6.36 -17.67
C LYS A 787 8.76 6.21 -17.39
N PHE A 788 8.38 6.46 -16.14
CA PHE A 788 6.99 6.52 -15.71
C PHE A 788 6.31 7.77 -16.27
N ASP A 789 5.09 7.63 -16.82
CA ASP A 789 4.26 8.76 -17.26
C ASP A 789 3.41 9.27 -16.10
N LEU A 790 3.66 10.52 -15.68
CA LEU A 790 2.97 11.17 -14.56
C LEU A 790 1.67 11.85 -14.98
N GLY A 791 1.39 11.98 -16.29
CA GLY A 791 0.20 12.69 -16.76
C GLY A 791 0.49 14.09 -17.32
N ASN A 792 -0.50 14.98 -17.25
CA ASN A 792 -0.51 16.27 -17.98
C ASN A 792 -0.98 17.46 -17.12
N ASP A 793 -0.82 17.40 -15.79
CA ASP A 793 -1.24 18.41 -14.83
C ASP A 793 -2.75 18.67 -14.91
N SER A 794 -3.53 17.59 -15.01
CA SER A 794 -4.95 17.63 -15.43
C SER A 794 -5.95 17.83 -14.30
N GLY A 795 -5.51 17.67 -13.05
CA GLY A 795 -6.33 17.68 -11.84
C GLY A 795 -6.99 16.33 -11.57
N LEU A 796 -7.01 15.94 -10.29
CA LEU A 796 -7.56 14.66 -9.85
C LEU A 796 -9.04 14.51 -10.23
N GLN A 797 -9.38 13.40 -10.88
CA GLN A 797 -10.75 12.95 -11.11
C GLN A 797 -11.04 11.76 -10.20
N ARG A 798 -12.33 11.55 -9.89
CA ARG A 798 -12.82 10.44 -9.04
C ARG A 798 -13.87 9.57 -9.74
N SER A 799 -14.05 9.83 -11.04
CA SER A 799 -14.89 9.04 -11.92
C SER A 799 -14.39 9.13 -13.36
N PHE A 800 -14.63 8.09 -14.14
CA PHE A 800 -14.25 8.01 -15.54
C PHE A 800 -15.32 7.28 -16.36
N VAL A 801 -15.63 7.77 -17.55
CA VAL A 801 -16.59 7.12 -18.44
C VAL A 801 -15.84 6.58 -19.66
N ASP A 802 -15.69 5.26 -19.73
CA ASP A 802 -15.17 4.59 -20.91
C ASP A 802 -16.30 4.40 -21.93
N THR A 803 -16.10 4.92 -23.15
CA THR A 803 -17.04 4.76 -24.27
C THR A 803 -16.49 3.90 -25.40
N ASP A 804 -15.25 3.42 -25.28
CA ASP A 804 -14.57 2.55 -26.25
C ASP A 804 -14.82 1.07 -25.95
N VAL A 805 -16.03 0.75 -25.48
CA VAL A 805 -16.46 -0.59 -25.09
C VAL A 805 -17.52 -1.16 -26.03
N VAL A 806 -17.57 -2.48 -26.13
CA VAL A 806 -18.55 -3.20 -26.93
C VAL A 806 -19.55 -3.91 -26.01
N ASN A 807 -20.84 -3.60 -26.17
CA ASN A 807 -21.90 -4.29 -25.43
C ASN A 807 -21.81 -5.81 -25.57
N GLY A 808 -21.94 -6.50 -24.45
CA GLY A 808 -21.86 -7.95 -24.35
C GLY A 808 -20.44 -8.50 -24.30
N LYS A 809 -19.39 -7.68 -24.42
CA LYS A 809 -18.02 -8.12 -24.15
C LYS A 809 -17.69 -7.88 -22.68
N THR A 810 -17.04 -8.84 -22.02
CA THR A 810 -16.54 -8.69 -20.65
C THR A 810 -15.23 -7.92 -20.67
N TYR A 811 -15.07 -6.99 -19.72
CA TYR A 811 -13.86 -6.22 -19.48
C TYR A 811 -13.49 -6.28 -18.01
N TYR A 812 -12.20 -6.21 -17.74
CA TYR A 812 -11.66 -6.04 -16.39
C TYR A 812 -11.06 -4.63 -16.30
N TYR A 813 -11.47 -3.87 -15.31
CA TYR A 813 -10.90 -2.55 -15.04
C TYR A 813 -10.12 -2.57 -13.75
N ALA A 814 -9.02 -1.83 -13.72
CA ALA A 814 -8.29 -1.52 -12.51
C ALA A 814 -8.06 -0.01 -12.42
N VAL A 815 -8.11 0.53 -11.20
CA VAL A 815 -7.68 1.91 -10.91
C VAL A 815 -6.57 1.83 -9.87
N THR A 816 -5.41 2.39 -10.18
CA THR A 816 -4.26 2.43 -9.26
C THR A 816 -4.04 3.86 -8.80
N GLY A 817 -3.73 4.04 -7.51
CA GLY A 817 -3.08 5.27 -7.06
C GLY A 817 -1.60 5.17 -7.36
N PHE A 818 -0.98 6.26 -7.78
CA PHE A 818 0.47 6.32 -7.98
C PHE A 818 1.07 7.51 -7.25
N ASP A 819 2.29 7.35 -6.77
CA ASP A 819 3.07 8.37 -6.08
C ASP A 819 4.06 9.09 -7.01
N PHE A 820 4.80 10.06 -6.48
CA PHE A 820 5.87 10.73 -7.22
C PHE A 820 7.24 10.04 -7.02
N GLY A 821 7.42 9.27 -5.95
CA GLY A 821 8.72 8.76 -5.52
C GLY A 821 9.65 9.88 -5.04
N TYR A 822 10.97 9.65 -5.13
CA TYR A 822 11.97 10.59 -4.62
C TYR A 822 13.23 10.65 -5.50
N VAL A 823 13.25 11.64 -6.40
CA VAL A 823 14.32 11.86 -7.40
C VAL A 823 15.73 11.95 -6.80
N PRO A 824 15.99 12.65 -5.68
CA PRO A 824 17.35 12.74 -5.11
C PRO A 824 17.94 11.39 -4.72
N ALA A 825 17.10 10.43 -4.29
CA ALA A 825 17.52 9.06 -3.96
C ALA A 825 17.35 8.09 -5.14
N GLY A 826 17.00 8.57 -6.34
CA GLY A 826 16.78 7.71 -7.50
C GLY A 826 15.56 6.78 -7.37
N ILE A 827 14.58 7.12 -6.52
CA ILE A 827 13.37 6.34 -6.33
C ILE A 827 12.34 6.74 -7.39
N SER A 828 11.93 5.78 -8.22
CA SER A 828 10.88 5.96 -9.22
C SER A 828 9.47 5.86 -8.61
N PRO A 829 8.45 6.45 -9.25
CA PRO A 829 7.05 6.26 -8.87
C PRO A 829 6.66 4.79 -8.72
N SER A 830 5.80 4.51 -7.74
CA SER A 830 5.16 3.22 -7.56
C SER A 830 3.63 3.31 -7.68
N GLU A 831 2.97 2.19 -7.94
CA GLU A 831 1.51 2.13 -8.13
C GLU A 831 0.88 1.07 -7.23
N SER A 832 -0.31 1.35 -6.70
CA SER A 832 -1.08 0.38 -5.90
C SER A 832 -1.20 -0.96 -6.66
N PRO A 833 -1.11 -2.11 -5.97
CA PRO A 833 -1.18 -3.42 -6.61
C PRO A 833 -2.52 -3.62 -7.34
N ILE A 834 -2.48 -4.19 -8.55
CA ILE A 834 -3.66 -4.72 -9.24
C ILE A 834 -3.84 -6.15 -8.73
N GLN A 835 -4.80 -6.41 -7.85
CA GLN A 835 -5.03 -7.76 -7.31
C GLN A 835 -6.19 -8.45 -8.04
N ILE A 836 -5.87 -9.53 -8.75
CA ILE A 836 -6.85 -10.39 -9.43
C ILE A 836 -6.29 -11.81 -9.52
N SER A 837 -7.09 -12.77 -9.08
CA SER A 837 -6.70 -14.18 -9.13
C SER A 837 -7.81 -15.04 -9.70
N GLN A 838 -7.45 -15.80 -10.74
CA GLN A 838 -8.31 -16.80 -11.33
C GLN A 838 -8.03 -18.19 -10.73
N GLY A 839 -9.01 -18.76 -10.05
CA GLY A 839 -8.94 -20.12 -9.53
C GLY A 839 -8.88 -21.18 -10.64
N PRO A 840 -8.37 -22.39 -10.36
CA PRO A 840 -8.30 -23.46 -11.36
C PRO A 840 -9.65 -23.92 -11.94
N ASP A 841 -10.75 -23.62 -11.25
CA ASP A 841 -12.12 -23.88 -11.68
C ASP A 841 -12.70 -22.76 -12.57
N GLY A 842 -11.91 -21.71 -12.82
CA GLY A 842 -12.29 -20.52 -13.59
C GLY A 842 -12.97 -19.42 -12.76
N SER A 843 -13.18 -19.62 -11.45
CA SER A 843 -13.66 -18.55 -10.56
C SER A 843 -12.65 -17.41 -10.48
N ILE A 844 -13.11 -16.18 -10.28
CA ILE A 844 -12.24 -15.00 -10.20
C ILE A 844 -12.49 -14.31 -8.85
N THR A 845 -11.41 -13.99 -8.16
CA THR A 845 -11.40 -13.15 -6.95
C THR A 845 -10.68 -11.83 -7.25
N PHE A 846 -11.24 -10.74 -6.77
CA PHE A 846 -10.76 -9.38 -7.04
C PHE A 846 -10.27 -8.70 -5.76
N GLY A 847 -9.25 -7.86 -5.89
CA GLY A 847 -8.92 -6.81 -4.93
C GLY A 847 -9.92 -5.65 -4.99
N VAL A 848 -9.78 -4.70 -4.06
CA VAL A 848 -10.72 -3.57 -3.93
C VAL A 848 -10.72 -2.62 -5.12
N ASN A 849 -9.64 -2.60 -5.89
CA ASN A 849 -9.40 -1.69 -6.99
C ASN A 849 -9.56 -2.34 -8.38
N VAL A 850 -10.10 -3.57 -8.44
CA VAL A 850 -10.32 -4.32 -9.69
C VAL A 850 -11.78 -4.77 -9.79
N VAL A 851 -12.39 -4.60 -10.96
CA VAL A 851 -13.78 -4.98 -11.21
C VAL A 851 -13.96 -5.64 -12.57
N GLU A 852 -14.77 -6.70 -12.62
CA GLU A 852 -15.29 -7.27 -13.86
C GLU A 852 -16.59 -6.57 -14.24
N VAL A 853 -16.71 -6.11 -15.48
CA VAL A 853 -17.91 -5.44 -15.98
C VAL A 853 -18.22 -5.86 -17.40
N ARG A 854 -19.52 -6.02 -17.68
CA ARG A 854 -20.03 -6.36 -19.01
C ARG A 854 -21.05 -5.30 -19.46
N PRO A 855 -20.63 -4.26 -20.21
CA PRO A 855 -21.54 -3.24 -20.71
C PRO A 855 -22.65 -3.88 -21.53
N THR A 856 -23.86 -3.36 -21.39
CA THR A 856 -25.04 -3.98 -21.97
C THR A 856 -26.17 -2.98 -22.10
N ARG A 857 -27.09 -3.29 -23.00
CA ARG A 857 -28.24 -2.45 -23.27
C ARG A 857 -29.30 -2.61 -22.20
N SER A 858 -29.83 -1.50 -21.69
CA SER A 858 -30.97 -1.50 -20.76
C SER A 858 -32.22 -2.14 -21.36
N GLN A 859 -33.12 -2.60 -20.49
CA GLN A 859 -34.42 -3.12 -20.92
C GLN A 859 -35.25 -2.08 -21.69
N ALA A 860 -36.15 -2.58 -22.55
CA ALA A 860 -37.08 -1.74 -23.28
C ALA A 860 -37.92 -0.87 -22.33
N GLY A 861 -37.93 0.45 -22.57
CA GLY A 861 -38.69 1.43 -21.79
C GLY A 861 -37.96 1.99 -20.57
N TYR A 862 -36.67 1.66 -20.37
CA TYR A 862 -35.84 2.30 -19.35
C TYR A 862 -35.76 3.83 -19.56
N ILE A 863 -35.95 4.58 -18.48
CA ILE A 863 -35.80 6.03 -18.41
C ILE A 863 -34.67 6.31 -17.40
N ALA A 864 -33.64 7.01 -17.88
CA ALA A 864 -32.54 7.47 -17.05
C ALA A 864 -33.01 8.55 -16.06
N PRO A 865 -32.45 8.61 -14.84
CA PRO A 865 -32.86 9.60 -13.85
C PRO A 865 -32.49 11.02 -14.27
N ASP A 866 -33.36 11.98 -13.96
CA ASP A 866 -33.08 13.40 -14.12
C ASP A 866 -32.23 13.92 -12.94
N GLN A 867 -31.34 14.89 -13.21
CA GLN A 867 -30.54 15.51 -12.14
C GLN A 867 -31.44 16.32 -11.18
N PRO A 868 -31.38 16.06 -9.86
CA PRO A 868 -32.18 16.80 -8.90
C PRO A 868 -31.73 18.26 -8.85
N GLN A 869 -32.70 19.17 -8.72
CA GLN A 869 -32.40 20.60 -8.66
C GLN A 869 -32.09 21.01 -7.22
N ALA A 870 -30.86 21.44 -6.97
CA ALA A 870 -30.49 22.05 -5.70
C ALA A 870 -31.07 23.46 -5.59
N THR A 871 -31.97 23.65 -4.63
CA THR A 871 -32.68 24.91 -4.40
C THR A 871 -32.10 25.66 -3.20
N ILE A 872 -32.02 26.98 -3.30
CA ILE A 872 -31.60 27.83 -2.18
C ILE A 872 -32.76 27.90 -1.18
N VAL A 873 -32.54 27.47 0.06
CA VAL A 873 -33.52 27.56 1.15
C VAL A 873 -33.22 28.68 2.13
N GLN A 874 -31.96 29.13 2.18
CA GLN A 874 -31.52 30.25 3.00
C GLN A 874 -30.35 30.98 2.31
N GLY A 875 -30.35 32.31 2.41
CA GLY A 875 -29.32 33.15 1.81
C GLY A 875 -29.62 33.58 0.37
N SER A 876 -28.67 34.24 -0.29
CA SER A 876 -28.81 34.73 -1.67
C SER A 876 -27.47 34.64 -2.40
N PRO A 877 -26.84 33.46 -2.52
CA PRO A 877 -25.48 33.36 -3.06
C PRO A 877 -25.41 33.78 -4.54
N GLY A 878 -24.22 34.15 -5.00
CA GLY A 878 -23.96 34.39 -6.43
C GLY A 878 -23.76 33.11 -7.23
N GLY A 879 -23.40 32.01 -6.56
CA GLY A 879 -23.09 30.71 -7.15
C GLY A 879 -24.25 29.70 -7.17
N SER A 880 -23.99 28.52 -7.74
CA SER A 880 -24.95 27.41 -7.83
C SER A 880 -24.35 26.09 -7.36
N VAL A 881 -25.20 25.21 -6.84
CA VAL A 881 -24.91 23.80 -6.56
C VAL A 881 -25.59 22.93 -7.62
N ILE A 882 -24.84 21.99 -8.19
CA ILE A 882 -25.28 21.03 -9.21
C ILE A 882 -25.09 19.63 -8.62
N VAL A 883 -26.04 18.74 -8.89
CA VAL A 883 -25.99 17.34 -8.44
C VAL A 883 -25.85 16.45 -9.66
N ASP A 884 -24.73 15.76 -9.76
CA ASP A 884 -24.41 14.86 -10.86
C ASP A 884 -24.65 13.41 -10.42
N ILE A 885 -25.59 12.73 -11.09
CA ILE A 885 -25.85 11.31 -10.84
C ILE A 885 -24.77 10.49 -11.55
N ILE A 886 -24.01 9.72 -10.77
CA ILE A 886 -22.92 8.85 -11.27
C ILE A 886 -23.39 7.40 -11.30
N ASP A 887 -23.95 6.95 -10.18
CA ASP A 887 -24.54 5.63 -10.01
C ASP A 887 -26.03 5.76 -9.62
N PRO A 888 -26.96 5.56 -10.58
CA PRO A 888 -28.39 5.55 -10.33
C PRO A 888 -28.90 4.52 -9.32
N PHE A 889 -28.15 3.45 -9.03
CA PHE A 889 -28.58 2.31 -8.22
C PHE A 889 -28.32 2.51 -6.72
N GLU A 890 -27.35 3.35 -6.39
CA GLU A 890 -27.08 3.72 -5.00
C GLU A 890 -27.98 4.85 -4.48
N LEU A 891 -28.72 5.53 -5.37
CA LEU A 891 -29.62 6.62 -5.01
C LEU A 891 -30.70 6.17 -4.01
N LYS A 892 -30.84 6.93 -2.93
CA LYS A 892 -31.83 6.65 -1.88
C LYS A 892 -33.08 7.50 -2.07
N ALA A 893 -34.20 6.84 -2.38
CA ALA A 893 -35.49 7.49 -2.61
C ALA A 893 -35.93 8.33 -1.41
N ASP A 894 -36.59 9.46 -1.68
CA ASP A 894 -37.17 10.39 -0.70
C ASP A 894 -36.19 11.12 0.23
N ASN A 895 -34.89 10.78 0.22
CA ASN A 895 -33.88 11.44 1.05
C ASN A 895 -33.74 12.93 0.71
N LEU A 896 -33.66 13.76 1.75
CA LEU A 896 -33.44 15.20 1.68
C LEU A 896 -32.00 15.53 2.10
N TYR A 897 -31.28 16.24 1.24
CA TYR A 897 -29.89 16.61 1.48
C TYR A 897 -29.76 18.11 1.63
N GLU A 898 -28.77 18.53 2.44
CA GLU A 898 -28.43 19.93 2.66
C GLU A 898 -26.94 20.17 2.41
N VAL A 899 -26.65 21.25 1.67
CA VAL A 899 -25.30 21.78 1.45
C VAL A 899 -25.16 23.10 2.19
N THR A 900 -24.17 23.17 3.07
CA THR A 900 -23.85 24.33 3.92
C THR A 900 -22.42 24.79 3.67
N PHE A 901 -22.10 26.06 3.92
CA PHE A 901 -20.76 26.61 3.66
C PHE A 901 -20.13 27.23 4.91
N GLU A 902 -18.81 27.35 4.89
CA GLU A 902 -18.02 28.19 5.78
C GLU A 902 -17.32 29.29 4.97
N ASP A 903 -17.08 30.44 5.60
CA ASP A 903 -16.48 31.60 4.97
C ASP A 903 -15.47 32.32 5.88
N THR A 904 -14.57 33.06 5.24
CA THR A 904 -13.53 33.86 5.87
C THR A 904 -13.33 35.18 5.16
N LEU A 905 -12.48 36.03 5.73
CA LEU A 905 -12.11 37.33 5.16
C LEU A 905 -10.67 37.28 4.65
N ILE A 906 -10.45 37.78 3.43
CA ILE A 906 -9.11 38.08 2.92
C ILE A 906 -8.85 39.57 3.15
N ASP A 907 -7.72 39.88 3.80
CA ASP A 907 -7.25 41.26 4.01
C ASP A 907 -7.00 41.95 2.66
N GLY A 908 -7.71 43.05 2.41
CA GLY A 908 -7.60 43.87 1.21
C GLY A 908 -6.48 44.93 1.27
N GLY A 909 -5.77 45.04 2.39
CA GLY A 909 -4.73 46.05 2.62
C GLY A 909 -5.31 47.46 2.69
N THR A 910 -5.22 48.22 1.58
CA THR A 910 -5.88 49.54 1.46
C THR A 910 -7.31 49.46 0.96
N ASP A 911 -7.70 48.31 0.40
CA ASP A 911 -9.07 48.02 0.00
C ASP A 911 -9.82 47.28 1.14
N PRO A 912 -11.16 47.32 1.18
CA PRO A 912 -11.94 46.62 2.20
C PRO A 912 -11.77 45.10 2.10
N ASP A 913 -11.69 44.40 3.23
CA ASP A 913 -11.61 42.92 3.24
C ASP A 913 -12.76 42.30 2.45
N THR A 914 -12.43 41.26 1.68
CA THR A 914 -13.36 40.54 0.82
C THR A 914 -13.72 39.19 1.44
N LEU A 915 -14.99 38.81 1.34
CA LEU A 915 -15.45 37.50 1.77
C LEU A 915 -14.91 36.43 0.81
N ARG A 916 -14.51 35.28 1.34
CA ARG A 916 -14.13 34.09 0.58
C ARG A 916 -14.78 32.85 1.19
N THR A 917 -15.33 31.98 0.36
CA THR A 917 -15.79 30.66 0.80
C THR A 917 -14.58 29.80 1.14
N GLU A 918 -14.59 29.20 2.33
CA GLU A 918 -13.51 28.29 2.75
C GLU A 918 -13.80 26.86 2.30
N ASN A 919 -15.02 26.38 2.55
CA ASN A 919 -15.40 25.00 2.31
C ASN A 919 -16.93 24.82 2.28
N PHE A 920 -17.38 23.61 1.93
CA PHE A 920 -18.76 23.18 2.06
C PHE A 920 -18.91 21.88 2.87
N THR A 921 -20.10 21.61 3.36
CA THR A 921 -20.48 20.35 4.02
C THR A 921 -21.79 19.86 3.44
N LEU A 922 -21.84 18.58 3.05
CA LEU A 922 -23.03 17.87 2.60
C LEU A 922 -23.56 16.99 3.72
N ARG A 923 -24.86 17.10 4.02
CA ARG A 923 -25.55 16.27 5.01
C ARG A 923 -26.80 15.65 4.42
N ASN A 924 -27.09 14.42 4.81
CA ASN A 924 -28.43 13.88 4.73
C ASN A 924 -29.19 14.36 5.98
N ILE A 925 -30.33 15.00 5.78
CA ILE A 925 -31.15 15.60 6.86
C ILE A 925 -32.53 14.92 6.98
N THR A 926 -32.69 13.78 6.33
CA THR A 926 -33.92 12.98 6.35
C THR A 926 -34.27 12.61 7.79
N ASP A 927 -35.56 12.77 8.16
CA ASP A 927 -36.09 12.50 9.50
C ASP A 927 -35.42 13.26 10.66
N GLY A 928 -34.63 14.30 10.38
CA GLY A 928 -33.92 15.10 11.39
C GLY A 928 -32.64 14.45 11.93
N ALA A 929 -32.20 13.32 11.37
CA ALA A 929 -30.85 12.81 11.56
C ALA A 929 -29.91 13.65 10.68
N ASN A 930 -28.93 14.34 11.26
CA ASN A 930 -27.90 15.06 10.52
C ASN A 930 -26.72 14.13 10.23
N ASP A 931 -26.87 13.23 9.28
CA ASP A 931 -25.78 12.37 8.84
C ASP A 931 -24.86 13.14 7.88
N THR A 932 -23.57 13.21 8.18
CA THR A 932 -22.62 14.03 7.41
C THR A 932 -21.90 13.16 6.40
N LEU A 933 -22.19 13.39 5.11
CA LEU A 933 -21.62 12.60 4.01
C LEU A 933 -20.28 13.18 3.52
N ILE A 934 -20.17 14.51 3.46
CA ILE A 934 -18.93 15.21 3.12
C ILE A 934 -18.76 16.34 4.12
N ALA A 935 -17.65 16.33 4.87
CA ALA A 935 -17.37 17.35 5.89
C ALA A 935 -16.32 18.35 5.39
N ARG A 936 -16.65 19.66 5.44
CA ARG A 936 -15.73 20.78 5.22
C ARG A 936 -14.79 20.63 4.01
N SER A 937 -15.34 20.17 2.87
CA SER A 937 -14.58 20.05 1.62
C SER A 937 -14.21 21.42 1.06
N PRO A 938 -12.92 21.69 0.75
CA PRO A 938 -12.48 22.97 0.19
C PRO A 938 -12.85 23.15 -1.29
N ASN A 939 -13.30 22.08 -1.97
CA ASN A 939 -13.57 22.07 -3.42
C ASN A 939 -14.93 22.70 -3.75
N VAL A 940 -14.99 24.03 -3.66
CA VAL A 940 -16.19 24.84 -3.90
C VAL A 940 -16.36 25.29 -5.35
N ASN A 941 -15.52 24.80 -6.26
CA ASN A 941 -15.57 25.04 -7.70
C ASN A 941 -15.27 23.75 -8.47
N GLY A 942 -16.10 23.38 -9.45
CA GLY A 942 -15.92 22.18 -10.28
C GLY A 942 -16.71 20.96 -9.78
N GLY A 943 -16.42 19.78 -10.35
CA GLY A 943 -17.19 18.54 -10.14
C GLY A 943 -16.44 17.35 -9.56
N ASN A 944 -15.26 17.58 -8.99
CA ASN A 944 -14.39 16.52 -8.50
C ASN A 944 -14.60 16.24 -7.00
N ASN A 945 -15.82 16.39 -6.48
CA ASN A 945 -16.12 16.06 -5.08
C ASN A 945 -16.30 14.54 -4.90
N PRO A 946 -16.11 14.01 -3.68
CA PRO A 946 -16.37 12.60 -3.39
C PRO A 946 -17.78 12.19 -3.79
N ILE A 947 -17.91 11.00 -4.36
CA ILE A 947 -19.21 10.41 -4.72
C ILE A 947 -19.81 9.75 -3.49
N THR A 948 -21.04 10.12 -3.16
CA THR A 948 -21.77 9.63 -1.99
C THR A 948 -23.18 9.23 -2.38
N GLU A 949 -23.63 8.04 -1.98
CA GLU A 949 -24.98 7.53 -2.29
C GLU A 949 -25.34 7.63 -3.79
N GLY A 950 -24.36 7.42 -4.68
CA GLY A 950 -24.55 7.37 -6.14
C GLY A 950 -24.52 8.72 -6.88
N PHE A 951 -24.29 9.84 -6.19
CA PHE A 951 -24.16 11.15 -6.82
C PHE A 951 -22.91 11.91 -6.34
N SER A 952 -22.49 12.90 -7.12
CA SER A 952 -21.49 13.89 -6.77
C SER A 952 -22.10 15.29 -6.74
N ILE A 953 -21.46 16.19 -6.00
CA ILE A 953 -21.86 17.60 -5.94
C ILE A 953 -20.83 18.44 -6.68
N SER A 954 -21.32 19.19 -7.67
CA SER A 954 -20.53 20.17 -8.41
C SER A 954 -20.94 21.58 -8.00
N MET A 955 -19.99 22.51 -7.93
CA MET A 955 -20.27 23.88 -7.51
C MET A 955 -19.68 24.90 -8.46
N ASN A 956 -20.36 26.04 -8.59
CA ASN A 956 -19.84 27.22 -9.26
C ASN A 956 -19.90 28.38 -8.28
N ASN A 957 -18.78 28.66 -7.60
CA ASN A 957 -18.65 29.75 -6.65
C ASN A 957 -18.25 31.04 -7.38
N VAL A 958 -18.97 32.12 -7.10
CA VAL A 958 -18.66 33.43 -7.69
C VAL A 958 -17.80 34.23 -6.73
N GLU A 959 -16.48 34.17 -6.92
CA GLU A 959 -15.50 34.73 -5.97
C GLU A 959 -15.33 36.25 -6.04
N THR A 960 -15.94 36.92 -7.02
CA THR A 960 -15.79 38.37 -7.21
C THR A 960 -17.01 39.14 -6.73
N PHE A 961 -16.77 40.26 -6.03
CA PHE A 961 -17.82 41.20 -5.64
C PHE A 961 -18.04 42.27 -6.72
N GLY A 962 -19.30 42.44 -7.13
CA GLY A 962 -19.70 43.36 -8.21
C GLY A 962 -21.21 43.35 -8.44
N VAL A 963 -21.67 43.98 -9.52
CA VAL A 963 -23.08 43.91 -9.96
C VAL A 963 -23.26 42.77 -10.95
N ASN A 964 -24.25 41.91 -10.70
CA ASN A 964 -24.70 40.95 -11.70
C ASN A 964 -25.58 41.68 -12.72
N ALA A 965 -24.95 42.23 -13.78
CA ALA A 965 -25.61 43.01 -14.81
C ALA A 965 -26.70 42.23 -15.58
N SER A 966 -26.65 40.90 -15.59
CA SER A 966 -27.64 40.06 -16.28
C SER A 966 -28.97 39.96 -15.52
N ARG A 967 -28.91 40.04 -14.19
CA ARG A 967 -30.09 39.97 -13.30
C ARG A 967 -30.57 41.35 -12.86
N SER A 968 -29.72 42.38 -13.00
CA SER A 968 -29.97 43.72 -12.49
C SER A 968 -30.50 44.64 -13.60
N GLY A 969 -31.54 45.42 -13.31
CA GLY A 969 -32.14 46.31 -14.29
C GLY A 969 -33.45 46.94 -13.84
N TRP A 970 -33.98 47.81 -14.70
CA TRP A 970 -35.29 48.41 -14.49
C TRP A 970 -36.41 47.46 -14.93
N ASN A 971 -37.40 47.29 -14.05
CA ASN A 971 -38.75 46.88 -14.41
C ASN A 971 -39.57 48.15 -14.63
N GLU A 972 -39.82 48.51 -15.89
CA GLU A 972 -40.28 49.84 -16.31
C GLU A 972 -41.72 49.81 -16.84
N THR A 973 -42.48 50.89 -16.62
CA THR A 973 -43.89 51.00 -17.05
C THR A 973 -44.16 52.03 -18.16
N GLY A 974 -43.12 52.55 -18.83
CA GLY A 974 -43.24 53.60 -19.86
C GLY A 974 -42.06 53.72 -20.85
N ASP A 975 -42.20 54.58 -21.87
CA ASP A 975 -41.23 54.83 -22.97
C ASP A 975 -40.98 56.35 -23.13
N PRO A 976 -39.72 56.86 -23.26
CA PRO A 976 -38.42 56.17 -23.28
C PRO A 976 -37.97 55.66 -21.92
N LYS A 977 -37.25 54.53 -21.87
CA LYS A 977 -36.77 53.84 -20.64
C LYS A 977 -36.18 54.77 -19.56
N PRO A 978 -36.24 54.43 -18.26
CA PRO A 978 -35.53 55.17 -17.22
C PRO A 978 -34.02 55.27 -17.50
N HIS A 979 -33.37 56.29 -16.93
CA HIS A 979 -31.92 56.44 -16.99
C HIS A 979 -31.22 55.16 -16.53
N GLN A 980 -30.08 54.84 -17.15
CA GLN A 980 -29.25 53.73 -16.67
C GLN A 980 -28.82 54.01 -15.23
N TYR A 981 -28.44 52.99 -14.47
CA TYR A 981 -27.91 53.19 -13.12
C TYR A 981 -26.42 52.88 -13.11
N PHE A 982 -25.73 53.43 -12.12
CA PHE A 982 -24.40 53.02 -11.72
C PHE A 982 -24.43 52.70 -10.23
N PHE A 983 -23.74 51.63 -9.89
CA PHE A 983 -23.66 51.08 -8.56
C PHE A 983 -22.19 50.85 -8.22
N ALA A 984 -21.78 51.31 -7.04
CA ALA A 984 -20.42 51.13 -6.55
C ALA A 984 -20.40 50.92 -5.04
N THR A 985 -19.40 50.19 -4.55
CA THR A 985 -19.09 50.09 -3.12
C THR A 985 -18.55 51.42 -2.60
N GLN A 986 -19.05 51.89 -1.46
CA GLN A 986 -18.61 53.15 -0.85
C GLN A 986 -17.59 52.95 0.27
N SER A 987 -17.85 52.02 1.22
CA SER A 987 -16.93 51.74 2.32
C SER A 987 -16.78 50.24 2.59
N VAL A 988 -17.78 49.60 3.18
CA VAL A 988 -17.76 48.18 3.52
C VAL A 988 -18.69 47.41 2.58
N SER A 989 -18.16 46.41 1.88
CA SER A 989 -18.98 45.49 1.07
C SER A 989 -19.87 44.63 1.97
N LYS A 990 -21.17 44.53 1.64
CA LYS A 990 -22.17 43.68 2.31
C LYS A 990 -22.87 42.74 1.32
N VAL A 991 -23.01 41.47 1.69
CA VAL A 991 -23.64 40.42 0.87
C VAL A 991 -25.17 40.63 0.80
N SER A 992 -25.65 41.56 -0.02
CA SER A 992 -27.06 41.94 -0.14
C SER A 992 -27.46 42.30 -1.57
N ASP A 993 -28.74 42.15 -1.88
CA ASP A 993 -29.36 42.58 -3.15
C ASP A 993 -30.42 43.65 -2.84
N TYR A 994 -30.57 44.64 -3.71
CA TYR A 994 -31.40 45.83 -3.43
C TYR A 994 -32.43 46.09 -4.49
N ARG A 995 -33.61 46.54 -4.07
CA ARG A 995 -34.68 47.01 -4.95
C ARG A 995 -35.07 48.44 -4.60
N ILE A 996 -34.93 49.35 -5.56
CA ILE A 996 -35.38 50.73 -5.44
C ILE A 996 -36.76 50.85 -6.09
N VAL A 997 -37.77 51.19 -5.31
CA VAL A 997 -39.16 51.32 -5.76
C VAL A 997 -39.52 52.79 -5.86
N ILE A 998 -40.02 53.22 -7.03
CA ILE A 998 -40.48 54.60 -7.25
C ILE A 998 -41.98 54.73 -6.96
N GLY A 999 -42.30 55.58 -6.00
CA GLY A 999 -43.65 55.91 -5.58
C GLY A 999 -44.27 57.11 -6.29
N GLU A 1000 -45.59 57.25 -6.15
CA GLU A 1000 -46.40 58.24 -6.87
C GLU A 1000 -46.13 59.69 -6.43
N ASN A 1001 -45.79 59.90 -5.15
CA ASN A 1001 -45.65 61.22 -4.57
C ASN A 1001 -44.40 61.32 -3.67
N ILE A 1002 -43.89 62.54 -3.53
CA ILE A 1002 -42.84 62.87 -2.54
C ILE A 1002 -43.41 62.67 -1.14
N GLY A 1003 -42.67 61.99 -0.28
CA GLY A 1003 -43.16 61.47 1.01
C GLY A 1003 -43.55 59.99 0.95
N PHE A 1004 -43.38 59.33 -0.20
CA PHE A 1004 -43.42 57.88 -0.30
C PHE A 1004 -42.31 57.24 0.53
N GLY A 1005 -41.07 57.76 0.43
CA GLY A 1005 -39.94 57.41 1.29
C GLY A 1005 -39.37 58.64 2.01
N ARG A 1006 -38.33 58.44 2.80
CA ARG A 1006 -37.61 59.51 3.48
C ARG A 1006 -36.15 59.11 3.70
N SER A 1007 -35.22 59.99 3.33
CA SER A 1007 -33.80 59.77 3.60
C SER A 1007 -33.43 60.01 5.06
N THR A 1008 -32.35 59.40 5.50
CA THR A 1008 -31.76 59.58 6.83
C THR A 1008 -30.62 60.59 6.76
N GLU A 1009 -30.52 61.46 7.77
CA GLU A 1009 -29.43 62.42 7.87
C GLU A 1009 -28.12 61.69 8.16
N ARG A 1010 -27.09 61.88 7.31
CA ARG A 1010 -25.82 61.17 7.46
C ARG A 1010 -24.65 62.02 6.95
N GLU A 1011 -23.53 61.99 7.66
CA GLU A 1011 -22.27 62.57 7.19
C GLU A 1011 -21.56 61.58 6.26
N ILE A 1012 -21.15 62.06 5.08
CA ILE A 1012 -20.59 61.24 3.99
C ILE A 1012 -19.28 61.86 3.55
N GLU A 1013 -18.23 61.05 3.46
CA GLU A 1013 -16.98 61.45 2.83
C GLU A 1013 -17.14 61.44 1.30
N VAL A 1014 -17.05 62.61 0.68
CA VAL A 1014 -17.21 62.78 -0.78
C VAL A 1014 -15.88 62.96 -1.52
N GLY A 1015 -14.77 62.96 -0.77
CA GLY A 1015 -13.40 63.04 -1.25
C GLY A 1015 -12.45 63.02 -0.05
N THR A 1016 -11.18 62.66 -0.25
CA THR A 1016 -10.22 62.41 0.86
C THR A 1016 -10.19 63.58 1.86
N GLY A 1017 -10.66 63.34 3.09
CA GLY A 1017 -10.74 64.32 4.18
C GLY A 1017 -11.85 65.36 4.06
N THR A 1018 -12.80 65.19 3.12
CA THR A 1018 -13.90 66.12 2.85
C THR A 1018 -15.25 65.45 3.14
N PHE A 1019 -15.88 65.85 4.24
CA PHE A 1019 -17.16 65.31 4.71
C PHE A 1019 -18.31 66.30 4.47
N LEU A 1020 -19.45 65.79 4.01
CA LEU A 1020 -20.67 66.55 3.77
C LEU A 1020 -21.87 65.82 4.36
N THR A 1021 -22.77 66.58 5.00
CA THR A 1021 -24.00 66.02 5.59
C THR A 1021 -25.12 65.96 4.57
N ALA A 1022 -25.55 64.75 4.22
CA ALA A 1022 -26.78 64.49 3.48
C ALA A 1022 -27.97 64.73 4.43
N PRO A 1023 -28.96 65.57 4.07
CA PRO A 1023 -30.09 65.88 4.95
C PRO A 1023 -31.16 64.77 4.95
N SER A 1024 -31.95 64.70 6.02
CA SER A 1024 -33.19 63.89 6.03
C SER A 1024 -34.30 64.65 5.31
N ILE A 1025 -34.70 64.15 4.13
CA ILE A 1025 -35.74 64.76 3.29
C ILE A 1025 -36.72 63.69 2.80
N ASP A 1026 -37.97 64.10 2.58
CA ASP A 1026 -38.99 63.22 2.01
C ASP A 1026 -38.64 62.95 0.53
N THR A 1027 -38.72 61.68 0.11
CA THR A 1027 -38.35 61.22 -1.24
C THR A 1027 -39.53 60.55 -1.95
N ASN A 1028 -39.45 60.43 -3.27
CA ASN A 1028 -40.40 59.64 -4.06
C ASN A 1028 -40.00 58.17 -4.18
N PHE A 1029 -38.96 57.69 -3.50
CA PHE A 1029 -38.47 56.32 -3.62
C PHE A 1029 -38.10 55.72 -2.26
N LYS A 1030 -38.10 54.39 -2.19
CA LYS A 1030 -37.62 53.59 -1.07
C LYS A 1030 -36.61 52.56 -1.55
N VAL A 1031 -35.67 52.20 -0.69
CA VAL A 1031 -34.72 51.10 -0.93
C VAL A 1031 -35.15 49.91 -0.08
N PHE A 1032 -35.22 48.73 -0.68
CA PHE A 1032 -35.54 47.48 0.00
C PHE A 1032 -34.41 46.48 -0.18
N ASN A 1033 -34.14 45.68 0.85
CA ASN A 1033 -33.34 44.48 0.70
C ASN A 1033 -34.21 43.41 0.04
N ILE A 1034 -33.77 42.83 -1.08
CA ILE A 1034 -34.55 41.88 -1.86
C ILE A 1034 -34.79 40.58 -1.06
N TYR A 1035 -33.82 40.16 -0.26
CA TYR A 1035 -33.89 38.91 0.50
C TYR A 1035 -34.81 39.02 1.74
N THR A 1036 -34.61 40.04 2.59
CA THR A 1036 -35.46 40.22 3.78
C THR A 1036 -36.80 40.88 3.46
N ASN A 1037 -36.91 41.52 2.29
CA ASN A 1037 -38.03 42.37 1.89
C ASN A 1037 -38.32 43.51 2.89
N GLU A 1038 -37.32 43.88 3.69
CA GLU A 1038 -37.36 45.01 4.61
C GLU A 1038 -36.84 46.29 3.93
N GLU A 1039 -37.38 47.43 4.36
CA GLU A 1039 -36.90 48.74 3.94
C GLU A 1039 -35.52 48.99 4.55
N VAL A 1040 -34.60 49.49 3.73
CA VAL A 1040 -33.23 49.80 4.12
C VAL A 1040 -33.08 51.32 4.17
N ASP A 1041 -32.48 51.82 5.24
CA ASP A 1041 -32.20 53.23 5.38
C ASP A 1041 -31.21 53.70 4.31
N PHE A 1042 -31.32 54.96 3.90
CA PHE A 1042 -30.45 55.53 2.90
C PHE A 1042 -30.21 57.03 3.13
N ALA A 1043 -29.00 57.48 2.82
CA ALA A 1043 -28.67 58.89 2.70
C ALA A 1043 -28.91 59.34 1.25
N TYR A 1044 -29.36 60.58 1.08
CA TYR A 1044 -29.71 61.10 -0.25
C TYR A 1044 -29.17 62.51 -0.47
N PHE A 1045 -28.37 62.68 -1.52
CA PHE A 1045 -27.99 63.99 -2.05
C PHE A 1045 -28.77 64.28 -3.32
N ASP A 1046 -29.67 65.25 -3.21
CA ASP A 1046 -30.42 65.86 -4.31
C ASP A 1046 -29.56 66.97 -4.93
N LEU A 1047 -28.88 66.65 -6.04
CA LEU A 1047 -27.78 67.44 -6.61
C LEU A 1047 -28.18 68.18 -7.90
N ASN A 1048 -29.27 67.78 -8.56
CA ASN A 1048 -29.64 68.26 -9.89
C ASN A 1048 -30.67 69.41 -9.91
N ARG A 1049 -30.75 70.17 -8.80
CA ARG A 1049 -31.71 71.26 -8.56
C ARG A 1049 -31.10 72.66 -8.38
N ASP A 1050 -31.96 73.67 -8.49
CA ASP A 1050 -31.60 75.04 -8.13
C ASP A 1050 -31.45 75.22 -6.61
N GLY A 1051 -30.32 75.84 -6.21
CA GLY A 1051 -29.97 76.04 -4.80
C GLY A 1051 -29.32 74.84 -4.08
N ALA A 1052 -28.91 73.77 -4.79
CA ALA A 1052 -28.13 72.68 -4.19
C ALA A 1052 -26.83 73.22 -3.56
N THR A 1053 -26.53 72.78 -2.33
CA THR A 1053 -25.36 73.22 -1.54
C THR A 1053 -24.03 72.78 -2.16
N ILE A 1054 -24.07 71.75 -3.02
CA ILE A 1054 -22.94 71.22 -3.77
C ILE A 1054 -23.42 71.12 -5.23
N ARG A 1055 -22.90 71.96 -6.11
CA ARG A 1055 -23.00 71.72 -7.55
C ARG A 1055 -21.71 71.03 -7.97
N ALA A 1056 -21.82 69.89 -8.65
CA ALA A 1056 -20.69 69.40 -9.44
C ALA A 1056 -20.30 70.54 -10.40
N GLN A 1057 -19.11 71.13 -10.22
CA GLN A 1057 -18.67 72.32 -11.00
C GLN A 1057 -18.72 72.10 -12.52
N SER A 1058 -18.86 70.84 -12.95
CA SER A 1058 -18.86 70.37 -14.33
C SER A 1058 -20.23 70.27 -14.99
N CYS A 1059 -21.37 70.45 -14.32
CA CYS A 1059 -22.68 70.30 -14.98
C CYS A 1059 -23.63 71.48 -14.72
N ASP A 1060 -23.89 72.27 -15.76
CA ASP A 1060 -24.90 73.33 -15.78
C ASP A 1060 -25.95 73.04 -16.87
N PRO A 1061 -27.16 72.57 -16.51
CA PRO A 1061 -28.23 72.30 -17.47
C PRO A 1061 -28.99 73.57 -17.92
N SER A 1062 -28.60 74.76 -17.48
CA SER A 1062 -29.30 76.01 -17.80
C SER A 1062 -29.12 76.47 -19.26
N GLY A 1063 -30.12 77.18 -19.80
CA GLY A 1063 -30.10 77.68 -21.18
C GLY A 1063 -30.22 76.57 -22.23
N ASN A 1064 -29.38 76.61 -23.27
CA ASN A 1064 -29.34 75.61 -24.35
C ASN A 1064 -28.38 74.44 -24.06
N ASN A 1065 -27.91 74.28 -22.81
CA ASN A 1065 -26.89 73.32 -22.44
C ASN A 1065 -27.43 71.92 -22.14
N ALA A 1066 -28.72 71.76 -21.85
CA ALA A 1066 -29.35 70.45 -21.67
C ALA A 1066 -29.72 69.80 -23.01
N PRO A 1067 -29.62 68.46 -23.16
CA PRO A 1067 -30.15 67.73 -24.31
C PRO A 1067 -31.63 68.01 -24.51
N LYS A 1068 -32.08 68.01 -25.78
CA LYS A 1068 -33.49 68.21 -26.08
C LYS A 1068 -34.31 66.98 -25.68
N ASP A 1069 -35.41 67.21 -24.98
CA ASP A 1069 -36.43 66.20 -24.75
C ASP A 1069 -37.17 65.91 -26.08
N PRO A 1070 -37.18 64.67 -26.60
CA PRO A 1070 -37.89 64.33 -27.83
C PRO A 1070 -39.41 64.55 -27.73
N GLN A 1071 -39.98 64.54 -26.52
CA GLN A 1071 -41.40 64.79 -26.28
C GLN A 1071 -41.70 66.30 -26.20
N GLN A 1072 -40.69 67.13 -25.90
CA GLN A 1072 -40.80 68.60 -25.80
C GLN A 1072 -39.54 69.33 -26.33
N PRO A 1073 -39.31 69.41 -27.66
CA PRO A 1073 -38.04 69.86 -28.26
C PRO A 1073 -37.68 71.36 -28.07
N ASP A 1074 -38.58 72.14 -27.47
CA ASP A 1074 -38.45 73.57 -27.17
C ASP A 1074 -38.57 73.89 -25.65
N SER A 1075 -38.63 72.89 -24.76
CA SER A 1075 -38.70 73.11 -23.32
C SER A 1075 -37.32 73.45 -22.72
N VAL A 1076 -37.25 74.52 -21.92
CA VAL A 1076 -36.10 74.80 -21.03
C VAL A 1076 -36.12 73.78 -19.90
N TYR A 1077 -34.97 73.19 -19.55
CA TYR A 1077 -34.86 72.26 -18.42
C TYR A 1077 -35.48 72.85 -17.16
N GLN A 1078 -36.44 72.14 -16.58
CA GLN A 1078 -37.01 72.45 -15.28
C GLN A 1078 -36.45 71.46 -14.26
N ALA A 1079 -35.81 71.97 -13.22
CA ALA A 1079 -35.33 71.14 -12.12
C ALA A 1079 -36.51 70.37 -11.50
N PRO A 1080 -36.38 69.04 -11.31
CA PRO A 1080 -37.36 68.23 -10.58
C PRO A 1080 -37.62 68.80 -9.17
N PRO A 1081 -38.83 68.58 -8.61
CA PRO A 1081 -39.09 68.93 -7.22
C PRO A 1081 -38.16 68.17 -6.25
N GLN A 1082 -37.88 68.78 -5.10
CA GLN A 1082 -37.00 68.19 -4.08
C GLN A 1082 -37.47 66.79 -3.67
N GLY A 1083 -36.55 65.83 -3.63
CA GLY A 1083 -36.84 64.45 -3.23
C GLY A 1083 -37.19 63.49 -4.36
N VAL A 1084 -37.19 63.94 -5.63
CA VAL A 1084 -37.35 63.07 -6.81
C VAL A 1084 -36.00 62.50 -7.22
N PHE A 1085 -35.86 61.16 -7.28
CA PHE A 1085 -34.63 60.52 -7.75
C PHE A 1085 -34.43 60.77 -9.25
N SER A 1086 -33.43 61.57 -9.60
CA SER A 1086 -33.32 62.07 -10.96
C SER A 1086 -31.88 62.32 -11.41
N SER A 1087 -31.70 62.48 -12.72
CA SER A 1087 -30.46 62.96 -13.32
C SER A 1087 -30.73 63.80 -14.55
N VAL A 1088 -29.83 64.73 -14.81
CA VAL A 1088 -29.79 65.53 -16.02
C VAL A 1088 -28.40 65.51 -16.62
N SER A 1089 -28.35 65.48 -17.95
CA SER A 1089 -27.12 65.63 -18.71
C SER A 1089 -27.00 67.06 -19.24
N SER A 1090 -25.78 67.54 -19.45
CA SER A 1090 -25.51 68.79 -20.17
C SER A 1090 -24.31 68.64 -21.10
N ILE A 1091 -24.09 69.62 -21.98
CA ILE A 1091 -22.88 69.69 -22.83
C ILE A 1091 -21.57 69.79 -22.04
N THR A 1092 -21.62 70.11 -20.74
CA THR A 1092 -20.43 70.26 -19.88
C THR A 1092 -20.19 69.04 -18.97
N GLY A 1093 -21.20 68.20 -18.74
CA GLY A 1093 -21.11 67.02 -17.87
C GLY A 1093 -22.49 66.51 -17.44
N GLN A 1094 -22.52 65.53 -16.54
CA GLN A 1094 -23.77 64.96 -16.01
C GLN A 1094 -23.95 65.30 -14.52
N CYS A 1095 -25.18 65.60 -14.13
CA CYS A 1095 -25.62 65.82 -12.75
C CYS A 1095 -26.57 64.67 -12.38
N SER A 1096 -26.16 63.77 -11.49
CA SER A 1096 -27.05 62.75 -10.91
C SER A 1096 -27.21 62.98 -9.44
N ASP A 1097 -28.40 62.69 -8.92
CA ASP A 1097 -28.58 62.50 -7.49
C ASP A 1097 -27.83 61.26 -7.02
N LEU A 1098 -27.39 61.27 -5.76
CA LEU A 1098 -26.63 60.17 -5.15
C LEU A 1098 -27.44 59.58 -3.99
N VAL A 1099 -27.63 58.26 -4.04
CA VAL A 1099 -28.24 57.49 -2.95
C VAL A 1099 -27.16 56.63 -2.33
N TYR A 1100 -26.97 56.72 -1.02
CA TYR A 1100 -26.09 55.82 -0.29
C TYR A 1100 -26.90 54.94 0.64
N VAL A 1101 -26.68 53.64 0.62
CA VAL A 1101 -27.34 52.70 1.51
C VAL A 1101 -26.69 52.76 2.89
N ILE A 1102 -27.53 52.87 3.92
CA ILE A 1102 -27.14 52.87 5.32
C ILE A 1102 -27.66 51.60 5.96
N GLU A 1103 -26.77 50.77 6.46
CA GLU A 1103 -27.14 49.53 7.11
C GLU A 1103 -25.99 48.96 7.95
N ASP A 1104 -26.34 48.03 8.83
CA ASP A 1104 -25.35 47.26 9.55
C ASP A 1104 -24.55 46.37 8.59
N ALA A 1105 -23.23 46.48 8.64
CA ALA A 1105 -22.31 45.67 7.87
C ALA A 1105 -21.19 45.16 8.79
N ARG A 1106 -21.16 43.85 9.04
CA ARG A 1106 -20.21 43.18 9.94
C ARG A 1106 -20.32 43.74 11.37
N GLU A 1107 -19.24 44.28 11.92
CA GLU A 1107 -19.19 44.93 13.24
C GLU A 1107 -19.53 46.42 13.21
N PHE A 1108 -19.72 47.00 12.02
CA PHE A 1108 -20.04 48.41 11.87
C PHE A 1108 -21.55 48.61 11.74
N GLN A 1109 -22.14 49.27 12.74
CA GLN A 1109 -23.56 49.65 12.72
C GLN A 1109 -23.79 50.92 11.91
N ASP A 1110 -24.94 50.99 11.21
CA ASP A 1110 -25.36 52.13 10.39
C ASP A 1110 -24.32 52.59 9.33
N THR A 1111 -23.54 51.70 8.73
CA THR A 1111 -22.46 52.07 7.81
C THR A 1111 -22.95 52.32 6.39
N LEU A 1112 -22.22 53.14 5.64
CA LEU A 1112 -22.47 53.44 4.23
C LEU A 1112 -21.90 52.32 3.34
N THR A 1113 -22.74 51.40 2.86
CA THR A 1113 -22.28 50.22 2.10
C THR A 1113 -22.12 50.52 0.61
N TYR A 1114 -23.19 50.96 -0.04
CA TYR A 1114 -23.27 51.12 -1.50
C TYR A 1114 -23.75 52.49 -1.93
N ARG A 1115 -23.36 52.91 -3.13
CA ARG A 1115 -23.80 54.15 -3.79
C ARG A 1115 -24.52 53.84 -5.10
N PHE A 1116 -25.67 54.46 -5.30
CA PHE A 1116 -26.43 54.48 -6.54
C PHE A 1116 -26.43 55.89 -7.14
N GLU A 1117 -26.25 55.96 -8.46
CA GLU A 1117 -26.43 57.16 -9.27
C GLU A 1117 -27.12 56.78 -10.59
N LEU A 1118 -27.80 57.72 -11.24
CA LEU A 1118 -28.38 57.57 -12.56
C LEU A 1118 -27.40 58.05 -13.64
N ARG A 1119 -27.49 57.44 -14.81
CA ARG A 1119 -26.69 57.67 -16.02
C ARG A 1119 -27.60 57.96 -17.19
N THR A 1120 -27.65 59.23 -17.57
CA THR A 1120 -28.42 59.70 -18.73
C THR A 1120 -27.79 59.20 -20.03
N LEU A 1121 -28.59 58.68 -20.95
CA LEU A 1121 -28.14 58.29 -22.28
C LEU A 1121 -28.56 59.34 -23.33
N ILE A 1122 -27.58 59.86 -24.10
CA ILE A 1122 -27.81 60.87 -25.14
C ILE A 1122 -27.43 60.31 -26.51
N SER A 1123 -28.26 60.60 -27.52
CA SER A 1123 -27.92 60.37 -28.94
C SER A 1123 -28.27 61.60 -29.76
N ASN A 1124 -27.35 62.10 -30.58
CA ASN A 1124 -27.54 63.31 -31.40
C ASN A 1124 -28.09 64.53 -30.64
N ASN A 1125 -27.64 64.75 -29.41
CA ASN A 1125 -28.10 65.83 -28.52
C ASN A 1125 -29.59 65.73 -28.10
N ILE A 1126 -30.16 64.53 -28.21
CA ILE A 1126 -31.52 64.18 -27.76
C ILE A 1126 -31.39 63.19 -26.59
N LEU A 1127 -32.12 63.44 -25.52
CA LEU A 1127 -32.19 62.53 -24.38
C LEU A 1127 -32.99 61.28 -24.79
N THR A 1128 -32.39 60.09 -24.63
CA THR A 1128 -33.00 58.82 -25.05
C THR A 1128 -33.57 58.00 -23.89
N THR A 1129 -33.54 58.56 -22.68
CA THR A 1129 -33.99 57.95 -21.42
C THR A 1129 -34.68 59.01 -20.56
N ARG A 1130 -35.46 58.63 -19.54
CA ARG A 1130 -36.17 59.56 -18.64
C ARG A 1130 -35.79 59.38 -17.17
N ASN A 1131 -36.18 60.32 -16.31
CA ASN A 1131 -36.14 60.09 -14.87
C ASN A 1131 -37.14 58.98 -14.49
N PRO A 1132 -36.82 58.11 -13.52
CA PRO A 1132 -37.75 57.08 -13.06
C PRO A 1132 -39.09 57.66 -12.58
N GLU A 1133 -40.20 57.07 -13.02
CA GLU A 1133 -41.56 57.49 -12.71
C GLU A 1133 -42.30 56.43 -11.87
N PHE A 1134 -43.49 56.77 -11.38
CA PHE A 1134 -44.31 55.84 -10.62
C PHE A 1134 -44.55 54.52 -11.37
N GLY A 1135 -44.26 53.40 -10.71
CA GLY A 1135 -44.33 52.07 -11.30
C GLY A 1135 -42.99 51.52 -11.77
N ASP A 1136 -41.99 52.38 -11.99
CA ASP A 1136 -40.63 51.93 -12.30
C ASP A 1136 -39.95 51.39 -11.02
N THR A 1137 -39.25 50.27 -11.14
CA THR A 1137 -38.50 49.64 -10.05
C THR A 1137 -37.13 49.21 -10.55
N LEU A 1138 -36.06 49.56 -9.83
CA LEU A 1138 -34.70 49.12 -10.13
C LEU A 1138 -34.32 47.97 -9.20
N GLU A 1139 -34.00 46.81 -9.77
CA GLU A 1139 -33.44 45.68 -9.02
C GLU A 1139 -31.94 45.56 -9.30
N VAL A 1140 -31.14 45.45 -8.24
CA VAL A 1140 -29.69 45.30 -8.31
C VAL A 1140 -29.28 44.07 -7.51
N PHE A 1141 -28.80 43.07 -8.22
CA PHE A 1141 -28.21 41.85 -7.70
C PHE A 1141 -26.70 41.96 -7.68
N THR A 1142 -26.07 41.58 -6.58
CA THR A 1142 -24.62 41.56 -6.43
C THR A 1142 -24.05 40.18 -6.76
N THR A 1143 -22.86 40.12 -7.35
CA THR A 1143 -22.06 38.89 -7.38
C THR A 1143 -21.39 38.72 -6.01
N LYS A 1144 -21.42 37.50 -5.47
CA LYS A 1144 -20.84 37.19 -4.15
C LYS A 1144 -20.57 35.69 -3.98
N PRO A 1145 -19.53 35.34 -3.21
CA PRO A 1145 -19.22 33.96 -2.90
C PRO A 1145 -20.25 33.36 -1.96
N PHE A 1146 -20.24 32.04 -1.81
CA PHE A 1146 -21.00 31.36 -0.76
C PHE A 1146 -20.52 31.82 0.63
N SER A 1147 -21.48 32.12 1.49
CA SER A 1147 -21.29 32.56 2.87
C SER A 1147 -21.80 31.53 3.86
N ARG A 1148 -21.42 31.68 5.14
CA ARG A 1148 -21.88 30.80 6.24
C ARG A 1148 -23.41 30.74 6.41
N ASN A 1149 -24.11 31.74 5.86
CA ASN A 1149 -25.57 31.87 5.94
C ASN A 1149 -26.30 31.20 4.76
N ASP A 1150 -25.59 30.77 3.73
CA ASP A 1150 -26.20 30.15 2.56
C ASP A 1150 -26.46 28.65 2.79
N ARG A 1151 -27.61 28.18 2.31
CA ARG A 1151 -28.05 26.77 2.40
C ARG A 1151 -28.73 26.36 1.09
N PHE A 1152 -28.27 25.26 0.51
CA PHE A 1152 -28.97 24.59 -0.60
C PHE A 1152 -29.56 23.28 -0.11
N GLN A 1153 -30.72 22.92 -0.64
CA GLN A 1153 -31.33 21.61 -0.42
C GLN A 1153 -31.82 21.01 -1.73
N PHE A 1154 -31.69 19.69 -1.84
CA PHE A 1154 -32.27 18.89 -2.92
C PHE A 1154 -32.83 17.59 -2.33
N ARG A 1155 -33.84 17.05 -3.00
CA ARG A 1155 -34.47 15.78 -2.64
C ARG A 1155 -34.36 14.81 -3.80
N MET A 1156 -34.19 13.53 -3.49
CA MET A 1156 -34.28 12.45 -4.48
C MET A 1156 -35.75 12.08 -4.69
N ASP A 1157 -36.43 12.86 -5.53
CA ASP A 1157 -37.82 12.62 -5.91
C ASP A 1157 -37.90 11.44 -6.91
N PRO A 1158 -39.08 10.84 -7.13
CA PRO A 1158 -39.23 9.68 -8.01
C PRO A 1158 -38.74 9.87 -9.47
N GLU A 1159 -38.70 11.11 -9.96
CA GLU A 1159 -38.19 11.46 -11.30
C GLU A 1159 -36.65 11.40 -11.36
N ASN A 1160 -35.97 11.49 -10.22
CA ASN A 1160 -34.52 11.37 -10.08
C ASN A 1160 -34.06 9.92 -9.88
N LEU A 1161 -34.98 8.95 -9.94
CA LEU A 1161 -34.68 7.53 -9.79
C LEU A 1161 -34.87 6.81 -11.13
N PRO A 1162 -34.10 5.73 -11.39
CA PRO A 1162 -34.30 4.92 -12.58
C PRO A 1162 -35.70 4.33 -12.62
N SER A 1163 -36.36 4.41 -13.77
CA SER A 1163 -37.73 3.90 -13.93
C SER A 1163 -37.95 3.23 -15.30
N VAL A 1164 -39.04 2.49 -15.44
CA VAL A 1164 -39.41 1.81 -16.69
C VAL A 1164 -40.81 2.24 -17.09
N ASP A 1165 -40.95 2.84 -18.27
CA ASP A 1165 -42.22 3.22 -18.85
C ASP A 1165 -42.75 2.17 -19.83
N SER A 1166 -43.95 1.66 -19.54
CA SER A 1166 -44.58 0.59 -20.30
C SER A 1166 -44.98 0.97 -21.73
N ASP A 1167 -45.24 2.26 -21.99
CA ASP A 1167 -45.62 2.73 -23.33
C ASP A 1167 -44.38 2.96 -24.21
N SER A 1168 -43.29 3.48 -23.63
CA SER A 1168 -41.97 3.54 -24.27
C SER A 1168 -41.45 2.13 -24.57
N ALA A 1169 -41.64 1.18 -23.65
CA ALA A 1169 -41.27 -0.22 -23.85
C ALA A 1169 -41.98 -0.85 -25.07
N LYS A 1170 -43.24 -0.49 -25.34
CA LYS A 1170 -43.98 -0.97 -26.52
C LYS A 1170 -43.33 -0.55 -27.83
N ASN A 1171 -42.88 0.71 -27.90
CA ASN A 1171 -42.24 1.25 -29.09
C ASN A 1171 -40.84 0.64 -29.29
N ALA A 1172 -40.15 0.30 -28.20
CA ALA A 1172 -38.81 -0.29 -28.23
C ALA A 1172 -38.78 -1.81 -28.51
N LEU A 1173 -39.93 -2.51 -28.58
CA LEU A 1173 -39.97 -3.95 -28.88
C LEU A 1173 -39.31 -4.31 -30.22
N ASP A 1174 -39.36 -3.41 -31.20
CA ASP A 1174 -38.74 -3.64 -32.51
C ASP A 1174 -37.22 -3.56 -32.50
N GLU A 1175 -36.65 -3.00 -31.43
CA GLU A 1175 -35.22 -2.81 -31.23
C GLU A 1175 -34.55 -3.98 -30.50
N ILE A 1176 -35.30 -5.04 -30.16
CA ILE A 1176 -34.73 -6.28 -29.60
C ILE A 1176 -33.79 -6.91 -30.62
N LEU A 1177 -32.53 -7.14 -30.21
CA LEU A 1177 -31.49 -7.71 -31.05
C LEU A 1177 -31.04 -9.07 -30.53
N VAL A 1178 -30.49 -9.87 -31.46
CA VAL A 1178 -29.77 -11.10 -31.14
C VAL A 1178 -28.33 -10.90 -31.59
N ILE A 1179 -27.36 -11.05 -30.69
CA ILE A 1179 -25.93 -10.86 -30.97
C ILE A 1179 -25.11 -12.06 -30.48
N PRO A 1180 -24.13 -12.55 -31.26
CA PRO A 1180 -23.89 -12.20 -32.65
C PRO A 1180 -24.98 -12.80 -33.56
N ASN A 1181 -25.29 -12.14 -34.67
CA ASN A 1181 -26.20 -12.67 -35.67
C ASN A 1181 -25.71 -12.34 -37.10
N PRO A 1182 -25.15 -13.31 -37.85
CA PRO A 1182 -25.04 -14.73 -37.49
C PRO A 1182 -23.97 -15.00 -36.42
N TYR A 1183 -24.20 -16.03 -35.61
CA TYR A 1183 -23.18 -16.68 -34.79
C TYR A 1183 -22.29 -17.54 -35.69
N LYS A 1184 -20.95 -17.42 -35.56
CA LYS A 1184 -19.98 -18.02 -36.49
C LYS A 1184 -18.84 -18.74 -35.76
N VAL A 1185 -18.99 -20.03 -35.51
CA VAL A 1185 -18.00 -20.90 -34.82
C VAL A 1185 -17.72 -20.47 -33.38
N SER A 1186 -17.30 -19.23 -33.15
CA SER A 1186 -17.10 -18.53 -31.88
C SER A 1186 -17.56 -17.07 -31.97
N SER A 1187 -17.52 -16.34 -30.86
CA SER A 1187 -17.86 -14.92 -30.76
C SER A 1187 -16.89 -14.15 -29.87
N ILE A 1188 -16.76 -12.84 -30.09
CA ILE A 1188 -15.96 -11.94 -29.23
C ILE A 1188 -16.53 -11.77 -27.81
N TYR A 1189 -17.75 -12.27 -27.59
CA TYR A 1189 -18.44 -12.25 -26.30
C TYR A 1189 -18.15 -13.47 -25.44
N GLU A 1190 -17.60 -14.51 -26.06
CA GLU A 1190 -17.21 -15.74 -25.37
C GLU A 1190 -15.80 -15.52 -24.82
N GLN A 1191 -15.60 -15.85 -23.55
CA GLN A 1191 -14.24 -15.93 -23.00
C GLN A 1191 -13.50 -17.08 -23.67
N GLU A 1192 -12.20 -16.88 -23.92
CA GLU A 1192 -11.35 -18.01 -24.26
C GLU A 1192 -11.34 -19.00 -23.10
N ALA A 1193 -11.42 -20.29 -23.41
CA ALA A 1193 -11.49 -21.31 -22.39
C ALA A 1193 -10.13 -21.41 -21.68
N ALA A 1194 -10.10 -21.09 -20.39
CA ALA A 1194 -8.91 -21.25 -19.56
C ALA A 1194 -8.43 -22.72 -19.56
N GLY A 1195 -7.10 -22.91 -19.53
CA GLY A 1195 -6.48 -24.22 -19.24
C GLY A 1195 -6.71 -25.32 -20.28
N GLY A 1196 -6.94 -25.00 -21.56
CA GLY A 1196 -7.07 -26.01 -22.62
C GLY A 1196 -8.37 -26.84 -22.56
N SER A 1197 -9.37 -26.41 -21.77
CA SER A 1197 -10.73 -26.96 -21.86
C SER A 1197 -11.27 -26.76 -23.28
N ARG A 1198 -11.54 -27.86 -23.99
CA ARG A 1198 -12.11 -27.82 -25.35
C ARG A 1198 -13.59 -27.44 -25.40
N GLN A 1199 -14.21 -27.17 -24.25
CA GLN A 1199 -15.60 -26.73 -24.18
C GLN A 1199 -15.65 -25.23 -23.94
N GLN A 1200 -15.54 -24.45 -25.03
CA GLN A 1200 -15.94 -23.05 -25.00
C GLN A 1200 -17.42 -22.95 -24.65
N ASN A 1201 -17.75 -22.18 -23.61
CA ASN A 1201 -19.13 -21.81 -23.31
C ASN A 1201 -19.63 -20.92 -24.44
N ARG A 1202 -20.57 -21.44 -25.23
CA ARG A 1202 -21.07 -20.72 -26.40
C ARG A 1202 -22.16 -19.76 -26.00
N GLU A 1203 -22.11 -18.55 -26.53
CA GLU A 1203 -23.02 -17.49 -26.11
C GLU A 1203 -23.70 -16.77 -27.27
N ILE A 1204 -25.03 -16.64 -27.17
CA ILE A 1204 -25.85 -15.71 -27.95
C ILE A 1204 -26.69 -14.88 -26.98
N HIS A 1205 -26.70 -13.57 -27.16
CA HIS A 1205 -27.42 -12.64 -26.31
C HIS A 1205 -28.68 -12.14 -27.00
N PHE A 1206 -29.77 -12.09 -26.25
CA PHE A 1206 -30.99 -11.38 -26.61
C PHE A 1206 -31.02 -10.08 -25.83
N THR A 1207 -30.81 -8.94 -26.50
CA THR A 1207 -30.63 -7.63 -25.85
C THR A 1207 -31.86 -6.73 -26.04
N GLY A 1208 -32.09 -5.80 -25.10
CA GLY A 1208 -33.26 -4.91 -25.09
C GLY A 1208 -34.58 -5.59 -24.74
N LEU A 1209 -34.55 -6.75 -24.08
CA LEU A 1209 -35.75 -7.48 -23.65
C LEU A 1209 -36.51 -6.68 -22.56
N PRO A 1210 -37.84 -6.59 -22.63
CA PRO A 1210 -38.65 -6.16 -21.49
C PRO A 1210 -38.56 -7.18 -20.34
N VAL A 1211 -38.47 -6.72 -19.10
CA VAL A 1211 -38.47 -7.59 -17.92
C VAL A 1211 -39.73 -7.32 -17.08
N PRO A 1212 -40.53 -8.34 -16.71
CA PRO A 1212 -40.44 -9.75 -17.11
C PRO A 1212 -41.01 -10.03 -18.50
N SER A 1213 -40.49 -11.06 -19.19
CA SER A 1213 -41.01 -11.56 -20.47
C SER A 1213 -40.78 -13.06 -20.66
N THR A 1214 -41.39 -13.66 -21.68
CA THR A 1214 -41.15 -15.06 -22.07
C THR A 1214 -40.49 -15.12 -23.45
N LEU A 1215 -39.28 -15.69 -23.51
CA LEU A 1215 -38.51 -15.91 -24.73
C LEU A 1215 -38.67 -17.37 -25.18
N ARG A 1216 -39.14 -17.58 -26.42
CA ARG A 1216 -39.27 -18.90 -27.05
C ARG A 1216 -38.43 -18.98 -28.29
N ILE A 1217 -37.64 -20.04 -28.42
CA ILE A 1217 -36.74 -20.27 -29.56
C ILE A 1217 -37.24 -21.50 -30.33
N PHE A 1218 -37.38 -21.36 -31.64
CA PHE A 1218 -37.87 -22.39 -32.54
C PHE A 1218 -36.89 -22.66 -33.68
N THR A 1219 -36.88 -23.88 -34.19
CA THR A 1219 -36.28 -24.17 -35.50
C THR A 1219 -37.07 -23.49 -36.62
N SER A 1220 -36.48 -23.36 -37.81
CA SER A 1220 -37.20 -22.86 -39.00
C SER A 1220 -38.43 -23.70 -39.40
N SER A 1221 -38.53 -24.94 -38.92
CA SER A 1221 -39.71 -25.82 -39.09
C SER A 1221 -40.78 -25.65 -38.01
N GLY A 1222 -40.56 -24.77 -37.02
CA GLY A 1222 -41.51 -24.47 -35.95
C GLY A 1222 -41.43 -25.41 -34.73
N VAL A 1223 -40.35 -26.20 -34.60
CA VAL A 1223 -40.13 -27.05 -33.41
C VAL A 1223 -39.56 -26.19 -32.28
N LEU A 1224 -40.18 -26.24 -31.10
CA LEU A 1224 -39.69 -25.52 -29.91
C LEU A 1224 -38.37 -26.14 -29.42
N VAL A 1225 -37.33 -25.30 -29.39
CA VAL A 1225 -35.97 -25.63 -28.95
C VAL A 1225 -35.82 -25.37 -27.46
N ARG A 1226 -36.22 -24.18 -27.01
CA ARG A 1226 -36.10 -23.71 -25.64
C ARG A 1226 -37.20 -22.68 -25.34
N GLU A 1227 -37.74 -22.71 -24.14
CA GLU A 1227 -38.62 -21.67 -23.57
C GLU A 1227 -37.98 -21.18 -22.28
N ILE A 1228 -37.95 -19.86 -22.10
CA ILE A 1228 -37.17 -19.16 -21.09
C ILE A 1228 -38.07 -18.07 -20.49
N GLU A 1229 -38.26 -18.09 -19.18
CA GLU A 1229 -38.84 -16.96 -18.46
C GLU A 1229 -37.73 -15.96 -18.15
N VAL A 1230 -37.81 -14.78 -18.76
CA VAL A 1230 -36.86 -13.68 -18.58
C VAL A 1230 -37.33 -12.85 -17.39
N THR A 1231 -36.47 -12.75 -16.40
CA THR A 1231 -36.73 -12.10 -15.11
C THR A 1231 -35.52 -11.24 -14.74
N SER A 1232 -35.66 -10.35 -13.76
CA SER A 1232 -34.54 -9.52 -13.32
C SER A 1232 -33.37 -10.35 -12.77
N SER A 1233 -33.63 -11.56 -12.25
CA SER A 1233 -32.60 -12.43 -11.68
C SER A 1233 -31.81 -13.26 -12.69
N ASN A 1234 -32.20 -13.27 -13.98
CA ASN A 1234 -31.50 -14.04 -15.02
C ASN A 1234 -31.16 -13.22 -16.27
N THR A 1235 -31.33 -11.91 -16.21
CA THR A 1235 -30.79 -10.98 -17.20
C THR A 1235 -29.49 -10.37 -16.70
N GLN A 1236 -28.57 -10.12 -17.62
CA GLN A 1236 -27.35 -9.38 -17.40
C GLN A 1236 -27.59 -7.87 -17.54
N GLY A 1237 -26.80 -7.09 -16.80
CA GLY A 1237 -26.93 -5.64 -16.68
C GLY A 1237 -27.86 -5.22 -15.56
N GLU A 1238 -27.49 -4.16 -14.86
CA GLU A 1238 -28.20 -3.65 -13.67
C GLU A 1238 -29.62 -3.15 -14.00
N ASN A 1239 -29.88 -2.76 -15.25
CA ASN A 1239 -31.21 -2.39 -15.75
C ASN A 1239 -31.96 -3.55 -16.43
N GLY A 1240 -31.40 -4.76 -16.40
CA GLY A 1240 -31.89 -5.93 -17.10
C GLY A 1240 -31.95 -5.75 -18.62
N GLY A 1241 -32.60 -6.72 -19.28
CA GLY A 1241 -32.89 -6.64 -20.70
C GLY A 1241 -31.92 -7.37 -21.62
N THR A 1242 -30.83 -7.92 -21.10
CA THR A 1242 -30.00 -8.86 -21.86
C THR A 1242 -30.09 -10.25 -21.26
N TYR A 1243 -30.58 -11.22 -22.02
CA TYR A 1243 -30.53 -12.64 -21.65
C TYR A 1243 -29.46 -13.36 -22.46
N ILE A 1244 -28.54 -14.04 -21.77
CA ILE A 1244 -27.46 -14.82 -22.38
C ILE A 1244 -27.91 -16.28 -22.49
N TRP A 1245 -27.94 -16.79 -23.72
CA TRP A 1245 -28.29 -18.17 -24.00
C TRP A 1245 -27.04 -18.97 -24.35
N ASP A 1246 -26.89 -20.12 -23.68
CA ASP A 1246 -25.82 -21.12 -23.80
C ASP A 1246 -25.88 -21.98 -25.08
N LEU A 1247 -26.78 -21.64 -26.02
CA LEU A 1247 -27.08 -22.43 -27.23
C LEU A 1247 -27.56 -23.86 -26.93
N LEU A 1248 -28.00 -24.17 -25.70
CA LEU A 1248 -28.52 -25.48 -25.33
C LEU A 1248 -30.05 -25.54 -25.50
N THR A 1249 -30.50 -26.68 -26.01
CA THR A 1249 -31.92 -27.05 -26.08
C THR A 1249 -32.49 -27.33 -24.68
N LYS A 1250 -33.81 -27.50 -24.58
CA LYS A 1250 -34.47 -27.96 -23.34
C LYS A 1250 -33.94 -29.30 -22.78
N ASP A 1251 -33.32 -30.11 -23.63
CA ASP A 1251 -32.78 -31.42 -23.29
C ASP A 1251 -31.24 -31.36 -23.03
N ASN A 1252 -30.69 -30.15 -22.84
CA ASN A 1252 -29.25 -29.85 -22.66
C ASN A 1252 -28.34 -30.36 -23.79
N LEU A 1253 -28.89 -30.41 -25.01
CA LEU A 1253 -28.12 -30.68 -26.23
C LEU A 1253 -27.81 -29.39 -26.96
N GLU A 1254 -26.60 -29.27 -27.50
CA GLU A 1254 -26.18 -28.15 -28.32
C GLU A 1254 -26.98 -28.07 -29.63
N ILE A 1255 -27.42 -26.88 -30.03
CA ILE A 1255 -28.18 -26.71 -31.28
C ILE A 1255 -27.35 -27.01 -32.53
N SER A 1256 -28.00 -27.43 -33.62
CA SER A 1256 -27.34 -27.62 -34.92
C SER A 1256 -27.15 -26.30 -35.68
N TYR A 1257 -26.26 -26.27 -36.67
CA TYR A 1257 -26.17 -25.14 -37.61
C TYR A 1257 -27.52 -24.92 -38.33
N GLY A 1258 -27.91 -23.67 -38.56
CA GLY A 1258 -29.19 -23.36 -39.20
C GLY A 1258 -29.78 -22.00 -38.84
N ILE A 1259 -31.01 -21.76 -39.29
CA ILE A 1259 -31.79 -20.56 -38.98
C ILE A 1259 -32.83 -20.91 -37.91
N TYR A 1260 -32.89 -20.07 -36.89
CA TYR A 1260 -33.82 -20.15 -35.77
C TYR A 1260 -34.73 -18.92 -35.73
N ILE A 1261 -35.92 -19.11 -35.18
CA ILE A 1261 -36.92 -18.06 -34.98
C ILE A 1261 -37.07 -17.86 -33.48
N TYR A 1262 -37.03 -16.63 -33.01
CA TYR A 1262 -37.32 -16.32 -31.61
C TYR A 1262 -38.63 -15.53 -31.50
N HIS A 1263 -39.35 -15.74 -30.40
CA HIS A 1263 -40.58 -15.04 -30.04
C HIS A 1263 -40.49 -14.57 -28.59
N VAL A 1264 -40.58 -13.25 -28.38
CA VAL A 1264 -40.64 -12.61 -27.07
C VAL A 1264 -42.07 -12.18 -26.80
N GLU A 1265 -42.59 -12.55 -25.62
CA GLU A 1265 -43.91 -12.16 -25.13
C GLU A 1265 -43.76 -11.42 -23.80
N ALA A 1266 -44.07 -10.12 -23.77
CA ALA A 1266 -44.00 -9.29 -22.58
C ALA A 1266 -45.41 -8.84 -22.17
N ARG A 1267 -45.85 -9.25 -20.97
CA ARG A 1267 -47.23 -9.03 -20.51
C ARG A 1267 -47.50 -7.54 -20.28
N GLY A 1268 -48.48 -6.98 -20.98
CA GLY A 1268 -48.83 -5.55 -20.89
C GLY A 1268 -48.01 -4.63 -21.80
N VAL A 1269 -46.91 -5.14 -22.38
CA VAL A 1269 -46.09 -4.45 -23.38
C VAL A 1269 -46.47 -4.95 -24.78
N GLY A 1270 -46.16 -6.19 -25.14
CA GLY A 1270 -46.50 -6.74 -26.46
C GLY A 1270 -45.66 -7.94 -26.86
N ASN A 1271 -45.68 -8.29 -28.15
CA ASN A 1271 -44.97 -9.46 -28.68
C ASN A 1271 -44.02 -9.06 -29.82
N LYS A 1272 -42.83 -9.69 -29.85
CA LYS A 1272 -41.83 -9.53 -30.92
C LYS A 1272 -41.44 -10.89 -31.47
N THR A 1273 -41.32 -11.01 -32.79
CA THR A 1273 -40.75 -12.18 -33.45
C THR A 1273 -39.55 -11.76 -34.30
N GLY A 1274 -38.48 -12.54 -34.27
CA GLY A 1274 -37.31 -12.31 -35.11
C GLY A 1274 -36.60 -13.62 -35.48
N LYS A 1275 -35.43 -13.51 -36.10
CA LYS A 1275 -34.64 -14.67 -36.55
C LYS A 1275 -33.15 -14.46 -36.32
N PHE A 1276 -32.43 -15.55 -36.09
CA PHE A 1276 -30.97 -15.56 -36.06
C PHE A 1276 -30.43 -16.81 -36.74
N ALA A 1277 -29.16 -16.76 -37.16
CA ALA A 1277 -28.49 -17.86 -37.81
C ALA A 1277 -27.26 -18.31 -37.01
N VAL A 1278 -27.04 -19.63 -36.98
CA VAL A 1278 -25.88 -20.28 -36.37
C VAL A 1278 -25.11 -21.00 -37.48
N ILE A 1279 -23.83 -20.65 -37.62
CA ILE A 1279 -22.86 -21.25 -38.54
C ILE A 1279 -21.82 -21.95 -37.67
N LYS A 1280 -21.68 -23.27 -37.81
CA LYS A 1280 -20.72 -24.10 -37.10
C LYS A 1280 -19.60 -24.57 -38.01
#